data_AF-A0A0U1M488-F1
#
_entry.id   AF-A0A0U1M488-F1
#
_cell.length_a   1.000
_cell.length_b   1.000
_cell.length_c   1.000
_cell.angle_alpha   90.00
_cell.angle_beta   90.00
_cell.angle_gamma   90.00
#
_symmetry.space_group_name_H-M   'P 1'
#
loop_
_entity.id
_entity.type
_entity.pdbx_description
1 polymer ?
#
loop_
_entity_poly.entity_id
_entity_poly.type
_entity_poly.pdbx_seq_one_letter_code
_entity_poly.pdbx_strand_id
1 'polypeptide(L)'
;MTIFIASLFLPYTVNFRVDRSPEKSPHLGPKKPRSLRGSPPRSNATNTATASLFHKGEDGPDTKALTPGATTEHETIFVADAKAKSHNGTQDHHHHQHHPNYHIYPFSNTNGHQSTLSQSEAHSPMWGATKTLNQPRPRTYHPLPSPSILKHQEPLAKFDAEKRATGIEAIKEEERQQQRAAHTPRGSISFSDADWGIEYAEQGNNGLRNAIRSASRTTLTDDTVWVGTLGMPTDALNDHLKAEIAERLEDEFQSLPVFVNDGDFDGHYTHFSKTILWPVFHYQIPDNPKSKAYEDHSWIYYVKLNEAFAQRIAKNWKRRDTIWIHDYHLLLVPAMLRKLLPDAQIGFFLHVAFPSSEVFRCLAPRKELLEGVLGADLIGFQTDEYCRHFLQTCSRILCVEARNNGVQLEDRFVNVDKFPIGIDPKSWDYRRQSPDVDHWINVISERYQGKRLIVSRDKLDSIRGVRQKLLSYELFLNTYPEFRDKVVLIQVGSSTNEQVELETTISDIAMRINSTHSTLAHQPLVFLKQDLNFAQYLALITVADALMVTSLREGMNLTSHEFVYCQDGKYGPKAHGSLILSEFTGSASIFDGHALLVNPWDYRQCAEAIHTALTMSESEREATWRKLYDAVLQNSTTNWVKSFRDALSRVWSEHSSRETVAVPRLSVPRLEEAYKKSNRRLLFLDYEGTLASWGSPTSIILTTPQRALTTLADLLEDPKNLVYVMSSRRPEEMERLFRQVSGLGLIAENGCFVREPSKDSWIKLNQGKLTQEWKAGTKGILNYFRERTEGSWIEELHCSLVFHYGAAEDKVAAARQASECADHINDACANQRVHVIPVEGALVIQSFDTNKANAAELVWRYCLEHGKRNGFDGPPDFLFVVGDDREDEAVFHWANKLQDAKAVDEAVTVTLGSRSTEARATLTQGVTGVLSCLQRLAAQDRTMPPPHTQAYEDALTITPESSHTYSANLSEAWTIGAVPHGGYTMAVLYRLAIAHFKHTHPTRHNADPMPIAMQMSFLRRSAAGPALLTVEDAKLGARTSTIHVTLAQVDPNKKSRTARVVGYITVSDTASDVGPSSISDWTLYPPPPSAHPPDVRPTADGSSFELVPDSSGSSSAWKVVGSPFSDFRRAANHSLVFAPVTDKQRVGLVDQWARLRTIGPGGGPGRWTNETAVVLLDLFPMALGEIDRQAAGSGQTKTPPFWFPTVTLNIDFKKRLPAEGVDWLYCRVNMKAVRNGRTDIEVVMKDEAGDIVALASQVGLVVSAARNTSGREYGNVKI
;
A
#
# COMPACT_ATOMS: atom_id res chain seq x y z
N MET A 1 18.28 16.69 -12.89
CA MET A 1 17.61 15.49 -12.36
C MET A 1 18.73 14.52 -12.17
N THR A 2 19.11 14.31 -10.93
CA THR A 2 20.35 13.62 -10.60
C THR A 2 20.06 12.15 -10.42
N ILE A 3 20.94 11.28 -10.90
CA ILE A 3 20.86 9.83 -10.69
C ILE A 3 21.91 9.44 -9.65
N PHE A 4 21.45 8.98 -8.49
CA PHE A 4 22.29 8.43 -7.43
C PHE A 4 22.62 6.97 -7.76
N ILE A 5 23.86 6.69 -8.13
CA ILE A 5 24.38 5.32 -8.30
C ILE A 5 24.97 4.88 -6.97
N ALA A 6 24.30 3.98 -6.25
CA ALA A 6 24.76 3.47 -4.96
C ALA A 6 25.42 2.09 -5.14
N SER A 7 26.71 1.99 -4.82
CA SER A 7 27.46 0.74 -4.77
C SER A 7 28.42 0.73 -3.59
N LEU A 8 28.79 -0.44 -3.07
CA LEU A 8 29.62 -0.52 -1.87
C LEU A 8 30.91 0.32 -1.96
N PHE A 9 31.60 0.30 -3.10
CA PHE A 9 32.82 1.07 -3.33
C PHE A 9 32.59 2.19 -4.35
N LEU A 10 33.18 3.36 -4.08
CA LEU A 10 33.28 4.45 -5.05
C LEU A 10 34.24 4.08 -6.20
N PRO A 11 34.13 4.74 -7.37
CA PRO A 11 35.09 4.64 -8.48
C PRO A 11 36.46 5.22 -8.16
N TYR A 12 36.51 6.11 -7.18
CA TYR A 12 37.69 6.86 -6.79
C TYR A 12 38.02 6.56 -5.32
N THR A 13 39.30 6.61 -5.01
CA THR A 13 39.86 6.43 -3.67
C THR A 13 40.97 7.46 -3.44
N VAL A 14 41.56 7.46 -2.25
CA VAL A 14 42.61 8.42 -1.88
C VAL A 14 43.96 7.72 -1.80
N ASN A 15 44.99 8.35 -2.35
CA ASN A 15 46.37 7.90 -2.26
C ASN A 15 47.21 8.95 -1.50
N PHE A 16 47.92 8.52 -0.46
CA PHE A 16 48.74 9.41 0.37
C PHE A 16 50.20 9.41 -0.06
N ARG A 17 50.82 10.59 -0.13
CA ARG A 17 52.24 10.77 -0.36
C ARG A 17 52.93 10.87 1.00
N VAL A 18 53.47 9.75 1.45
CA VAL A 18 54.17 9.66 2.74
C VAL A 18 55.67 9.57 2.48
N ASP A 19 56.45 10.52 3.01
CA ASP A 19 57.91 10.48 2.96
C ASP A 19 58.44 9.33 3.83
N ARG A 20 58.89 8.25 3.18
CA ARG A 20 59.71 7.23 3.83
C ARG A 20 61.16 7.71 3.85
N SER A 21 61.57 8.44 4.89
CA SER A 21 62.99 8.73 5.11
C SER A 21 63.78 7.41 5.31
N PRO A 22 64.95 7.20 4.67
CA PRO A 22 65.72 5.97 4.83
C PRO A 22 66.22 5.84 6.28
N GLU A 23 66.00 4.67 6.89
CA GLU A 23 66.49 4.37 8.24
C GLU A 23 68.01 4.57 8.33
N LYS A 24 68.43 5.51 9.18
CA LYS A 24 69.82 5.59 9.65
C LYS A 24 70.06 4.44 10.64
N SER A 25 70.92 3.51 10.25
CA SER A 25 71.45 2.43 11.09
C SER A 25 72.12 2.99 12.36
N PRO A 26 71.73 2.56 13.58
CA PRO A 26 72.43 2.98 14.78
C PRO A 26 73.54 1.99 15.18
N HIS A 27 74.68 2.57 15.55
CA HIS A 27 75.92 1.94 15.95
C HIS A 27 75.80 0.96 17.15
N LEU A 28 76.56 -0.12 17.09
CA LEU A 28 76.80 -1.11 18.16
C LEU A 28 77.76 -0.56 19.24
N GLY A 29 77.38 -0.71 20.51
CA GLY A 29 78.24 -0.50 21.70
C GLY A 29 77.70 -1.29 22.92
N PRO A 30 78.57 -1.78 23.82
CA PRO A 30 78.37 -3.10 24.45
C PRO A 30 77.60 -3.09 25.79
N LYS A 31 76.80 -4.14 26.03
CA LYS A 31 76.14 -4.44 27.31
C LYS A 31 76.97 -5.36 28.22
N LYS A 32 76.86 -5.15 29.54
CA LYS A 32 77.23 -6.11 30.61
C LYS A 32 76.40 -5.83 31.90
N PRO A 33 76.32 -6.75 32.89
CA PRO A 33 75.07 -7.52 33.18
C PRO A 33 74.69 -7.59 34.70
N ARG A 34 73.63 -8.38 35.02
CA ARG A 34 73.26 -9.06 36.32
C ARG A 34 71.82 -8.74 36.78
N SER A 35 71.07 -9.59 37.50
CA SER A 35 71.27 -10.97 38.00
C SER A 35 69.94 -11.59 38.44
N LEU A 36 69.95 -12.93 38.46
CA LEU A 36 68.97 -13.90 38.94
C LEU A 36 68.59 -13.82 40.44
N ARG A 37 67.37 -14.31 40.75
CA ARG A 37 66.95 -15.17 41.89
C ARG A 37 65.53 -15.63 41.55
N GLY A 38 65.06 -16.86 41.72
CA GLY A 38 65.52 -18.07 42.39
C GLY A 38 64.26 -18.89 42.74
N SER A 39 64.10 -20.04 42.10
CA SER A 39 63.04 -21.08 42.27
C SER A 39 63.22 -21.86 43.61
N PRO A 40 62.56 -23.01 43.95
CA PRO A 40 61.48 -23.84 43.34
C PRO A 40 60.57 -24.50 44.46
N PRO A 41 60.15 -25.81 44.49
CA PRO A 41 59.76 -26.86 43.49
C PRO A 41 58.42 -27.61 43.83
N ARG A 42 57.74 -28.32 42.91
CA ARG A 42 57.64 -29.81 42.70
C ARG A 42 56.22 -30.09 42.12
N SER A 43 55.88 -31.08 41.29
CA SER A 43 56.58 -32.23 40.68
C SER A 43 55.70 -32.90 39.60
N ASN A 44 56.33 -33.23 38.47
CA ASN A 44 56.27 -34.43 37.60
C ASN A 44 54.94 -35.13 37.23
N ALA A 45 54.71 -35.28 35.90
CA ALA A 45 54.70 -36.60 35.22
C ALA A 45 54.71 -36.49 33.66
N THR A 46 55.85 -36.89 33.07
CA THR A 46 56.08 -37.71 31.85
C THR A 46 55.34 -37.50 30.50
N ASN A 47 56.13 -37.03 29.52
CA ASN A 47 56.47 -37.60 28.20
C ASN A 47 55.39 -38.17 27.25
N THR A 48 55.32 -37.61 26.04
CA THR A 48 55.91 -38.22 24.81
C THR A 48 55.99 -37.19 23.67
N ALA A 49 57.11 -37.24 22.94
CA ALA A 49 57.50 -36.31 21.89
C ALA A 49 57.18 -36.86 20.49
N THR A 50 56.95 -35.98 19.52
CA THR A 50 57.36 -36.14 18.11
C THR A 50 57.65 -34.78 17.49
N ALA A 51 58.73 -34.72 16.73
CA ALA A 51 59.48 -33.53 16.35
C ALA A 51 58.83 -32.70 15.23
N SER A 52 58.89 -31.38 15.37
CA SER A 52 58.62 -30.41 14.30
C SER A 52 59.89 -30.19 13.48
N LEU A 53 59.77 -30.31 12.16
CA LEU A 53 60.88 -30.35 11.20
C LEU A 53 60.77 -29.19 10.20
N PHE A 54 60.59 -27.93 10.64
CA PHE A 54 60.79 -26.76 9.77
C PHE A 54 61.40 -25.58 10.55
N HIS A 55 62.69 -25.31 10.26
CA HIS A 55 63.38 -24.09 10.64
C HIS A 55 62.83 -22.90 9.83
N LYS A 56 62.48 -21.80 10.52
CA LYS A 56 62.36 -20.47 9.91
C LYS A 56 63.77 -19.91 9.72
N GLY A 57 64.23 -19.87 8.47
CA GLY A 57 65.43 -19.15 8.06
C GLY A 57 65.17 -17.65 7.91
N GLU A 58 66.18 -16.87 8.29
CA GLU A 58 66.25 -15.41 8.33
C GLU A 58 66.31 -14.74 6.95
N ASP A 59 66.01 -13.45 6.94
CA ASP A 59 65.87 -12.54 5.81
C ASP A 59 67.07 -12.51 4.83
N GLY A 60 66.76 -12.72 3.53
CA GLY A 60 67.61 -12.43 2.37
C GLY A 60 66.75 -11.78 1.26
N PRO A 61 67.35 -11.10 0.26
CA PRO A 61 66.62 -10.20 -0.64
C PRO A 61 65.65 -10.96 -1.55
N ASP A 62 64.43 -10.40 -1.69
CA ASP A 62 63.29 -10.88 -2.49
C ASP A 62 63.67 -11.58 -3.82
N THR A 63 63.72 -12.90 -3.80
CA THR A 63 63.52 -13.73 -4.99
C THR A 63 62.08 -14.22 -4.97
N LYS A 64 61.23 -13.66 -5.86
CA LYS A 64 59.88 -14.17 -6.08
C LYS A 64 59.96 -15.66 -6.39
N ALA A 65 59.32 -16.50 -5.58
CA ALA A 65 59.23 -17.92 -5.85
C ALA A 65 58.49 -18.15 -7.18
N LEU A 66 59.04 -19.01 -8.05
CA LEU A 66 58.48 -19.34 -9.36
C LEU A 66 57.07 -19.92 -9.20
N THR A 67 56.16 -19.56 -10.11
CA THR A 67 54.83 -20.16 -10.18
C THR A 67 54.97 -21.67 -10.45
N PRO A 68 54.27 -22.57 -9.73
CA PRO A 68 54.43 -24.00 -9.89
C PRO A 68 54.25 -24.46 -11.34
N GLY A 69 55.31 -25.02 -11.93
CA GLY A 69 55.32 -25.55 -13.28
C GLY A 69 55.58 -24.54 -14.41
N ALA A 70 55.71 -23.23 -14.17
CA ALA A 70 56.06 -22.26 -15.22
C ALA A 70 57.58 -22.22 -15.47
N THR A 71 58.03 -22.24 -16.74
CA THR A 71 59.43 -21.93 -17.06
C THR A 71 59.72 -20.44 -16.88
N THR A 72 60.97 -20.08 -16.61
CA THR A 72 61.45 -18.69 -16.52
C THR A 72 61.09 -17.84 -17.75
N GLU A 73 61.00 -18.48 -18.92
CA GLU A 73 60.60 -17.83 -20.16
C GLU A 73 59.09 -17.52 -20.21
N HIS A 74 58.23 -18.39 -19.65
CA HIS A 74 56.78 -18.14 -19.60
C HIS A 74 56.47 -16.94 -18.71
N GLU A 75 57.10 -16.85 -17.54
CA GLU A 75 56.89 -15.71 -16.66
C GLU A 75 57.44 -14.40 -17.26
N THR A 76 58.59 -14.41 -17.95
CA THR A 76 59.17 -13.18 -18.53
C THR A 76 58.27 -12.49 -19.57
N ILE A 77 57.50 -13.24 -20.37
CA ILE A 77 56.51 -12.65 -21.30
C ILE A 77 55.32 -12.03 -20.55
N PHE A 78 54.98 -12.53 -19.37
CA PHE A 78 53.80 -12.11 -18.62
C PHE A 78 54.14 -11.29 -17.35
N VAL A 79 55.42 -10.93 -17.16
CA VAL A 79 55.87 -10.04 -16.08
C VAL A 79 55.51 -8.59 -16.44
N ALA A 80 54.94 -7.85 -15.49
CA ALA A 80 54.80 -6.40 -15.59
C ALA A 80 56.19 -5.76 -15.67
N ASP A 81 56.57 -5.29 -16.86
CA ASP A 81 57.94 -4.88 -17.16
C ASP A 81 58.31 -3.58 -16.43
N ALA A 82 59.07 -3.69 -15.34
CA ALA A 82 59.54 -2.55 -14.53
C ALA A 82 60.94 -2.04 -14.95
N LYS A 83 61.57 -2.63 -15.98
CA LYS A 83 62.99 -2.40 -16.32
C LYS A 83 63.27 -1.63 -17.61
N ALA A 84 62.27 -1.12 -18.32
CA ALA A 84 62.49 -0.23 -19.47
C ALA A 84 62.77 1.23 -19.04
N LYS A 85 63.84 1.48 -18.28
CA LYS A 85 64.40 2.82 -18.00
C LYS A 85 65.94 2.81 -18.03
N SER A 86 66.52 2.39 -19.15
CA SER A 86 67.86 2.87 -19.54
C SER A 86 68.13 2.51 -20.99
N HIS A 87 67.78 3.40 -21.93
CA HIS A 87 68.63 3.77 -23.07
C HIS A 87 67.89 4.77 -23.96
N ASN A 88 68.62 5.86 -24.25
CA ASN A 88 68.44 6.87 -25.29
C ASN A 88 68.08 8.27 -24.78
N GLY A 89 69.13 9.00 -24.40
CA GLY A 89 69.19 10.43 -24.61
C GLY A 89 69.89 10.71 -25.95
N THR A 90 69.24 11.46 -26.83
CA THR A 90 69.84 12.52 -27.64
C THR A 90 68.73 13.33 -28.31
N GLN A 91 68.94 14.64 -28.32
CA GLN A 91 68.05 15.71 -28.74
C GLN A 91 67.82 15.68 -30.25
N ASP A 92 66.66 16.16 -30.72
CA ASP A 92 66.63 17.32 -31.62
C ASP A 92 65.24 17.96 -31.78
N HIS A 93 65.28 19.29 -31.86
CA HIS A 93 64.17 20.22 -32.06
C HIS A 93 63.59 20.15 -33.48
N HIS A 94 62.27 20.33 -33.67
CA HIS A 94 61.69 21.39 -34.53
C HIS A 94 60.15 21.32 -34.66
N HIS A 95 59.55 22.53 -34.59
CA HIS A 95 58.29 23.03 -35.16
C HIS A 95 56.89 22.63 -34.63
N HIS A 96 56.31 23.62 -33.93
CA HIS A 96 54.88 23.88 -33.77
C HIS A 96 54.15 24.16 -35.10
N GLN A 97 52.94 23.60 -35.26
CA GLN A 97 51.80 24.28 -35.89
C GLN A 97 50.48 23.82 -35.24
N HIS A 98 49.60 24.80 -35.03
CA HIS A 98 48.34 24.74 -34.28
C HIS A 98 47.19 24.00 -35.01
N HIS A 99 46.41 23.22 -34.25
CA HIS A 99 44.98 22.99 -34.50
C HIS A 99 44.23 23.06 -33.15
N PRO A 100 43.12 23.83 -33.02
CA PRO A 100 42.34 23.90 -31.79
C PRO A 100 41.17 22.90 -31.80
N ASN A 101 40.73 22.51 -30.59
CA ASN A 101 39.60 21.63 -30.23
C ASN A 101 39.90 20.13 -30.07
N TYR A 102 40.49 19.78 -28.92
CA TYR A 102 40.22 18.50 -28.25
C TYR A 102 40.02 18.76 -26.76
N HIS A 103 38.77 18.63 -26.30
CA HIS A 103 38.45 18.56 -24.88
C HIS A 103 38.97 17.23 -24.31
N ILE A 104 40.10 17.33 -23.60
CA ILE A 104 40.54 16.59 -22.41
C ILE A 104 39.99 15.16 -22.26
N TYR A 105 40.70 14.19 -22.84
CA TYR A 105 40.78 12.81 -22.34
C TYR A 105 42.08 12.68 -21.54
N PRO A 106 42.12 12.06 -20.35
CA PRO A 106 43.38 11.92 -19.62
C PRO A 106 44.20 10.79 -20.24
N PHE A 107 45.06 11.15 -21.19
CA PHE A 107 46.36 10.53 -21.35
C PHE A 107 47.40 11.64 -21.47
N SER A 108 47.85 12.17 -20.32
CA SER A 108 49.16 12.83 -20.24
C SER A 108 50.15 11.86 -19.64
N ASN A 109 51.02 11.36 -20.49
CA ASN A 109 52.15 10.52 -20.14
C ASN A 109 53.28 11.42 -19.62
N THR A 110 53.41 11.61 -18.29
CA THR A 110 54.65 11.97 -17.60
C THR A 110 54.54 11.57 -16.13
N ASN A 111 55.39 10.63 -15.70
CA ASN A 111 55.49 10.02 -14.36
C ASN A 111 54.58 8.80 -14.06
N GLY A 112 55.06 7.62 -14.46
CA GLY A 112 55.35 6.57 -13.46
C GLY A 112 54.22 5.73 -12.88
N HIS A 113 53.03 5.61 -13.49
CA HIS A 113 52.01 4.65 -13.03
C HIS A 113 51.52 3.75 -14.17
N GLN A 114 52.05 2.53 -14.22
CA GLN A 114 51.47 1.41 -14.98
C GLN A 114 50.12 1.06 -14.35
N SER A 115 49.02 1.40 -15.02
CA SER A 115 47.67 1.00 -14.62
C SER A 115 47.51 -0.51 -14.85
N THR A 116 47.75 -1.31 -13.81
CA THR A 116 47.51 -2.75 -13.78
C THR A 116 46.05 -3.02 -13.44
N LEU A 117 45.10 -2.79 -14.36
CA LEU A 117 43.72 -3.22 -14.14
C LEU A 117 43.05 -3.70 -15.44
N SER A 118 42.74 -4.99 -15.46
CA SER A 118 41.74 -5.58 -16.31
C SER A 118 40.34 -5.03 -15.98
N GLN A 119 39.69 -4.35 -16.93
CA GLN A 119 38.56 -3.47 -16.61
C GLN A 119 37.16 -4.09 -16.54
N SER A 120 36.96 -5.42 -16.45
CA SER A 120 35.58 -5.95 -16.32
C SER A 120 35.36 -6.95 -15.21
N GLU A 121 36.42 -7.60 -14.71
CA GLU A 121 36.28 -8.67 -13.70
C GLU A 121 37.29 -8.59 -12.54
N ALA A 122 37.96 -7.46 -12.26
CA ALA A 122 38.75 -7.38 -11.02
C ALA A 122 37.82 -7.42 -9.79
N HIS A 123 38.13 -8.28 -8.80
CA HIS A 123 37.51 -8.22 -7.48
C HIS A 123 38.27 -7.17 -6.65
N SER A 124 37.60 -6.60 -5.66
CA SER A 124 38.24 -5.75 -4.66
C SER A 124 39.38 -6.48 -3.96
N PRO A 125 40.62 -5.94 -3.90
CA PRO A 125 41.62 -6.42 -2.95
C PRO A 125 41.03 -6.51 -1.53
N MET A 126 41.61 -7.39 -0.72
CA MET A 126 41.26 -7.52 0.71
C MET A 126 41.21 -6.13 1.36
N TRP A 127 40.26 -5.92 2.27
CA TRP A 127 40.11 -4.66 2.99
C TRP A 127 41.45 -4.25 3.64
N GLY A 128 41.95 -3.08 3.25
CA GLY A 128 43.23 -2.55 3.74
C GLY A 128 44.50 -3.19 3.15
N ALA A 129 44.42 -3.97 2.07
CA ALA A 129 45.55 -4.66 1.43
C ALA A 129 45.89 -4.15 0.02
N THR A 130 45.65 -2.88 -0.28
CA THR A 130 46.08 -2.24 -1.54
C THR A 130 47.60 -2.29 -1.65
N LYS A 131 48.12 -2.95 -2.71
CA LYS A 131 49.57 -3.14 -2.93
C LYS A 131 50.21 -1.98 -3.70
N THR A 132 49.41 -1.21 -4.42
CA THR A 132 49.84 -0.16 -5.36
C THR A 132 49.70 1.26 -4.80
N LEU A 133 48.71 1.48 -3.92
CA LEU A 133 48.40 2.78 -3.32
C LEU A 133 48.90 2.84 -1.87
N ASN A 134 49.40 4.00 -1.46
CA ASN A 134 49.81 4.26 -0.08
C ASN A 134 48.58 4.67 0.73
N GLN A 135 48.00 3.71 1.44
CA GLN A 135 46.77 3.89 2.23
C GLN A 135 46.94 3.42 3.68
N PRO A 136 46.08 3.90 4.61
CA PRO A 136 46.10 3.44 5.99
C PRO A 136 45.76 1.96 6.11
N ARG A 137 46.29 1.30 7.15
CA ARG A 137 45.91 -0.08 7.51
C ARG A 137 44.77 -0.06 8.53
N PRO A 138 43.92 -1.11 8.56
CA PRO A 138 42.79 -1.17 9.49
C PRO A 138 43.25 -1.09 10.95
N ARG A 139 42.62 -0.23 11.76
CA ARG A 139 42.85 -0.17 13.21
C ARG A 139 41.77 -0.99 13.93
N THR A 140 41.83 -2.31 13.86
CA THR A 140 40.84 -3.17 14.53
C THR A 140 41.03 -3.16 16.04
N TYR A 141 40.20 -2.40 16.75
CA TYR A 141 40.01 -2.51 18.20
C TYR A 141 39.06 -3.67 18.49
N HIS A 142 39.61 -4.86 18.80
CA HIS A 142 39.05 -5.94 19.64
C HIS A 142 39.69 -7.29 19.21
N PRO A 143 40.04 -8.21 20.13
CA PRO A 143 40.41 -9.56 19.74
C PRO A 143 39.15 -10.27 19.23
N LEU A 144 39.13 -10.56 17.93
CA LEU A 144 38.10 -11.34 17.24
C LEU A 144 37.88 -12.69 17.96
N PRO A 145 36.65 -13.24 17.96
CA PRO A 145 36.45 -14.61 18.41
C PRO A 145 37.30 -15.54 17.54
N SER A 146 38.10 -16.38 18.20
CA SER A 146 38.92 -17.39 17.55
C SER A 146 38.02 -18.30 16.69
N PRO A 147 38.44 -18.68 15.46
CA PRO A 147 37.70 -19.67 14.65
C PRO A 147 37.63 -21.06 15.32
N SER A 148 38.37 -21.29 16.41
CA SER A 148 38.34 -22.50 17.24
C SER A 148 37.39 -22.36 18.45
N ILE A 149 36.51 -23.37 18.61
CA ILE A 149 35.48 -23.49 19.66
C ILE A 149 36.07 -23.67 21.08
N LEU A 150 37.36 -24.00 21.20
CA LEU A 150 38.00 -24.37 22.47
C LEU A 150 38.23 -23.18 23.44
N LYS A 151 38.00 -21.95 23.00
CA LYS A 151 38.11 -20.74 23.86
C LYS A 151 36.77 -20.19 24.37
N HIS A 152 35.65 -20.81 24.02
CA HIS A 152 34.30 -20.32 24.40
C HIS A 152 33.73 -20.95 25.69
N GLN A 153 34.50 -21.75 26.43
CA GLN A 153 34.06 -22.32 27.72
C GLN A 153 34.40 -21.46 28.95
N GLU A 154 35.04 -20.29 28.80
CA GLU A 154 35.14 -19.36 29.92
C GLU A 154 33.88 -18.46 29.98
N PRO A 155 33.19 -18.40 31.13
CA PRO A 155 31.97 -17.61 31.26
C PRO A 155 32.30 -16.11 31.16
N LEU A 156 31.89 -15.50 30.05
CA LEU A 156 31.85 -14.05 29.90
C LEU A 156 30.83 -13.48 30.90
N ALA A 157 31.30 -12.58 31.77
CA ALA A 157 30.46 -11.88 32.72
C ALA A 157 29.31 -11.15 32.01
N LYS A 158 28.11 -11.27 32.58
CA LYS A 158 26.87 -10.63 32.13
C LYS A 158 27.10 -9.12 31.96
N PHE A 159 26.83 -8.61 30.76
CA PHE A 159 26.68 -7.18 30.50
C PHE A 159 25.26 -6.77 30.92
N ASP A 160 25.14 -6.12 32.08
CA ASP A 160 23.91 -5.45 32.50
C ASP A 160 23.80 -4.09 31.77
N ALA A 161 22.79 -3.96 30.91
CA ALA A 161 22.51 -2.77 30.12
C ALA A 161 21.60 -1.74 30.82
N GLU A 162 21.56 -1.70 32.17
CA GLU A 162 20.60 -0.86 32.92
C GLU A 162 21.21 0.19 33.87
N LYS A 163 22.50 0.55 33.74
CA LYS A 163 23.11 1.62 34.58
C LYS A 163 23.91 2.67 33.82
N ARG A 164 23.37 3.22 32.73
CA ARG A 164 23.89 4.48 32.14
C ARG A 164 22.86 5.60 32.27
N ALA A 165 22.65 6.01 33.52
CA ALA A 165 21.89 7.22 33.85
C ALA A 165 22.44 7.88 35.12
N THR A 166 23.74 8.19 35.19
CA THR A 166 24.29 9.18 36.14
C THR A 166 25.58 9.79 35.58
N GLY A 167 25.57 11.11 35.40
CA GLY A 167 26.61 11.90 34.72
C GLY A 167 27.92 12.11 35.47
N ILE A 168 28.51 11.06 36.04
CA ILE A 168 29.79 11.15 36.79
C ILE A 168 30.92 10.33 36.15
N GLU A 169 30.65 9.43 35.19
CA GLU A 169 31.70 8.63 34.54
C GLU A 169 32.36 9.27 33.30
N ALA A 170 31.79 10.33 32.72
CA ALA A 170 32.32 10.97 31.52
C ALA A 170 33.72 11.59 31.70
N ILE A 171 34.03 12.08 32.91
CA ILE A 171 35.31 12.78 33.19
C ILE A 171 36.48 11.78 33.35
N LYS A 172 36.21 10.52 33.75
CA LYS A 172 37.26 9.49 33.90
C LYS A 172 37.58 8.76 32.59
N GLU A 173 36.66 8.78 31.62
CA GLU A 173 36.88 8.21 30.29
C GLU A 173 37.82 9.12 29.46
N GLU A 174 37.67 10.45 29.57
CA GLU A 174 38.56 11.43 28.92
C GLU A 174 40.00 11.38 29.45
N GLU A 175 40.20 11.24 30.77
CA GLU A 175 41.54 11.07 31.36
C GLU A 175 42.20 9.73 30.96
N ARG A 176 41.42 8.66 30.77
CA ARG A 176 41.92 7.36 30.30
C ARG A 176 42.24 7.35 28.81
N GLN A 177 41.53 8.12 27.99
CA GLN A 177 41.85 8.31 26.57
C GLN A 177 43.10 9.18 26.39
N GLN A 178 43.28 10.22 27.21
CA GLN A 178 44.49 11.06 27.19
C GLN A 178 45.76 10.31 27.66
N GLN A 179 45.66 9.40 28.64
CA GLN A 179 46.81 8.60 29.07
C GLN A 179 47.19 7.47 28.09
N ARG A 180 46.27 7.02 27.23
CA ARG A 180 46.56 5.99 26.20
C ARG A 180 47.14 6.55 24.90
N ALA A 181 46.96 7.85 24.63
CA ALA A 181 47.64 8.55 23.53
C ALA A 181 49.18 8.63 23.71
N ALA A 182 49.71 8.30 24.90
CA ALA A 182 51.14 8.34 25.19
C ALA A 182 51.93 7.07 24.80
N HIS A 183 51.27 6.03 24.25
CA HIS A 183 51.93 4.75 23.87
C HIS A 183 51.77 4.41 22.38
N THR A 184 51.88 5.40 21.50
CA THR A 184 52.07 5.15 20.07
C THR A 184 53.52 4.65 19.86
N PRO A 185 53.76 3.51 19.19
CA PRO A 185 55.12 3.09 18.86
C PRO A 185 55.80 4.20 18.05
N ARG A 186 57.00 4.60 18.48
CA ARG A 186 57.86 5.54 17.73
C ARG A 186 58.06 4.98 16.31
N GLY A 187 57.39 5.59 15.33
CA GLY A 187 57.45 5.19 13.92
C GLY A 187 56.11 5.07 13.18
N SER A 188 54.94 5.29 13.80
CA SER A 188 53.67 5.26 13.04
C SER A 188 53.55 6.48 12.13
N ILE A 189 53.48 6.25 10.82
CA ILE A 189 53.16 7.25 9.79
C ILE A 189 51.87 8.01 10.18
N SER A 190 51.96 9.34 10.33
CA SER A 190 50.78 10.21 10.47
C SER A 190 50.20 10.44 9.08
N PHE A 191 49.03 9.86 8.81
CA PHE A 191 48.28 10.12 7.56
C PHE A 191 47.49 11.44 7.63
N SER A 192 47.37 12.05 8.81
CA SER A 192 46.64 13.30 9.02
C SER A 192 47.33 14.52 8.41
N ASP A 193 48.67 14.47 8.25
CA ASP A 193 49.50 15.57 7.76
C ASP A 193 50.15 15.26 6.40
N ALA A 194 49.79 14.13 5.79
CA ALA A 194 50.36 13.68 4.52
C ALA A 194 49.61 14.30 3.33
N ASP A 195 50.35 14.78 2.33
CA ASP A 195 49.76 15.19 1.05
C ASP A 195 48.99 14.02 0.44
N TRP A 196 47.82 14.28 -0.15
CA TRP A 196 46.98 13.25 -0.73
C TRP A 196 46.41 13.66 -2.08
N GLY A 197 46.07 12.65 -2.90
CA GLY A 197 45.44 12.81 -4.20
C GLY A 197 44.34 11.78 -4.41
N ILE A 198 43.41 12.08 -5.31
CA ILE A 198 42.32 11.19 -5.69
C ILE A 198 42.75 10.36 -6.90
N GLU A 199 42.61 9.04 -6.79
CA GLU A 199 43.00 8.06 -7.80
C GLU A 199 41.83 7.12 -8.10
N TYR A 200 41.88 6.42 -9.23
CA TYR A 200 40.90 5.37 -9.52
C TYR A 200 41.02 4.21 -8.52
N ALA A 201 39.89 3.80 -7.94
CA ALA A 201 39.82 2.69 -7.01
C ALA A 201 39.98 1.34 -7.75
N GLU A 202 40.93 0.52 -7.29
CA GLU A 202 41.10 -0.86 -7.78
C GLU A 202 39.91 -1.76 -7.39
N GLN A 203 39.28 -1.46 -6.26
CA GLN A 203 38.14 -2.18 -5.70
C GLN A 203 36.84 -1.79 -6.38
N GLY A 204 35.88 -2.71 -6.58
CA GLY A 204 34.52 -2.41 -7.07
C GLY A 204 34.07 -3.21 -8.30
N ASN A 205 32.81 -3.04 -8.69
CA ASN A 205 32.24 -3.73 -9.86
C ASN A 205 32.60 -2.98 -11.16
N ASN A 206 33.61 -3.49 -11.87
CA ASN A 206 34.13 -2.85 -13.08
C ASN A 206 33.16 -2.88 -14.28
N GLY A 207 32.34 -3.93 -14.39
CA GLY A 207 31.26 -3.99 -15.39
C GLY A 207 30.28 -2.82 -15.23
N LEU A 208 29.84 -2.57 -13.98
CA LEU A 208 29.00 -1.42 -13.65
C LEU A 208 29.69 -0.09 -13.99
N ARG A 209 30.96 0.08 -13.60
CA ARG A 209 31.71 1.32 -13.89
C ARG A 209 31.77 1.61 -15.38
N ASN A 210 32.08 0.59 -16.18
CA ASN A 210 32.14 0.71 -17.63
C ASN A 210 30.77 1.06 -18.20
N ALA A 211 29.70 0.49 -17.65
CA ALA A 211 28.35 0.76 -18.12
C ALA A 211 27.92 2.20 -17.89
N ILE A 212 28.13 2.72 -16.68
CA ILE A 212 27.83 4.12 -16.36
C ILE A 212 28.71 5.06 -17.19
N ARG A 213 30.02 4.78 -17.31
CA ARG A 213 30.93 5.58 -18.15
C ARG A 213 30.51 5.59 -19.63
N SER A 214 30.04 4.46 -20.16
CA SER A 214 29.55 4.37 -21.54
C SER A 214 28.27 5.18 -21.74
N ALA A 215 27.35 5.13 -20.78
CA ALA A 215 26.12 5.92 -20.79
C ALA A 215 26.38 7.44 -20.72
N SER A 216 27.35 7.88 -19.90
CA SER A 216 27.71 9.30 -19.80
C SER A 216 28.26 9.88 -21.10
N ARG A 217 28.83 9.05 -21.99
CA ARG A 217 29.29 9.50 -23.33
C ARG A 217 28.16 9.74 -24.34
N THR A 218 26.98 9.21 -24.08
CA THR A 218 25.86 9.19 -25.04
C THR A 218 24.70 10.09 -24.60
N THR A 219 24.93 11.02 -23.67
CA THR A 219 23.93 11.93 -23.07
C THR A 219 22.76 11.22 -22.38
N LEU A 220 22.91 9.94 -22.03
CA LEU A 220 21.87 9.19 -21.30
C LEU A 220 21.87 9.49 -19.79
N THR A 221 22.97 10.02 -19.27
CA THR A 221 23.24 10.23 -17.84
C THR A 221 24.04 11.51 -17.65
N ASP A 222 23.43 12.67 -17.91
CA ASP A 222 24.10 13.98 -17.88
C ASP A 222 24.40 14.49 -16.45
N ASP A 223 23.75 13.92 -15.43
CA ASP A 223 23.90 14.33 -14.03
C ASP A 223 23.84 13.09 -13.10
N THR A 224 24.97 12.41 -12.95
CA THR A 224 25.12 11.22 -12.09
C THR A 224 25.98 11.52 -10.89
N VAL A 225 25.54 11.07 -9.72
CA VAL A 225 26.32 11.13 -8.48
C VAL A 225 26.51 9.72 -7.95
N TRP A 226 27.75 9.35 -7.66
CA TRP A 226 28.06 8.03 -7.11
C TRP A 226 28.06 8.08 -5.59
N VAL A 227 27.50 7.07 -4.93
CA VAL A 227 27.52 6.93 -3.47
C VAL A 227 28.18 5.61 -3.09
N GLY A 228 29.19 5.66 -2.22
CA GLY A 228 29.97 4.47 -1.85
C GLY A 228 31.02 4.74 -0.78
N THR A 229 31.73 3.70 -0.32
CA THR A 229 32.90 3.85 0.55
C THR A 229 34.18 4.07 -0.28
N LEU A 230 35.24 4.59 0.37
CA LEU A 230 36.53 4.84 -0.28
C LEU A 230 37.34 3.57 -0.59
N GLY A 231 36.91 2.40 -0.12
CA GLY A 231 37.68 1.17 -0.29
C GLY A 231 39.00 1.12 0.51
N MET A 232 39.19 2.04 1.45
CA MET A 232 40.34 2.07 2.35
C MET A 232 39.91 2.33 3.80
N PRO A 233 40.68 1.85 4.78
CA PRO A 233 40.48 2.18 6.19
C PRO A 233 40.45 3.69 6.43
N THR A 234 39.45 4.16 7.19
CA THR A 234 39.23 5.59 7.43
C THR A 234 39.39 5.99 8.89
N ASP A 235 39.49 5.05 9.84
CA ASP A 235 39.68 5.36 11.28
C ASP A 235 41.05 5.98 11.59
N ALA A 236 41.99 5.85 10.66
CA ALA A 236 43.28 6.53 10.74
C ALA A 236 43.21 8.03 10.42
N LEU A 237 42.12 8.49 9.79
CA LEU A 237 41.92 9.88 9.35
C LEU A 237 41.15 10.66 10.41
N ASN A 238 41.52 11.93 10.62
CA ASN A 238 40.76 12.84 11.48
C ASN A 238 39.51 13.38 10.73
N ASP A 239 38.55 13.93 11.49
CA ASP A 239 37.27 14.37 10.92
C ASP A 239 37.40 15.54 9.94
N HIS A 240 38.39 16.42 10.15
CA HIS A 240 38.68 17.53 9.23
C HIS A 240 39.10 17.01 7.86
N LEU A 241 40.05 16.08 7.81
CA LEU A 241 40.53 15.48 6.56
C LEU A 241 39.44 14.66 5.88
N LYS A 242 38.59 13.94 6.64
CA LYS A 242 37.42 13.25 6.07
C LYS A 242 36.46 14.24 5.39
N ALA A 243 36.21 15.39 6.01
CA ALA A 243 35.37 16.43 5.43
C ALA A 243 35.98 17.04 4.16
N GLU A 244 37.27 17.34 4.16
CA GLU A 244 37.99 17.86 2.99
C GLU A 244 38.00 16.87 1.82
N ILE A 245 38.24 15.58 2.10
CA ILE A 245 38.14 14.50 1.11
C ILE A 245 36.72 14.41 0.55
N ALA A 246 35.70 14.55 1.40
CA ALA A 246 34.30 14.48 0.97
C ALA A 246 33.89 15.65 0.09
N GLU A 247 34.27 16.87 0.44
CA GLU A 247 34.01 18.08 -0.34
C GLU A 247 34.66 17.97 -1.72
N ARG A 248 35.95 17.57 -1.76
CA ARG A 248 36.66 17.41 -3.02
C ARG A 248 36.07 16.31 -3.91
N LEU A 249 35.67 15.18 -3.35
CA LEU A 249 35.02 14.10 -4.11
C LEU A 249 33.64 14.51 -4.64
N GLU A 250 32.89 15.29 -3.87
CA GLU A 250 31.57 15.79 -4.24
C GLU A 250 31.70 16.82 -5.39
N ASP A 251 32.60 17.79 -5.26
CA ASP A 251 32.76 18.91 -6.19
C ASP A 251 33.50 18.53 -7.49
N GLU A 252 34.61 17.78 -7.39
CA GLU A 252 35.48 17.48 -8.55
C GLU A 252 35.13 16.13 -9.22
N PHE A 253 34.53 15.18 -8.49
CA PHE A 253 34.36 13.79 -8.95
C PHE A 253 32.93 13.26 -8.89
N GLN A 254 31.94 14.11 -8.56
CA GLN A 254 30.53 13.74 -8.44
C GLN A 254 30.32 12.48 -7.57
N SER A 255 31.07 12.39 -6.48
CA SER A 255 31.15 11.20 -5.63
C SER A 255 30.90 11.55 -4.16
N LEU A 256 29.91 10.92 -3.54
CA LEU A 256 29.56 11.07 -2.14
C LEU A 256 30.15 9.91 -1.34
N PRO A 257 31.22 10.14 -0.55
CA PRO A 257 31.73 9.10 0.32
C PRO A 257 30.78 8.81 1.48
N VAL A 258 30.67 7.54 1.83
CA VAL A 258 30.05 7.02 3.04
C VAL A 258 31.17 6.57 3.97
N PHE A 259 31.34 7.29 5.09
CA PHE A 259 32.31 6.93 6.12
C PHE A 259 31.65 6.03 7.16
N VAL A 260 32.30 4.91 7.45
CA VAL A 260 31.93 3.93 8.49
C VAL A 260 33.20 3.52 9.22
N ASN A 261 33.07 3.08 10.47
CA ASN A 261 34.22 2.60 11.23
C ASN A 261 34.82 1.36 10.56
N ASP A 262 36.14 1.18 10.64
CA ASP A 262 36.84 0.07 9.97
C ASP A 262 36.33 -1.29 10.45
N GLY A 263 35.97 -1.39 11.74
CA GLY A 263 35.38 -2.61 12.33
C GLY A 263 33.96 -2.89 11.85
N ASP A 264 33.12 -1.85 11.65
CA ASP A 264 31.77 -2.02 11.11
C ASP A 264 31.84 -2.44 9.63
N PHE A 265 32.78 -1.87 8.86
CA PHE A 265 33.02 -2.27 7.46
C PHE A 265 33.50 -3.71 7.34
N ASP A 266 34.49 -4.13 8.15
CA ASP A 266 35.00 -5.49 8.14
C ASP A 266 33.91 -6.51 8.56
N GLY A 267 33.09 -6.17 9.56
CA GLY A 267 31.91 -6.93 9.95
C GLY A 267 30.86 -7.08 8.84
N HIS A 268 30.59 -6.02 8.07
CA HIS A 268 29.68 -6.05 6.93
C HIS A 268 30.26 -6.82 5.74
N TYR A 269 31.47 -6.47 5.30
CA TYR A 269 32.01 -6.89 4.01
C TYR A 269 32.64 -8.29 4.08
N THR A 270 33.65 -8.46 4.93
CA THR A 270 34.39 -9.73 5.05
C THR A 270 33.50 -10.82 5.66
N HIS A 271 32.78 -10.48 6.72
CA HIS A 271 32.02 -11.47 7.48
C HIS A 271 30.63 -11.72 6.89
N PHE A 272 29.73 -10.73 6.89
CA PHE A 272 28.37 -11.00 6.42
C PHE A 272 28.30 -11.17 4.89
N SER A 273 28.88 -10.24 4.14
CA SER A 273 28.75 -10.24 2.67
C SER A 273 29.55 -11.37 2.03
N LYS A 274 30.84 -11.55 2.39
CA LYS A 274 31.73 -12.54 1.75
C LYS A 274 31.70 -13.93 2.34
N THR A 275 31.46 -14.07 3.65
CA THR A 275 31.43 -15.39 4.29
C THR A 275 30.02 -16.00 4.30
N ILE A 276 28.95 -15.18 4.28
CA ILE A 276 27.56 -15.66 4.37
C ILE A 276 26.81 -15.49 3.04
N LEU A 277 26.59 -14.25 2.58
CA LEU A 277 25.76 -14.02 1.39
C LEU A 277 26.39 -14.58 0.11
N TRP A 278 27.68 -14.34 -0.11
CA TRP A 278 28.37 -14.73 -1.34
C TRP A 278 28.35 -16.26 -1.57
N PRO A 279 28.71 -17.14 -0.61
CA PRO A 279 28.59 -18.58 -0.79
C PRO A 279 27.15 -19.04 -1.00
N VAL A 280 26.20 -18.53 -0.21
CA VAL A 280 24.79 -18.93 -0.30
C VAL A 280 24.17 -18.56 -1.65
N PHE A 281 24.45 -17.36 -2.17
CA PHE A 281 23.95 -16.92 -3.48
C PHE A 281 24.51 -17.77 -4.63
N HIS A 282 25.66 -18.42 -4.41
CA HIS A 282 26.32 -19.32 -5.34
C HIS A 282 26.20 -20.81 -4.95
N TYR A 283 25.21 -21.17 -4.13
CA TYR A 283 24.83 -22.56 -3.78
C TYR A 283 25.92 -23.32 -3.00
N GLN A 284 26.82 -22.58 -2.36
CA GLN A 284 27.79 -23.13 -1.41
C GLN A 284 27.27 -22.88 0.00
N ILE A 285 26.52 -23.85 0.52
CA ILE A 285 26.05 -23.79 1.91
C ILE A 285 27.24 -24.13 2.81
N PRO A 286 27.64 -23.25 3.74
CA PRO A 286 28.77 -23.52 4.61
C PRO A 286 28.51 -24.74 5.51
N ASP A 287 29.37 -25.77 5.43
CA ASP A 287 29.33 -26.95 6.31
C ASP A 287 29.85 -26.60 7.72
N ASN A 288 29.03 -26.00 8.60
CA ASN A 288 29.25 -26.05 10.07
C ASN A 288 28.10 -25.48 10.94
N PRO A 289 27.92 -25.96 12.20
CA PRO A 289 27.01 -25.39 13.20
C PRO A 289 27.39 -23.98 13.71
N LYS A 290 28.41 -23.35 13.12
CA LYS A 290 28.95 -22.03 13.48
C LYS A 290 28.22 -20.85 12.83
N SER A 291 27.31 -21.10 11.87
CA SER A 291 26.69 -20.02 11.07
C SER A 291 25.85 -19.08 11.92
N LYS A 292 24.98 -19.57 12.80
CA LYS A 292 24.01 -18.72 13.51
C LYS A 292 24.64 -17.71 14.47
N ALA A 293 25.57 -18.14 15.33
CA ALA A 293 26.23 -17.23 16.28
C ALA A 293 27.13 -16.20 15.57
N TYR A 294 27.69 -16.56 14.41
CA TYR A 294 28.52 -15.68 13.59
C TYR A 294 27.68 -14.72 12.74
N GLU A 295 26.53 -15.18 12.25
CA GLU A 295 25.52 -14.42 11.53
C GLU A 295 24.84 -13.40 12.44
N ASP A 296 24.39 -13.79 13.65
CA ASP A 296 23.78 -12.89 14.63
C ASP A 296 24.75 -11.75 15.03
N HIS A 297 26.05 -12.04 15.12
CA HIS A 297 27.07 -11.03 15.41
C HIS A 297 27.39 -10.13 14.20
N SER A 298 27.41 -10.68 12.97
CA SER A 298 27.79 -9.94 11.76
C SER A 298 26.63 -9.14 11.13
N TRP A 299 25.38 -9.58 11.32
CA TRP A 299 24.16 -8.92 10.82
C TRP A 299 24.03 -7.47 11.28
N ILE A 300 24.37 -7.18 12.55
CA ILE A 300 24.28 -5.83 13.12
C ILE A 300 25.15 -4.85 12.31
N TYR A 301 26.35 -5.28 11.92
CA TYR A 301 27.24 -4.47 11.07
C TYR A 301 26.70 -4.33 9.66
N TYR A 302 26.06 -5.38 9.14
CA TYR A 302 25.40 -5.33 7.84
C TYR A 302 24.31 -4.24 7.81
N VAL A 303 23.44 -4.22 8.82
CA VAL A 303 22.39 -3.21 8.99
C VAL A 303 22.97 -1.81 9.14
N LYS A 304 23.94 -1.61 10.04
CA LYS A 304 24.57 -0.30 10.28
C LYS A 304 25.15 0.33 9.01
N LEU A 305 25.86 -0.44 8.19
CA LEU A 305 26.43 0.08 6.94
C LEU A 305 25.32 0.44 5.95
N ASN A 306 24.28 -0.40 5.82
CA ASN A 306 23.13 -0.11 4.96
C ASN A 306 22.39 1.16 5.42
N GLU A 307 22.23 1.37 6.74
CA GLU A 307 21.64 2.60 7.30
C GLU A 307 22.48 3.83 6.96
N ALA A 308 23.82 3.75 7.07
CA ALA A 308 24.70 4.86 6.71
C ALA A 308 24.57 5.26 5.24
N PHE A 309 24.44 4.27 4.33
CA PHE A 309 24.15 4.50 2.92
C PHE A 309 22.80 5.19 2.72
N ALA A 310 21.73 4.66 3.33
CA ALA A 310 20.39 5.22 3.21
C ALA A 310 20.33 6.66 3.73
N GLN A 311 20.96 6.95 4.87
CA GLN A 311 21.04 8.30 5.44
C GLN A 311 21.81 9.28 4.55
N ARG A 312 22.96 8.86 3.98
CA ARG A 312 23.76 9.71 3.09
C ARG A 312 23.00 10.06 1.81
N ILE A 313 22.30 9.09 1.21
CA ILE A 313 21.47 9.33 0.02
C ILE A 313 20.29 10.24 0.39
N ALA A 314 19.57 9.96 1.48
CA ALA A 314 18.41 10.74 1.89
C ALA A 314 18.74 12.21 2.20
N LYS A 315 19.92 12.50 2.75
CA LYS A 315 20.38 13.86 3.03
C LYS A 315 20.61 14.70 1.75
N ASN A 316 21.01 14.05 0.65
CA ASN A 316 21.39 14.71 -0.60
C ASN A 316 20.32 14.62 -1.70
N TRP A 317 19.32 13.76 -1.54
CA TRP A 317 18.25 13.54 -2.51
C TRP A 317 17.31 14.75 -2.63
N LYS A 318 16.94 15.10 -3.87
CA LYS A 318 15.89 16.09 -4.16
C LYS A 318 14.75 15.42 -4.91
N ARG A 319 13.56 16.02 -4.79
CA ARG A 319 12.37 15.52 -5.49
C ARG A 319 12.62 15.43 -6.99
N ARG A 320 12.23 14.29 -7.58
CA ARG A 320 12.50 13.84 -8.96
C ARG A 320 13.87 13.23 -9.20
N ASP A 321 14.77 13.15 -8.22
CA ASP A 321 16.02 12.40 -8.41
C ASP A 321 15.76 10.89 -8.39
N THR A 322 16.54 10.15 -9.17
CA THR A 322 16.45 8.69 -9.27
C THR A 322 17.54 8.06 -8.41
N ILE A 323 17.21 6.99 -7.69
CA ILE A 323 18.15 6.24 -6.87
C ILE A 323 18.30 4.85 -7.50
N TRP A 324 19.52 4.46 -7.82
CA TRP A 324 19.84 3.16 -8.40
C TRP A 324 20.86 2.43 -7.52
N ILE A 325 20.40 1.37 -6.85
CA ILE A 325 21.16 0.61 -5.86
C ILE A 325 21.66 -0.68 -6.50
N HIS A 326 22.92 -1.01 -6.23
CA HIS A 326 23.58 -2.16 -6.83
C HIS A 326 24.09 -3.17 -5.81
N ASP A 327 23.77 -4.43 -6.12
CA ASP A 327 24.39 -5.65 -5.61
C ASP A 327 24.06 -6.06 -4.17
N TYR A 328 24.45 -7.29 -3.82
CA TYR A 328 24.09 -7.97 -2.57
C TYR A 328 24.62 -7.32 -1.28
N HIS A 329 25.49 -6.32 -1.38
CA HIS A 329 26.01 -5.58 -0.24
C HIS A 329 24.97 -4.62 0.36
N LEU A 330 24.00 -4.17 -0.45
CA LEU A 330 23.08 -3.09 -0.15
C LEU A 330 21.61 -3.53 -0.21
N LEU A 331 21.31 -4.79 0.14
CA LEU A 331 19.96 -5.36 0.02
C LEU A 331 18.91 -4.65 0.88
N LEU A 332 19.30 -3.97 1.97
CA LEU A 332 18.37 -3.29 2.89
C LEU A 332 18.12 -1.82 2.53
N VAL A 333 19.02 -1.22 1.75
CA VAL A 333 18.95 0.20 1.39
C VAL A 333 17.63 0.59 0.72
N PRO A 334 17.03 -0.20 -0.21
CA PRO A 334 15.79 0.21 -0.86
C PRO A 334 14.64 0.43 0.13
N ALA A 335 14.40 -0.49 1.08
CA ALA A 335 13.35 -0.35 2.09
C ALA A 335 13.64 0.77 3.09
N MET A 336 14.91 0.93 3.50
CA MET A 336 15.31 2.03 4.39
C MET A 336 15.06 3.39 3.72
N LEU A 337 15.38 3.52 2.43
CA LEU A 337 15.10 4.73 1.66
C LEU A 337 13.62 4.95 1.43
N ARG A 338 12.83 3.92 1.10
CA ARG A 338 11.37 4.07 0.94
C ARG A 338 10.71 4.61 2.21
N LYS A 339 11.18 4.19 3.39
CA LYS A 339 10.70 4.71 4.69
C LYS A 339 11.06 6.19 4.91
N LEU A 340 12.24 6.63 4.47
CA LEU A 340 12.70 8.02 4.60
C LEU A 340 12.14 8.94 3.50
N LEU A 341 11.97 8.38 2.30
CA LEU A 341 11.61 9.06 1.05
C LEU A 341 10.50 8.26 0.33
N PRO A 342 9.23 8.38 0.74
CA PRO A 342 8.12 7.63 0.14
C PRO A 342 7.96 7.87 -1.37
N ASP A 343 8.21 9.11 -1.83
CA ASP A 343 8.06 9.53 -3.24
C ASP A 343 9.28 9.20 -4.12
N ALA A 344 10.34 8.61 -3.58
CA ALA A 344 11.58 8.40 -4.34
C ALA A 344 11.41 7.36 -5.45
N GLN A 345 12.07 7.60 -6.59
CA GLN A 345 12.19 6.61 -7.65
C GLN A 345 13.38 5.70 -7.35
N ILE A 346 13.14 4.44 -6.99
CA ILE A 346 14.16 3.51 -6.48
C ILE A 346 14.24 2.29 -7.41
N GLY A 347 15.39 2.12 -8.06
CA GLY A 347 15.75 0.89 -8.76
C GLY A 347 16.78 0.08 -7.97
N PHE A 348 16.64 -1.24 -7.96
CA PHE A 348 17.65 -2.16 -7.43
C PHE A 348 18.11 -3.12 -8.52
N PHE A 349 19.41 -3.38 -8.63
CA PHE A 349 19.94 -4.37 -9.57
C PHE A 349 20.92 -5.33 -8.89
N LEU A 350 20.66 -6.63 -8.98
CA LEU A 350 21.55 -7.66 -8.44
C LEU A 350 22.49 -8.20 -9.54
N HIS A 351 23.80 -8.01 -9.32
CA HIS A 351 24.82 -8.42 -10.31
C HIS A 351 25.21 -9.89 -10.21
N VAL A 352 25.18 -10.44 -8.99
CA VAL A 352 25.44 -11.85 -8.69
C VAL A 352 24.23 -12.75 -9.00
N ALA A 353 24.42 -14.06 -8.90
CA ALA A 353 23.30 -15.01 -9.00
C ALA A 353 22.30 -14.84 -7.84
N PHE A 354 21.04 -15.21 -8.07
CA PHE A 354 20.04 -15.30 -7.00
C PHE A 354 19.67 -16.78 -6.75
N PRO A 355 19.73 -17.26 -5.49
CA PRO A 355 19.53 -18.66 -5.20
C PRO A 355 18.06 -19.07 -5.18
N SER A 356 17.80 -20.37 -5.34
CA SER A 356 16.46 -20.92 -5.18
C SER A 356 15.96 -20.71 -3.75
N SER A 357 14.65 -20.76 -3.58
CA SER A 357 14.02 -20.60 -2.26
C SER A 357 14.52 -21.61 -1.22
N GLU A 358 14.96 -22.81 -1.62
CA GLU A 358 15.50 -23.82 -0.70
C GLU A 358 16.81 -23.37 -0.08
N VAL A 359 17.72 -22.85 -0.90
CA VAL A 359 19.03 -22.35 -0.47
C VAL A 359 18.88 -21.02 0.25
N PHE A 360 18.02 -20.11 -0.23
CA PHE A 360 17.79 -18.81 0.41
C PHE A 360 17.19 -18.95 1.82
N ARG A 361 16.37 -19.99 2.07
CA ARG A 361 15.82 -20.29 3.41
C ARG A 361 16.89 -20.62 4.46
N CYS A 362 18.11 -20.99 4.04
CA CYS A 362 19.22 -21.22 4.96
C CYS A 362 19.71 -19.94 5.65
N LEU A 363 19.41 -18.76 5.11
CA LEU A 363 19.72 -17.47 5.74
C LEU A 363 18.79 -17.22 6.93
N ALA A 364 19.35 -16.76 8.06
CA ALA A 364 18.55 -16.39 9.21
C ALA A 364 17.72 -15.10 8.99
N PRO A 365 18.29 -13.98 8.50
CA PRO A 365 17.58 -12.73 8.25
C PRO A 365 16.91 -12.70 6.86
N ARG A 366 16.41 -13.85 6.40
CA ARG A 366 15.84 -14.02 5.05
C ARG A 366 14.63 -13.11 4.79
N LYS A 367 13.82 -12.80 5.81
CA LYS A 367 12.64 -11.94 5.64
C LYS A 367 13.07 -10.50 5.43
N GLU A 368 13.96 -10.04 6.30
CA GLU A 368 14.52 -8.69 6.30
C GLU A 368 15.25 -8.38 5.00
N LEU A 369 16.01 -9.35 4.46
CA LEU A 369 16.68 -9.22 3.17
C LEU A 369 15.69 -9.06 2.00
N LEU A 370 14.61 -9.85 1.98
CA LEU A 370 13.59 -9.77 0.92
C LEU A 370 12.78 -8.47 1.02
N GLU A 371 12.31 -8.13 2.22
CA GLU A 371 11.61 -6.87 2.48
C GLU A 371 12.49 -5.66 2.14
N GLY A 372 13.79 -5.76 2.43
CA GLY A 372 14.82 -4.81 2.04
C GLY A 372 14.80 -4.50 0.56
N VAL A 373 14.88 -5.53 -0.27
CA VAL A 373 14.90 -5.41 -1.74
C VAL A 373 13.55 -4.96 -2.29
N LEU A 374 12.46 -5.45 -1.71
CA LEU A 374 11.10 -5.08 -2.08
C LEU A 374 10.81 -3.59 -1.89
N GLY A 375 11.64 -2.84 -1.15
CA GLY A 375 11.60 -1.37 -1.07
C GLY A 375 11.73 -0.62 -2.40
N ALA A 376 12.28 -1.27 -3.43
CA ALA A 376 12.43 -0.70 -4.78
C ALA A 376 11.11 -0.66 -5.56
N ASP A 377 11.04 0.17 -6.59
CA ASP A 377 9.98 0.17 -7.62
C ASP A 377 10.24 -0.89 -8.69
N LEU A 378 11.51 -1.01 -9.10
CA LEU A 378 11.99 -1.99 -10.08
C LEU A 378 13.19 -2.74 -9.53
N ILE A 379 13.11 -4.07 -9.58
CA ILE A 379 14.18 -5.00 -9.24
C ILE A 379 14.66 -5.67 -10.54
N GLY A 380 15.96 -5.53 -10.83
CA GLY A 380 16.59 -6.13 -11.99
C GLY A 380 17.53 -7.28 -11.65
N PHE A 381 17.48 -8.33 -12.46
CA PHE A 381 18.40 -9.47 -12.40
C PHE A 381 19.09 -9.71 -13.75
N GLN A 382 20.10 -10.57 -13.77
CA GLN A 382 20.82 -10.94 -15.00
C GLN A 382 20.01 -11.87 -15.93
N THR A 383 19.18 -12.75 -15.38
CA THR A 383 18.46 -13.81 -16.13
C THR A 383 17.03 -14.00 -15.64
N ASP A 384 16.18 -14.62 -16.46
CA ASP A 384 14.80 -15.00 -16.08
C ASP A 384 14.77 -16.05 -14.97
N GLU A 385 15.79 -16.91 -14.88
CA GLU A 385 15.90 -17.90 -13.80
C GLU A 385 15.97 -17.20 -12.44
N TYR A 386 16.81 -16.17 -12.32
CA TYR A 386 16.96 -15.42 -11.07
C TYR A 386 15.71 -14.60 -10.74
N CYS A 387 15.02 -14.05 -11.74
CA CYS A 387 13.71 -13.42 -11.55
C CYS A 387 12.71 -14.40 -10.93
N ARG A 388 12.57 -15.60 -11.51
CA ARG A 388 11.67 -16.64 -11.01
C ARG A 388 12.04 -17.10 -9.60
N HIS A 389 13.33 -17.32 -9.33
CA HIS A 389 13.78 -17.67 -7.99
C HIS A 389 13.43 -16.59 -6.96
N PHE A 390 13.60 -15.31 -7.29
CA PHE A 390 13.23 -14.21 -6.40
C PHE A 390 11.71 -14.19 -6.13
N LEU A 391 10.89 -14.24 -7.19
CA LEU A 391 9.43 -14.26 -7.08
C LEU A 391 8.92 -15.43 -6.22
N GLN A 392 9.43 -16.64 -6.47
CA GLN A 392 9.10 -17.83 -5.69
C GLN A 392 9.56 -17.71 -4.23
N THR A 393 10.74 -17.12 -4.01
CA THR A 393 11.28 -16.90 -2.66
C THR A 393 10.43 -15.90 -1.87
N CYS A 394 9.96 -14.83 -2.50
CA CYS A 394 8.99 -13.90 -1.92
C CYS A 394 7.67 -14.59 -1.58
N SER A 395 7.08 -15.34 -2.53
CA SER A 395 5.86 -16.13 -2.32
C SER A 395 5.98 -17.05 -1.11
N ARG A 396 7.04 -17.86 -1.04
CA ARG A 396 7.24 -18.87 0.03
C ARG A 396 7.53 -18.29 1.40
N ILE A 397 8.36 -17.25 1.48
CA ILE A 397 8.89 -16.75 2.75
C ILE A 397 8.02 -15.63 3.33
N LEU A 398 7.49 -14.77 2.46
CA LEU A 398 6.67 -13.62 2.85
C LEU A 398 5.16 -13.87 2.69
N CYS A 399 4.74 -14.97 2.05
CA CYS A 399 3.33 -15.29 1.79
C CYS A 399 2.63 -14.21 0.94
N VAL A 400 3.36 -13.56 0.03
CA VAL A 400 2.86 -12.49 -0.85
C VAL A 400 2.48 -13.03 -2.23
N GLU A 401 1.57 -12.36 -2.92
CA GLU A 401 1.19 -12.75 -4.29
C GLU A 401 2.30 -12.40 -5.28
N ALA A 402 3.03 -13.42 -5.72
CA ALA A 402 4.02 -13.28 -6.78
C ALA A 402 3.37 -13.51 -8.16
N ARG A 403 3.47 -12.52 -9.03
CA ARG A 403 3.06 -12.57 -10.44
C ARG A 403 4.28 -12.68 -11.34
N ASN A 404 4.07 -13.03 -12.60
CA ASN A 404 5.16 -13.19 -13.58
C ASN A 404 6.01 -11.92 -13.77
N ASN A 405 5.44 -10.74 -13.54
CA ASN A 405 6.08 -9.44 -13.76
C ASN A 405 6.47 -8.71 -12.46
N GLY A 406 6.29 -9.33 -11.29
CA GLY A 406 6.57 -8.67 -10.02
C GLY A 406 5.84 -9.25 -8.82
N VAL A 407 6.07 -8.62 -7.66
CA VAL A 407 5.47 -8.98 -6.38
C VAL A 407 4.40 -7.96 -6.05
N GLN A 408 3.20 -8.42 -5.72
CA GLN A 408 2.17 -7.55 -5.18
C GLN A 408 2.29 -7.48 -3.65
N LEU A 409 2.47 -6.27 -3.13
CA LEU A 409 2.36 -5.91 -1.72
C LEU A 409 0.99 -5.28 -1.46
N GLU A 410 0.66 -5.10 -0.18
CA GLU A 410 -0.61 -4.49 0.26
C GLU A 410 -0.78 -3.05 -0.25
N ASP A 411 0.31 -2.29 -0.28
CA ASP A 411 0.34 -0.87 -0.61
C ASP A 411 0.81 -0.57 -2.03
N ARG A 412 1.56 -1.49 -2.66
CA ARG A 412 2.15 -1.27 -3.99
C ARG A 412 2.48 -2.55 -4.75
N PHE A 413 2.70 -2.41 -6.04
CA PHE A 413 3.28 -3.46 -6.87
C PHE A 413 4.78 -3.21 -7.05
N VAL A 414 5.60 -4.26 -7.01
CA VAL A 414 7.06 -4.16 -7.20
C VAL A 414 7.43 -4.95 -8.45
N ASN A 415 7.90 -4.26 -9.48
CA ASN A 415 8.23 -4.89 -10.75
C ASN A 415 9.56 -5.64 -10.64
N VAL A 416 9.61 -6.82 -11.26
CA VAL A 416 10.81 -7.66 -11.36
C VAL A 416 11.04 -8.00 -12.82
N ASP A 417 12.25 -7.75 -13.33
CA ASP A 417 12.56 -7.99 -14.74
C ASP A 417 14.06 -8.32 -14.96
N LYS A 418 14.41 -8.85 -16.13
CA LYS A 418 15.78 -9.20 -16.51
C LYS A 418 16.45 -8.10 -17.32
N PHE A 419 17.68 -7.76 -16.95
CA PHE A 419 18.55 -6.85 -17.69
C PHE A 419 19.98 -7.40 -17.70
N PRO A 420 20.33 -8.26 -18.68
CA PRO A 420 21.68 -8.79 -18.77
C PRO A 420 22.70 -7.67 -19.02
N ILE A 421 23.70 -7.55 -18.14
CA ILE A 421 24.81 -6.62 -18.34
C ILE A 421 25.77 -7.18 -19.41
N GLY A 422 26.35 -6.30 -20.23
CA GLY A 422 27.41 -6.69 -21.19
C GLY A 422 28.59 -5.73 -21.20
N ILE A 423 29.26 -5.64 -22.35
CA ILE A 423 30.52 -4.89 -22.52
C ILE A 423 30.33 -3.53 -23.21
N ASP A 424 31.38 -2.72 -23.32
CA ASP A 424 31.41 -1.43 -24.03
C ASP A 424 32.18 -1.55 -25.36
N PRO A 425 31.55 -2.01 -26.46
CA PRO A 425 32.20 -2.23 -27.77
C PRO A 425 33.11 -1.08 -28.22
N LYS A 426 32.65 0.17 -28.06
CA LYS A 426 33.38 1.37 -28.49
C LYS A 426 34.70 1.54 -27.73
N SER A 427 34.68 1.33 -26.41
CA SER A 427 35.92 1.38 -25.61
C SER A 427 36.84 0.21 -25.94
N TRP A 428 36.31 -0.95 -26.31
CA TRP A 428 37.11 -2.10 -26.71
C TRP A 428 37.82 -1.84 -28.04
N ASP A 429 37.12 -1.33 -29.05
CA ASP A 429 37.71 -1.02 -30.36
C ASP A 429 38.86 -0.03 -30.28
N TYR A 430 38.70 1.04 -29.49
CA TYR A 430 39.75 2.04 -29.30
C TYR A 430 41.01 1.42 -28.66
N ARG A 431 40.84 0.54 -27.67
CA ARG A 431 41.97 -0.06 -26.95
C ARG A 431 42.68 -1.14 -27.74
N ARG A 432 41.94 -1.91 -28.55
CA ARG A 432 42.50 -2.92 -29.46
C ARG A 432 43.43 -2.32 -30.51
N GLN A 433 43.28 -1.03 -30.84
CA GLN A 433 44.13 -0.30 -31.78
C GLN A 433 45.45 0.20 -31.18
N SER A 434 45.72 -0.02 -29.89
CA SER A 434 46.95 0.44 -29.25
C SER A 434 48.19 -0.30 -29.80
N PRO A 435 49.31 0.39 -30.09
CA PRO A 435 50.56 -0.24 -30.53
C PRO A 435 51.09 -1.30 -29.55
N ASP A 436 50.86 -1.12 -28.25
CA ASP A 436 51.27 -2.09 -27.22
C ASP A 436 50.54 -3.43 -27.40
N VAL A 437 49.27 -3.40 -27.80
CA VAL A 437 48.46 -4.62 -28.02
C VAL A 437 48.99 -5.36 -29.24
N ASP A 438 49.26 -4.64 -30.34
CA ASP A 438 49.83 -5.20 -31.56
C ASP A 438 51.19 -5.87 -31.31
N HIS A 439 52.06 -5.21 -30.52
CA HIS A 439 53.32 -5.79 -30.09
C HIS A 439 53.12 -7.13 -29.35
N TRP A 440 52.21 -7.19 -28.36
CA TRP A 440 51.93 -8.42 -27.62
C TRP A 440 51.26 -9.50 -28.47
N ILE A 441 50.41 -9.13 -29.45
CA ILE A 441 49.83 -10.09 -30.40
C ILE A 441 50.94 -10.79 -31.18
N ASN A 442 51.92 -10.03 -31.68
CA ASN A 442 53.07 -10.58 -32.41
C ASN A 442 53.92 -11.49 -31.51
N VAL A 443 54.28 -11.03 -30.31
CA VAL A 443 55.08 -11.80 -29.34
C VAL A 443 54.42 -13.14 -28.96
N ILE A 444 53.12 -13.12 -28.65
CA ILE A 444 52.40 -14.35 -28.27
C ILE A 444 52.22 -15.27 -29.49
N SER A 445 51.95 -14.72 -30.67
CA SER A 445 51.78 -15.50 -31.91
C SER A 445 53.07 -16.19 -32.36
N GLU A 446 54.22 -15.51 -32.26
CA GLU A 446 55.54 -16.10 -32.57
C GLU A 446 55.87 -17.24 -31.59
N ARG A 447 55.66 -17.02 -30.29
CA ARG A 447 55.99 -18.03 -29.27
C ARG A 447 55.20 -19.33 -29.43
N TYR A 448 53.91 -19.22 -29.72
CA TYR A 448 53.01 -20.37 -29.79
C TYR A 448 52.70 -20.77 -31.24
N GLN A 449 53.61 -20.44 -32.17
CA GLN A 449 53.46 -20.80 -33.57
C GLN A 449 53.25 -22.32 -33.75
N GLY A 450 52.23 -22.69 -34.51
CA GLY A 450 51.87 -24.09 -34.75
C GLY A 450 51.18 -24.80 -33.58
N LYS A 451 50.90 -24.10 -32.47
CA LYS A 451 50.10 -24.61 -31.35
C LYS A 451 48.67 -24.06 -31.39
N ARG A 452 47.77 -24.74 -30.69
CA ARG A 452 46.40 -24.31 -30.40
C ARG A 452 46.33 -23.75 -28.99
N LEU A 453 45.78 -22.54 -28.85
CA LEU A 453 45.70 -21.85 -27.56
C LEU A 453 44.29 -21.93 -26.97
N ILE A 454 44.19 -22.49 -25.77
CA ILE A 454 43.00 -22.38 -24.92
C ILE A 454 43.33 -21.34 -23.86
N VAL A 455 42.51 -20.30 -23.74
CA VAL A 455 42.69 -19.23 -22.76
C VAL A 455 41.61 -19.31 -21.70
N SER A 456 42.00 -19.01 -20.47
CA SER A 456 41.11 -18.93 -19.34
C SER A 456 41.61 -17.90 -18.36
N ARG A 457 40.69 -17.11 -17.84
CA ARG A 457 40.98 -16.06 -16.87
C ARG A 457 39.92 -16.08 -15.81
N ASP A 458 40.31 -16.47 -14.60
CA ASP A 458 39.38 -16.68 -13.51
C ASP A 458 40.03 -16.28 -12.19
N LYS A 459 39.21 -15.98 -11.21
CA LYS A 459 39.66 -15.84 -9.83
C LYS A 459 39.86 -17.21 -9.23
N LEU A 460 40.83 -17.33 -8.32
CA LEU A 460 41.06 -18.56 -7.56
C LEU A 460 40.08 -18.67 -6.39
N ASP A 461 38.79 -18.73 -6.72
CA ASP A 461 37.71 -18.96 -5.76
C ASP A 461 37.04 -20.33 -6.00
N SER A 462 36.28 -20.79 -5.00
CA SER A 462 35.57 -22.06 -5.03
C SER A 462 34.43 -22.12 -6.05
N ILE A 463 34.03 -21.00 -6.66
CA ILE A 463 32.85 -20.86 -7.51
C ILE A 463 33.25 -20.81 -8.99
N ARG A 464 34.43 -20.33 -9.34
CA ARG A 464 34.93 -20.20 -10.73
C ARG A 464 35.31 -21.52 -11.39
N GLY A 465 35.32 -22.60 -10.62
CA GLY A 465 35.50 -23.95 -11.16
C GLY A 465 36.85 -24.19 -11.84
N VAL A 466 37.92 -23.49 -11.43
CA VAL A 466 39.27 -23.66 -11.98
C VAL A 466 39.78 -25.09 -11.76
N ARG A 467 39.47 -25.68 -10.61
CA ARG A 467 39.77 -27.09 -10.32
C ARG A 467 39.14 -28.02 -11.37
N GLN A 468 37.85 -27.87 -11.64
CA GLN A 468 37.09 -28.67 -12.59
C GLN A 468 37.66 -28.51 -14.01
N LYS A 469 38.06 -27.29 -14.38
CA LYS A 469 38.72 -26.98 -15.65
C LYS A 469 40.01 -27.78 -15.84
N LEU A 470 40.91 -27.73 -14.85
CA LEU A 470 42.20 -28.41 -14.93
C LEU A 470 42.03 -29.93 -15.00
N LEU A 471 41.10 -30.51 -14.21
CA LEU A 471 40.81 -31.94 -14.28
C LEU A 471 40.24 -32.37 -15.64
N SER A 472 39.39 -31.53 -16.24
CA SER A 472 38.84 -31.79 -17.57
C SER A 472 39.91 -31.69 -18.66
N TYR A 473 40.84 -30.73 -18.53
CA TYR A 473 41.98 -30.60 -19.42
C TYR A 473 42.95 -31.78 -19.31
N GLU A 474 43.24 -32.24 -18.09
CA GLU A 474 44.02 -33.45 -17.84
C GLU A 474 43.37 -34.68 -18.50
N LEU A 475 42.05 -34.83 -18.37
CA LEU A 475 41.31 -35.90 -19.03
C LEU A 475 41.38 -35.79 -20.56
N PHE A 476 41.22 -34.60 -21.12
CA PHE A 476 41.37 -34.34 -22.56
C PHE A 476 42.74 -34.79 -23.09
N LEU A 477 43.83 -34.42 -22.42
CA LEU A 477 45.20 -34.82 -22.82
C LEU A 477 45.41 -36.35 -22.75
N ASN A 478 44.76 -37.01 -21.79
CA ASN A 478 44.82 -38.46 -21.64
C ASN A 478 44.01 -39.18 -22.73
N THR A 479 42.81 -38.70 -23.03
CA THR A 479 41.89 -39.30 -24.01
C THR A 479 42.27 -39.06 -25.46
N TYR A 480 42.88 -37.90 -25.78
CA TYR A 480 43.27 -37.51 -27.15
C TYR A 480 44.78 -37.25 -27.27
N PRO A 481 45.61 -38.31 -27.38
CA PRO A 481 47.06 -38.20 -27.42
C PRO A 481 47.61 -37.31 -28.55
N GLU A 482 46.89 -37.19 -29.67
CA GLU A 482 47.25 -36.40 -30.84
C GLU A 482 47.35 -34.89 -30.58
N PHE A 483 46.78 -34.41 -29.48
CA PHE A 483 46.80 -33.01 -29.05
C PHE A 483 47.85 -32.70 -27.98
N ARG A 484 48.50 -33.71 -27.40
CA ARG A 484 49.45 -33.55 -26.27
C ARG A 484 50.60 -32.58 -26.53
N ASP A 485 51.11 -32.58 -27.77
CA ASP A 485 52.20 -31.69 -28.18
C ASP A 485 51.72 -30.50 -29.01
N LYS A 486 50.40 -30.31 -29.16
CA LYS A 486 49.82 -29.30 -30.05
C LYS A 486 48.98 -28.26 -29.34
N VAL A 487 48.54 -28.49 -28.10
CA VAL A 487 47.62 -27.62 -27.37
C VAL A 487 48.30 -27.03 -26.15
N VAL A 488 48.06 -25.75 -25.87
CA VAL A 488 48.48 -25.09 -24.63
C VAL A 488 47.26 -24.46 -23.97
N LEU A 489 46.99 -24.82 -22.72
CA LEU A 489 46.06 -24.10 -21.85
C LEU A 489 46.82 -23.01 -21.08
N ILE A 490 46.43 -21.75 -21.28
CA ILE A 490 46.93 -20.60 -20.52
C ILE A 490 45.85 -20.22 -19.52
N GLN A 491 46.06 -20.57 -18.25
CA GLN A 491 45.17 -20.23 -17.15
C GLN A 491 45.77 -19.08 -16.34
N VAL A 492 45.10 -17.93 -16.39
CA VAL A 492 45.40 -16.76 -15.55
C VAL A 492 44.55 -16.85 -14.30
N GLY A 493 45.19 -16.94 -13.14
CA GLY A 493 44.57 -17.01 -11.83
C GLY A 493 44.90 -15.77 -11.00
N SER A 494 43.96 -14.83 -10.89
CA SER A 494 44.12 -13.69 -9.96
C SER A 494 43.98 -14.20 -8.52
N SER A 495 45.03 -14.04 -7.71
CA SER A 495 45.12 -14.59 -6.35
C SER A 495 44.14 -13.90 -5.39
N THR A 496 43.43 -14.69 -4.58
CA THR A 496 42.61 -14.20 -3.46
C THR A 496 43.05 -14.89 -2.18
N ASN A 497 43.52 -14.13 -1.19
CA ASN A 497 44.10 -14.66 0.06
C ASN A 497 43.09 -15.41 0.98
N GLU A 498 41.86 -15.67 0.53
CA GLU A 498 40.77 -16.19 1.35
C GLU A 498 40.69 -17.72 1.38
N GLN A 499 41.26 -18.46 0.41
CA GLN A 499 41.11 -19.92 0.28
C GLN A 499 42.43 -20.64 -0.02
N VAL A 500 43.36 -20.62 0.94
CA VAL A 500 44.70 -21.26 0.81
C VAL A 500 44.60 -22.75 0.48
N GLU A 501 43.61 -23.48 0.99
CA GLU A 501 43.40 -24.91 0.71
C GLU A 501 43.06 -25.18 -0.76
N LEU A 502 42.20 -24.35 -1.35
CA LEU A 502 41.83 -24.47 -2.76
C LEU A 502 43.02 -24.14 -3.66
N GLU A 503 43.74 -23.05 -3.36
CA GLU A 503 44.94 -22.67 -4.13
C GLU A 503 46.00 -23.77 -4.12
N THR A 504 46.18 -24.45 -2.98
CA THR A 504 47.08 -25.60 -2.86
C THR A 504 46.64 -26.74 -3.77
N THR A 505 45.36 -27.12 -3.69
CA THR A 505 44.77 -28.19 -4.52
C THR A 505 44.91 -27.90 -6.02
N ILE A 506 44.63 -26.66 -6.44
CA ILE A 506 44.78 -26.24 -7.84
C ILE A 506 46.25 -26.31 -8.28
N SER A 507 47.16 -25.88 -7.42
CA SER A 507 48.61 -25.94 -7.70
C SER A 507 49.10 -27.37 -7.87
N ASP A 508 48.63 -28.30 -7.02
CA ASP A 508 48.98 -29.72 -7.12
C ASP A 508 48.49 -30.34 -8.43
N ILE A 509 47.27 -30.03 -8.85
CA ILE A 509 46.72 -30.48 -10.15
C ILE A 509 47.53 -29.91 -11.31
N ALA A 510 47.85 -28.60 -11.26
CA ALA A 510 48.64 -27.95 -12.29
C ALA A 510 50.05 -28.57 -12.42
N MET A 511 50.70 -28.85 -11.28
CA MET A 511 51.98 -29.55 -11.25
C MET A 511 51.89 -30.97 -11.81
N ARG A 512 50.82 -31.71 -11.49
CA ARG A 512 50.58 -33.07 -12.00
C ARG A 512 50.42 -33.12 -13.51
N ILE A 513 49.64 -32.20 -14.08
CA ILE A 513 49.45 -32.10 -15.54
C ILE A 513 50.79 -31.85 -16.24
N ASN A 514 51.53 -30.86 -15.75
CA ASN A 514 52.81 -30.52 -16.34
C ASN A 514 53.87 -31.61 -16.14
N SER A 515 53.92 -32.29 -15.00
CA SER A 515 54.88 -33.38 -14.79
C SER A 515 54.61 -34.60 -15.67
N THR A 516 53.34 -34.84 -16.03
CA THR A 516 52.94 -35.99 -16.84
C THR A 516 53.08 -35.73 -18.34
N HIS A 517 52.80 -34.52 -18.79
CA HIS A 517 52.64 -34.22 -20.22
C HIS A 517 53.64 -33.19 -20.78
N SER A 518 54.45 -32.53 -19.95
CA SER A 518 55.48 -31.60 -20.48
C SER A 518 56.65 -32.36 -21.09
N THR A 519 57.20 -31.79 -22.16
CA THR A 519 58.45 -32.22 -22.78
C THR A 519 59.45 -31.05 -22.76
N LEU A 520 60.69 -31.28 -23.19
CA LEU A 520 61.70 -30.21 -23.27
C LEU A 520 61.26 -29.05 -24.18
N ALA A 521 60.45 -29.34 -25.20
CA ALA A 521 60.01 -28.37 -26.21
C ALA A 521 58.54 -27.93 -26.05
N HIS A 522 57.79 -28.51 -25.10
CA HIS A 522 56.36 -28.25 -24.97
C HIS A 522 55.89 -28.31 -23.53
N GLN A 523 55.18 -27.25 -23.12
CA GLN A 523 54.48 -27.17 -21.85
C GLN A 523 52.97 -27.06 -22.13
N PRO A 524 52.16 -28.06 -21.74
CA PRO A 524 50.73 -28.07 -22.06
C PRO A 524 49.92 -27.11 -21.18
N LEU A 525 50.31 -26.86 -19.92
CA LEU A 525 49.60 -25.94 -19.03
C LEU A 525 50.51 -24.80 -18.56
N VAL A 526 50.18 -23.57 -18.92
CA VAL A 526 50.79 -22.34 -18.39
C VAL A 526 49.84 -21.76 -17.35
N PHE A 527 50.18 -21.92 -16.08
CA PHE A 527 49.41 -21.40 -14.96
C PHE A 527 50.08 -20.13 -14.41
N LEU A 528 49.40 -18.99 -14.46
CA LEU A 528 49.93 -17.69 -14.06
C LEU A 528 49.18 -17.18 -12.82
N LYS A 529 49.87 -17.09 -11.67
CA LYS A 529 49.34 -16.53 -10.41
C LYS A 529 49.57 -15.01 -10.30
N GLN A 530 49.51 -14.31 -11.43
CA GLN A 530 49.75 -12.87 -11.49
C GLN A 530 48.70 -12.18 -12.35
N ASP A 531 48.45 -10.90 -12.04
CA ASP A 531 47.60 -10.08 -12.86
C ASP A 531 48.35 -9.68 -14.14
N LEU A 532 47.66 -9.80 -15.28
CA LEU A 532 48.19 -9.40 -16.57
C LEU A 532 47.98 -7.90 -16.81
N ASN A 533 48.94 -7.27 -17.49
CA ASN A 533 48.70 -5.96 -18.08
C ASN A 533 47.53 -6.05 -19.07
N PHE A 534 46.72 -5.00 -19.15
CA PHE A 534 45.55 -4.96 -20.01
C PHE A 534 45.89 -5.22 -21.49
N ALA A 535 47.01 -4.70 -21.98
CA ALA A 535 47.45 -4.95 -23.35
C ALA A 535 47.79 -6.43 -23.61
N GLN A 536 48.46 -7.10 -22.65
CA GLN A 536 48.73 -8.53 -22.71
C GLN A 536 47.44 -9.34 -22.69
N TYR A 537 46.47 -8.96 -21.86
CA TYR A 537 45.17 -9.62 -21.81
C TYR A 537 44.42 -9.53 -23.15
N LEU A 538 44.35 -8.33 -23.75
CA LEU A 538 43.71 -8.14 -25.05
C LEU A 538 44.38 -8.99 -26.14
N ALA A 539 45.71 -8.97 -26.18
CA ALA A 539 46.47 -9.79 -27.11
C ALA A 539 46.16 -11.27 -26.91
N LEU A 540 46.17 -11.74 -25.65
CA LEU A 540 45.92 -13.13 -25.28
C LEU A 540 44.55 -13.64 -25.74
N ILE A 541 43.47 -12.89 -25.47
CA ILE A 541 42.11 -13.29 -25.90
C ILE A 541 41.90 -13.14 -27.41
N THR A 542 42.69 -12.30 -28.10
CA THR A 542 42.64 -12.12 -29.57
C THR A 542 43.29 -13.30 -30.29
N VAL A 543 44.40 -13.83 -29.77
CA VAL A 543 45.14 -14.95 -30.40
C VAL A 543 44.66 -16.34 -29.98
N ALA A 544 43.73 -16.43 -29.03
CA ALA A 544 43.18 -17.69 -28.53
C ALA A 544 42.37 -18.45 -29.60
N ASP A 545 42.57 -19.77 -29.71
CA ASP A 545 41.72 -20.64 -30.54
C ASP A 545 40.41 -20.99 -29.80
N ALA A 546 40.43 -21.03 -28.47
CA ALA A 546 39.24 -21.22 -27.65
C ALA A 546 39.34 -20.48 -26.30
N LEU A 547 38.19 -20.03 -25.78
CA LEU A 547 38.04 -19.59 -24.39
C LEU A 547 37.27 -20.66 -23.62
N MET A 548 37.74 -21.00 -22.41
CA MET A 548 37.05 -21.95 -21.54
C MET A 548 36.63 -21.31 -20.22
N VAL A 549 35.32 -21.31 -19.94
CA VAL A 549 34.72 -20.78 -18.71
C VAL A 549 33.93 -21.90 -18.02
N THR A 550 34.35 -22.30 -16.82
CA THR A 550 33.79 -23.44 -16.08
C THR A 550 33.23 -23.06 -14.71
N SER A 551 32.78 -21.82 -14.58
CA SER A 551 32.18 -21.30 -13.34
C SER A 551 30.99 -22.17 -12.91
N LEU A 552 30.98 -22.60 -11.66
CA LEU A 552 29.97 -23.48 -11.06
C LEU A 552 28.62 -22.77 -10.89
N ARG A 553 28.64 -21.46 -10.65
CA ARG A 553 27.47 -20.58 -10.63
C ARG A 553 27.95 -19.15 -10.75
N GLU A 554 27.39 -18.36 -11.65
CA GLU A 554 27.78 -16.95 -11.77
C GLU A 554 26.63 -16.11 -12.33
N GLY A 555 26.48 -14.88 -11.81
CA GLY A 555 25.50 -13.92 -12.31
C GLY A 555 25.66 -13.57 -13.79
N MET A 556 26.85 -13.12 -14.22
CA MET A 556 27.21 -12.86 -15.62
C MET A 556 28.72 -13.01 -15.81
N ASN A 557 29.17 -13.63 -16.91
CA ASN A 557 30.59 -13.77 -17.21
C ASN A 557 31.01 -12.82 -18.34
N LEU A 558 31.55 -11.65 -18.00
CA LEU A 558 31.91 -10.65 -19.01
C LEU A 558 33.14 -11.05 -19.83
N THR A 559 34.05 -11.85 -19.26
CA THR A 559 35.20 -12.40 -20.01
C THR A 559 34.76 -13.15 -21.28
N SER A 560 33.64 -13.86 -21.24
CA SER A 560 33.08 -14.53 -22.43
C SER A 560 32.61 -13.55 -23.52
N HIS A 561 31.99 -12.43 -23.13
CA HIS A 561 31.55 -11.39 -24.07
C HIS A 561 32.76 -10.66 -24.69
N GLU A 562 33.79 -10.40 -23.89
CA GLU A 562 35.04 -9.77 -24.33
C GLU A 562 35.78 -10.63 -25.36
N PHE A 563 35.88 -11.93 -25.09
CA PHE A 563 36.48 -12.88 -26.02
C PHE A 563 35.74 -12.90 -27.34
N VAL A 564 34.41 -13.12 -27.32
CA VAL A 564 33.59 -13.15 -28.53
C VAL A 564 33.78 -11.86 -29.35
N TYR A 565 33.82 -10.70 -28.68
CA TYR A 565 34.02 -9.42 -29.35
C TYR A 565 35.41 -9.28 -29.99
N CYS A 566 36.45 -9.85 -29.39
CA CYS A 566 37.82 -9.77 -29.90
C CYS A 566 38.14 -10.78 -31.02
N GLN A 567 37.22 -11.72 -31.31
CA GLN A 567 37.41 -12.82 -32.27
C GLN A 567 36.97 -12.49 -33.72
N ASP A 568 37.02 -11.21 -34.09
CA ASP A 568 36.62 -10.68 -35.42
C ASP A 568 37.67 -10.88 -36.53
N GLY A 569 38.88 -11.34 -36.20
CA GLY A 569 39.97 -11.56 -37.16
C GLY A 569 40.66 -10.29 -37.66
N LYS A 570 40.37 -9.10 -37.10
CA LYS A 570 40.90 -7.82 -37.63
C LYS A 570 42.35 -7.54 -37.23
N TYR A 571 42.76 -7.92 -36.02
CA TYR A 571 44.05 -7.53 -35.43
C TYR A 571 44.98 -8.70 -35.12
N GLY A 572 44.57 -9.95 -35.38
CA GLY A 572 45.35 -11.14 -35.06
C GLY A 572 45.31 -12.19 -36.16
N PRO A 573 46.23 -13.16 -36.14
CA PRO A 573 46.31 -14.23 -37.14
C PRO A 573 45.19 -15.29 -37.01
N LYS A 574 44.33 -15.14 -35.99
CA LYS A 574 43.24 -16.07 -35.65
C LYS A 574 41.93 -15.29 -35.63
N ALA A 575 40.87 -15.96 -36.05
CA ALA A 575 39.50 -15.45 -36.02
C ALA A 575 38.55 -16.55 -35.54
N HIS A 576 37.36 -16.12 -35.09
CA HIS A 576 36.23 -17.01 -34.79
C HIS A 576 36.55 -18.11 -33.76
N GLY A 577 37.31 -17.78 -32.72
CA GLY A 577 37.62 -18.66 -31.58
C GLY A 577 36.38 -19.31 -30.97
N SER A 578 36.50 -20.58 -30.59
CA SER A 578 35.38 -21.35 -30.01
C SER A 578 35.19 -20.97 -28.53
N LEU A 579 33.94 -20.74 -28.11
CA LEU A 579 33.61 -20.45 -26.71
C LEU A 579 33.07 -21.71 -26.02
N ILE A 580 33.79 -22.21 -25.02
CA ILE A 580 33.34 -23.26 -24.10
C ILE A 580 32.84 -22.57 -22.84
N LEU A 581 31.57 -22.75 -22.51
CA LEU A 581 30.90 -21.97 -21.47
C LEU A 581 30.09 -22.88 -20.54
N SER A 582 30.21 -22.68 -19.24
CA SER A 582 29.37 -23.40 -18.30
C SER A 582 27.91 -22.98 -18.42
N GLU A 583 27.02 -23.98 -18.42
CA GLU A 583 25.56 -23.78 -18.37
C GLU A 583 25.08 -23.05 -17.11
N PHE A 584 25.91 -22.97 -16.06
CA PHE A 584 25.58 -22.30 -14.80
C PHE A 584 25.99 -20.82 -14.74
N THR A 585 26.41 -20.23 -15.87
CA THR A 585 26.71 -18.80 -16.00
C THR A 585 25.54 -18.05 -16.61
N GLY A 586 25.26 -16.82 -16.18
CA GLY A 586 24.21 -16.02 -16.81
C GLY A 586 24.43 -15.77 -18.31
N SER A 587 25.68 -15.72 -18.77
CA SER A 587 26.01 -15.59 -20.20
C SER A 587 25.49 -16.75 -21.05
N ALA A 588 25.32 -17.95 -20.48
CA ALA A 588 24.75 -19.09 -21.19
C ALA A 588 23.31 -18.82 -21.65
N SER A 589 22.54 -18.04 -20.87
CA SER A 589 21.17 -17.65 -21.23
C SER A 589 21.09 -16.56 -22.31
N ILE A 590 22.19 -15.86 -22.57
CA ILE A 590 22.26 -14.80 -23.61
C ILE A 590 22.64 -15.41 -24.96
N PHE A 591 23.49 -16.43 -24.95
CA PHE A 591 24.05 -17.01 -26.17
C PHE A 591 23.18 -18.08 -26.83
N ASP A 592 21.95 -18.31 -26.34
CA ASP A 592 20.92 -19.17 -26.95
C ASP A 592 21.43 -20.54 -27.44
N GLY A 593 22.35 -21.15 -26.69
CA GLY A 593 22.93 -22.46 -27.01
C GLY A 593 23.93 -22.48 -28.17
N HIS A 594 24.41 -21.31 -28.64
CA HIS A 594 25.45 -21.23 -29.67
C HIS A 594 26.87 -21.43 -29.13
N ALA A 595 27.10 -21.17 -27.84
CA ALA A 595 28.34 -21.56 -27.19
C ALA A 595 28.37 -23.08 -26.96
N LEU A 596 29.57 -23.67 -26.85
CA LEU A 596 29.71 -25.05 -26.39
C LEU A 596 29.40 -25.13 -24.90
N LEU A 597 28.15 -25.40 -24.58
CA LEU A 597 27.67 -25.50 -23.20
C LEU A 597 28.20 -26.76 -22.52
N VAL A 598 28.75 -26.59 -21.32
CA VAL A 598 29.29 -27.70 -20.51
C VAL A 598 28.77 -27.67 -19.09
N ASN A 599 28.53 -28.84 -18.53
CA ASN A 599 28.41 -29.04 -17.10
C ASN A 599 29.83 -29.21 -16.52
N PRO A 600 30.34 -28.24 -15.72
CA PRO A 600 31.69 -28.32 -15.14
C PRO A 600 31.89 -29.50 -14.19
N TRP A 601 30.82 -30.17 -13.75
CA TRP A 601 30.90 -31.39 -12.95
C TRP A 601 31.12 -32.66 -13.81
N ASP A 602 30.82 -32.61 -15.11
CA ASP A 602 31.10 -33.68 -16.06
C ASP A 602 32.41 -33.40 -16.80
N TYR A 603 33.50 -33.98 -16.27
CA TYR A 603 34.83 -33.81 -16.87
C TYR A 603 34.95 -34.42 -18.26
N ARG A 604 34.15 -35.46 -18.59
CA ARG A 604 34.17 -36.08 -19.93
C ARG A 604 33.54 -35.13 -20.93
N GLN A 605 32.37 -34.59 -20.62
CA GLN A 605 31.71 -33.61 -21.49
C GLN A 605 32.61 -32.39 -21.70
N CYS A 606 33.27 -31.90 -20.65
CA CYS A 606 34.23 -30.80 -20.78
C CYS A 606 35.43 -31.16 -21.68
N ALA A 607 35.97 -32.37 -21.56
CA ALA A 607 37.06 -32.85 -22.43
C ALA A 607 36.63 -33.00 -23.89
N GLU A 608 35.42 -33.52 -24.14
CA GLU A 608 34.82 -33.62 -25.48
C GLU A 608 34.53 -32.24 -26.08
N ALA A 609 34.11 -31.28 -25.27
CA ALA A 609 33.91 -29.89 -25.70
C ALA A 609 35.24 -29.24 -26.10
N ILE A 610 36.34 -29.49 -25.36
CA ILE A 610 37.69 -29.04 -25.77
C ILE A 610 38.07 -29.66 -27.12
N HIS A 611 37.88 -30.96 -27.29
CA HIS A 611 38.15 -31.64 -28.57
C HIS A 611 37.34 -31.02 -29.71
N THR A 612 36.04 -30.82 -29.51
CA THR A 612 35.12 -30.23 -30.50
C THR A 612 35.53 -28.80 -30.84
N ALA A 613 35.85 -27.97 -29.83
CA ALA A 613 36.30 -26.60 -30.00
C ALA A 613 37.53 -26.47 -30.90
N LEU A 614 38.45 -27.44 -30.82
CA LEU A 614 39.72 -27.44 -31.55
C LEU A 614 39.66 -28.13 -32.93
N THR A 615 38.63 -28.95 -33.17
CA THR A 615 38.43 -29.72 -34.41
C THR A 615 37.38 -29.14 -35.34
N MET A 616 36.51 -28.24 -34.85
CA MET A 616 35.50 -27.56 -35.67
C MET A 616 36.10 -26.91 -36.92
N SER A 617 35.38 -27.03 -38.04
CA SER A 617 35.76 -26.39 -39.29
C SER A 617 35.67 -24.87 -39.20
N GLU A 618 36.43 -24.16 -40.03
CA GLU A 618 36.43 -22.69 -40.05
C GLU A 618 35.05 -22.09 -40.35
N SER A 619 34.30 -22.72 -41.27
CA SER A 619 32.93 -22.29 -41.62
C SER A 619 31.94 -22.45 -40.45
N GLU A 620 32.04 -23.53 -39.69
CA GLU A 620 31.19 -23.75 -38.51
C GLU A 620 31.53 -22.75 -37.41
N ARG A 621 32.82 -22.46 -37.22
CA ARG A 621 33.31 -21.47 -36.26
C ARG A 621 32.84 -20.06 -36.60
N GLU A 622 32.95 -19.63 -37.85
CA GLU A 622 32.46 -18.31 -38.29
C GLU A 622 30.94 -18.20 -38.07
N ALA A 623 30.18 -19.21 -38.50
CA ALA A 623 28.72 -19.22 -38.36
C ALA A 623 28.29 -19.14 -36.89
N THR A 624 28.99 -19.85 -36.01
CA THR A 624 28.74 -19.84 -34.56
C THR A 624 29.13 -18.50 -33.94
N TRP A 625 30.33 -17.99 -34.27
CA TRP A 625 30.83 -16.72 -33.78
C TRP A 625 29.91 -15.55 -34.16
N ARG A 626 29.40 -15.51 -35.41
CA ARG A 626 28.51 -14.42 -35.86
C ARG A 626 27.26 -14.32 -34.97
N LYS A 627 26.64 -15.44 -34.59
CA LYS A 627 25.49 -15.46 -33.69
C LYS A 627 25.85 -14.99 -32.28
N LEU A 628 26.99 -15.44 -31.74
CA LEU A 628 27.48 -14.98 -30.44
C LEU A 628 27.77 -13.48 -30.46
N TYR A 629 28.41 -12.98 -31.52
CA TYR A 629 28.76 -11.58 -31.70
C TYR A 629 27.52 -10.68 -31.77
N ASP A 630 26.50 -11.09 -32.53
CA ASP A 630 25.22 -10.38 -32.61
C ASP A 630 24.55 -10.29 -31.22
N ALA A 631 24.57 -11.38 -30.44
CA ALA A 631 24.06 -11.39 -29.08
C ALA A 631 24.83 -10.45 -28.13
N VAL A 632 26.17 -10.39 -28.24
CA VAL A 632 27.00 -9.44 -27.46
C VAL A 632 26.66 -7.98 -27.81
N LEU A 633 26.47 -7.67 -29.09
CA LEU A 633 26.14 -6.30 -29.53
C LEU A 633 24.75 -5.86 -29.07
N GLN A 634 23.75 -6.75 -29.12
CA GLN A 634 22.40 -6.47 -28.62
C GLN A 634 22.41 -6.17 -27.12
N ASN A 635 23.24 -6.88 -26.35
CA ASN A 635 23.35 -6.74 -24.90
C ASN A 635 24.54 -5.86 -24.48
N SER A 636 24.74 -4.73 -25.17
CA SER A 636 25.80 -3.77 -24.79
C SER A 636 25.50 -3.05 -23.46
N THR A 637 26.53 -2.55 -22.81
CA THR A 637 26.43 -1.70 -21.61
C THR A 637 25.48 -0.50 -21.78
N THR A 638 25.54 0.20 -22.91
CA THR A 638 24.67 1.35 -23.18
C THR A 638 23.21 0.93 -23.25
N ASN A 639 22.92 -0.21 -23.89
CA ASN A 639 21.57 -0.78 -23.95
C ASN A 639 21.10 -1.21 -22.57
N TRP A 640 21.96 -1.82 -21.74
CA TRP A 640 21.63 -2.20 -20.37
C TRP A 640 21.18 -1.00 -19.52
N VAL A 641 21.97 0.09 -19.51
CA VAL A 641 21.60 1.32 -18.78
C VAL A 641 20.29 1.91 -19.31
N LYS A 642 20.15 2.00 -20.63
CA LYS A 642 18.95 2.54 -21.27
C LYS A 642 17.70 1.74 -20.90
N SER A 643 17.74 0.42 -21.08
CA SER A 643 16.61 -0.47 -20.82
C SER A 643 16.17 -0.44 -19.36
N PHE A 644 17.12 -0.48 -18.42
CA PHE A 644 16.79 -0.41 -16.99
C PHE A 644 16.18 0.95 -16.62
N ARG A 645 16.79 2.05 -17.08
CA ARG A 645 16.31 3.41 -16.79
C ARG A 645 14.92 3.67 -17.38
N ASP A 646 14.71 3.30 -18.64
CA ASP A 646 13.42 3.50 -19.32
C ASP A 646 12.33 2.65 -18.66
N ALA A 647 12.65 1.42 -18.24
CA ALA A 647 11.76 0.56 -17.46
C ALA A 647 11.45 1.18 -16.08
N LEU A 648 12.45 1.65 -15.34
CA LEU A 648 12.27 2.28 -14.03
C LEU A 648 11.44 3.57 -14.12
N SER A 649 11.66 4.39 -15.15
CA SER A 649 10.85 5.59 -15.40
C SER A 649 9.40 5.26 -15.70
N ARG A 650 9.17 4.23 -16.51
CA ARG A 650 7.82 3.76 -16.84
C ARG A 650 7.11 3.22 -15.59
N VAL A 651 7.73 2.29 -14.88
CA VAL A 651 7.18 1.67 -13.66
C VAL A 651 6.89 2.74 -12.59
N TRP A 652 7.84 3.64 -12.33
CA TRP A 652 7.63 4.70 -11.35
C TRP A 652 6.54 5.69 -11.79
N SER A 653 6.39 5.98 -13.08
CA SER A 653 5.28 6.83 -13.56
C SER A 653 3.94 6.14 -13.42
N GLU A 654 3.87 4.83 -13.73
CA GLU A 654 2.71 3.98 -13.50
C GLU A 654 2.35 3.97 -12.00
N HIS A 655 3.32 3.81 -11.09
CA HIS A 655 3.10 3.79 -9.64
C HIS A 655 2.78 5.18 -9.05
N SER A 656 3.51 6.22 -9.43
CA SER A 656 3.32 7.58 -8.90
C SER A 656 1.99 8.17 -9.35
N SER A 657 1.51 7.84 -10.56
CA SER A 657 0.16 8.21 -10.97
C SER A 657 -0.93 7.61 -10.04
N ARG A 658 -0.61 6.52 -9.35
CA ARG A 658 -1.48 5.82 -8.38
C ARG A 658 -1.30 6.32 -6.94
N GLU A 659 -0.07 6.64 -6.52
CA GLU A 659 0.24 7.01 -5.13
C GLU A 659 0.22 8.53 -4.83
N THR A 660 0.62 9.40 -5.78
CA THR A 660 0.88 10.83 -5.48
C THR A 660 -0.38 11.70 -5.40
N VAL A 661 -1.53 11.20 -5.83
CA VAL A 661 -2.80 11.83 -5.47
C VAL A 661 -3.22 11.21 -4.16
N ALA A 662 -2.95 11.89 -3.03
CA ALA A 662 -3.69 11.62 -1.81
C ALA A 662 -5.17 11.65 -2.20
N VAL A 663 -5.77 10.47 -2.31
CA VAL A 663 -7.06 10.30 -2.97
C VAL A 663 -8.00 11.29 -2.29
N PRO A 664 -8.53 12.29 -3.01
CA PRO A 664 -9.23 13.38 -2.38
C PRO A 664 -10.47 12.85 -1.68
N ARG A 665 -10.84 13.46 -0.54
CA ARG A 665 -12.11 13.12 0.10
C ARG A 665 -13.25 13.37 -0.88
N LEU A 666 -14.18 12.43 -0.95
CA LEU A 666 -15.36 12.55 -1.80
C LEU A 666 -16.11 13.85 -1.50
N SER A 667 -16.24 14.72 -2.51
CA SER A 667 -17.06 15.92 -2.41
C SER A 667 -18.52 15.54 -2.67
N VAL A 668 -19.26 15.27 -1.61
CA VAL A 668 -20.69 14.92 -1.70
C VAL A 668 -21.50 15.96 -2.49
N PRO A 669 -21.28 17.28 -2.34
CA PRO A 669 -22.01 18.28 -3.15
C PRO A 669 -21.75 18.16 -4.66
N ARG A 670 -20.50 17.89 -5.07
CA ARG A 670 -20.17 17.69 -6.49
C ARG A 670 -20.77 16.40 -7.02
N LEU A 671 -20.73 15.34 -6.23
CA LEU A 671 -21.39 14.08 -6.56
C LEU A 671 -22.90 14.29 -6.76
N GLU A 672 -23.57 15.04 -5.89
CA GLU A 672 -25.00 15.38 -6.03
C GLU A 672 -25.28 16.19 -7.30
N GLU A 673 -24.40 17.13 -7.67
CA GLU A 673 -24.53 17.93 -8.89
C GLU A 673 -24.39 17.06 -10.15
N ALA A 674 -23.35 16.23 -10.22
CA ALA A 674 -23.13 15.26 -11.29
C ALA A 674 -24.30 14.28 -11.42
N TYR A 675 -24.75 13.75 -10.29
CA TYR A 675 -25.90 12.86 -10.20
C TYR A 675 -27.16 13.54 -10.74
N LYS A 676 -27.47 14.79 -10.36
CA LYS A 676 -28.62 15.54 -10.88
C LYS A 676 -28.58 15.77 -12.39
N LYS A 677 -27.40 16.10 -12.92
CA LYS A 677 -27.23 16.41 -14.34
C LYS A 677 -27.38 15.19 -15.23
N SER A 678 -27.05 14.01 -14.72
CA SER A 678 -27.11 12.75 -15.46
C SER A 678 -28.54 12.28 -15.74
N ASN A 679 -28.71 11.66 -16.91
CA ASN A 679 -29.99 11.12 -17.37
C ASN A 679 -30.12 9.62 -17.11
N ARG A 680 -29.00 8.88 -17.05
CA ARG A 680 -28.99 7.43 -16.82
C ARG A 680 -27.75 7.01 -16.04
N ARG A 681 -27.97 6.50 -14.84
CA ARG A 681 -26.91 6.28 -13.85
C ARG A 681 -26.70 4.79 -13.61
N LEU A 682 -25.44 4.36 -13.66
CA LEU A 682 -25.03 3.00 -13.31
C LEU A 682 -24.23 3.03 -12.01
N LEU A 683 -24.67 2.27 -11.02
CA LEU A 683 -24.07 2.22 -9.69
C LEU A 683 -23.57 0.80 -9.40
N PHE A 684 -22.30 0.64 -9.08
CA PHE A 684 -21.69 -0.60 -8.57
C PHE A 684 -21.29 -0.39 -7.12
N LEU A 685 -21.84 -1.18 -6.22
CA LEU A 685 -21.61 -1.07 -4.79
C LEU A 685 -21.09 -2.40 -4.28
N ASP A 686 -19.90 -2.42 -3.71
CA ASP A 686 -19.42 -3.61 -3.01
C ASP A 686 -20.23 -3.85 -1.72
N TYR A 687 -20.36 -5.11 -1.32
CA TYR A 687 -21.14 -5.50 -0.14
C TYR A 687 -20.29 -5.57 1.13
N GLU A 688 -19.27 -6.42 1.10
CA GLU A 688 -18.37 -6.70 2.22
C GLU A 688 -17.57 -5.45 2.59
N GLY A 689 -17.58 -5.02 3.86
CA GLY A 689 -16.84 -3.82 4.31
C GLY A 689 -17.32 -2.48 3.74
N THR A 690 -18.19 -2.50 2.73
CA THR A 690 -18.75 -1.32 2.06
C THR A 690 -20.20 -1.00 2.45
N LEU A 691 -21.13 -1.92 2.20
CA LEU A 691 -22.55 -1.77 2.61
C LEU A 691 -22.85 -2.41 3.96
N ALA A 692 -22.01 -3.37 4.38
CA ALA A 692 -22.11 -4.03 5.69
C ALA A 692 -20.71 -4.11 6.33
N SER A 693 -20.61 -3.74 7.60
CA SER A 693 -19.35 -3.81 8.34
C SER A 693 -19.01 -5.28 8.65
N TRP A 694 -17.73 -5.64 8.50
CA TRP A 694 -17.20 -6.87 9.08
C TRP A 694 -17.53 -6.91 10.58
N GLY A 695 -18.19 -7.98 11.04
CA GLY A 695 -18.38 -8.21 12.47
C GLY A 695 -17.04 -8.46 13.18
N SER A 696 -17.09 -8.74 14.49
CA SER A 696 -15.92 -9.23 15.24
C SER A 696 -15.19 -10.34 14.46
N PRO A 697 -13.85 -10.47 14.53
CA PRO A 697 -13.07 -11.52 13.84
C PRO A 697 -13.55 -12.97 14.09
N THR A 698 -14.44 -13.15 15.07
CA THR A 698 -15.05 -14.42 15.49
C THR A 698 -16.47 -14.66 14.95
N SER A 699 -17.08 -13.73 14.21
CA SER A 699 -18.46 -13.88 13.68
C SER A 699 -18.49 -13.81 12.15
N ILE A 700 -18.68 -14.98 11.51
CA ILE A 700 -18.70 -15.19 10.05
C ILE A 700 -20.01 -14.70 9.39
N ILE A 701 -21.00 -14.27 10.18
CA ILE A 701 -22.31 -13.85 9.67
C ILE A 701 -22.34 -12.33 9.52
N LEU A 702 -21.96 -11.80 8.36
CA LEU A 702 -22.35 -10.45 7.96
C LEU A 702 -23.87 -10.43 7.77
N THR A 703 -24.60 -9.79 8.69
CA THR A 703 -26.02 -9.48 8.48
C THR A 703 -26.14 -8.15 7.76
N THR A 704 -26.90 -8.12 6.67
CA THR A 704 -27.16 -6.86 5.97
C THR A 704 -27.96 -5.94 6.89
N PRO A 705 -27.46 -4.74 7.23
CA PRO A 705 -28.22 -3.80 8.03
C PRO A 705 -29.52 -3.45 7.30
N GLN A 706 -30.65 -3.42 8.02
CA GLN A 706 -31.94 -2.96 7.45
C GLN A 706 -31.82 -1.57 6.81
N ARG A 707 -30.93 -0.72 7.35
CA ARG A 707 -30.57 0.57 6.77
C ARG A 707 -30.02 0.47 5.34
N ALA A 708 -29.16 -0.52 5.05
CA ALA A 708 -28.60 -0.72 3.71
C ALA A 708 -29.69 -1.17 2.71
N LEU A 709 -30.53 -2.13 3.11
CA LEU A 709 -31.66 -2.58 2.28
C LEU A 709 -32.64 -1.45 1.96
N THR A 710 -33.01 -0.65 2.97
CA THR A 710 -33.89 0.50 2.80
C THR A 710 -33.28 1.54 1.85
N THR A 711 -31.99 1.85 2.01
CA THR A 711 -31.28 2.81 1.15
C THR A 711 -31.20 2.34 -0.30
N LEU A 712 -30.95 1.05 -0.53
CA LEU A 712 -30.95 0.47 -1.88
C LEU A 712 -32.35 0.51 -2.51
N ALA A 713 -33.40 0.23 -1.73
CA ALA A 713 -34.78 0.35 -2.19
C ALA A 713 -35.13 1.80 -2.55
N ASP A 714 -34.77 2.77 -1.70
CA ASP A 714 -34.99 4.21 -1.95
C ASP A 714 -34.26 4.67 -3.23
N LEU A 715 -33.03 4.19 -3.48
CA LEU A 715 -32.31 4.51 -4.73
C LEU A 715 -33.00 3.94 -5.97
N LEU A 716 -33.63 2.77 -5.86
CA LEU A 716 -34.32 2.12 -6.98
C LEU A 716 -35.72 2.71 -7.24
N GLU A 717 -36.23 3.60 -6.39
CA GLU A 717 -37.46 4.36 -6.66
C GLU A 717 -37.29 5.28 -7.88
N ASP A 718 -36.07 5.80 -8.12
CA ASP A 718 -35.78 6.60 -9.32
C ASP A 718 -35.46 5.68 -10.52
N PRO A 719 -36.31 5.68 -11.58
CA PRO A 719 -36.13 4.81 -12.74
C PRO A 719 -34.87 5.12 -13.57
N LYS A 720 -34.18 6.25 -13.33
CA LYS A 720 -32.90 6.57 -13.98
C LYS A 720 -31.73 5.77 -13.40
N ASN A 721 -31.89 5.16 -12.24
CA ASN A 721 -30.84 4.42 -11.55
C ASN A 721 -30.83 2.94 -11.93
N LEU A 722 -29.65 2.43 -12.25
CA LEU A 722 -29.37 1.01 -12.34
C LEU A 722 -28.35 0.64 -11.28
N VAL A 723 -28.76 -0.12 -10.27
CA VAL A 723 -27.93 -0.44 -9.10
C VAL A 723 -27.54 -1.91 -9.12
N TYR A 724 -26.24 -2.19 -9.01
CA TYR A 724 -25.65 -3.51 -8.86
C TYR A 724 -24.88 -3.60 -7.55
N VAL A 725 -25.12 -4.68 -6.80
CA VAL A 725 -24.31 -5.03 -5.63
C VAL A 725 -23.33 -6.15 -5.99
N MET A 726 -22.05 -5.95 -5.68
CA MET A 726 -20.97 -6.91 -5.89
C MET A 726 -20.61 -7.60 -4.57
N SER A 727 -20.28 -8.89 -4.63
CA SER A 727 -19.86 -9.65 -3.46
C SER A 727 -19.02 -10.87 -3.86
N SER A 728 -18.19 -11.33 -2.93
CA SER A 728 -17.47 -12.61 -3.00
C SER A 728 -18.35 -13.82 -2.65
N ARG A 729 -19.57 -13.60 -2.16
CA ARG A 729 -20.53 -14.63 -1.75
C ARG A 729 -21.16 -15.38 -2.91
N ARG A 730 -21.77 -16.52 -2.59
CA ARG A 730 -22.46 -17.37 -3.57
C ARG A 730 -23.77 -16.73 -4.05
N PRO A 731 -24.23 -17.06 -5.28
CA PRO A 731 -25.51 -16.61 -5.80
C PRO A 731 -26.69 -16.82 -4.83
N GLU A 732 -26.76 -17.97 -4.16
CA GLU A 732 -27.88 -18.33 -3.26
C GLU A 732 -27.89 -17.48 -1.98
N GLU A 733 -26.71 -17.09 -1.50
CA GLU A 733 -26.57 -16.21 -0.34
C GLU A 733 -26.98 -14.79 -0.69
N MET A 734 -26.53 -14.31 -1.85
CA MET A 734 -26.89 -12.99 -2.37
C MET A 734 -28.40 -12.86 -2.60
N GLU A 735 -29.05 -13.90 -3.13
CA GLU A 735 -30.51 -13.96 -3.24
C GLU A 735 -31.21 -13.89 -1.89
N ARG A 736 -30.68 -14.58 -0.87
CA ARG A 736 -31.27 -14.56 0.47
C ARG A 736 -31.14 -13.18 1.13
N LEU A 737 -30.00 -12.53 0.98
CA LEU A 737 -29.71 -11.24 1.61
C LEU A 737 -30.52 -10.09 0.97
N PHE A 738 -30.63 -10.07 -0.35
CA PHE A 738 -31.26 -8.96 -1.09
C PHE A 738 -32.67 -9.25 -1.60
N ARG A 739 -33.30 -10.36 -1.19
CA ARG A 739 -34.67 -10.75 -1.62
C ARG A 739 -35.71 -9.64 -1.45
N GLN A 740 -35.55 -8.79 -0.45
CA GLN A 740 -36.51 -7.74 -0.09
C GLN A 740 -36.40 -6.50 -1.00
N VAL A 741 -35.36 -6.40 -1.83
CA VAL A 741 -35.12 -5.24 -2.70
C VAL A 741 -35.39 -5.64 -4.15
N SER A 742 -36.58 -5.35 -4.65
CA SER A 742 -36.98 -5.62 -6.04
C SER A 742 -36.25 -4.71 -7.01
N GLY A 743 -35.82 -5.22 -8.17
CA GLY A 743 -35.17 -4.43 -9.22
C GLY A 743 -33.65 -4.27 -9.06
N LEU A 744 -33.04 -4.88 -8.02
CA LEU A 744 -31.60 -4.84 -7.81
C LEU A 744 -30.87 -5.84 -8.73
N GLY A 745 -29.78 -5.40 -9.37
CA GLY A 745 -28.81 -6.27 -10.04
C GLY A 745 -27.79 -6.84 -9.05
N LEU A 746 -27.33 -8.07 -9.26
CA LEU A 746 -26.38 -8.72 -8.33
C LEU A 746 -25.19 -9.28 -9.10
N ILE A 747 -24.00 -9.16 -8.52
CA ILE A 747 -22.78 -9.80 -8.98
C ILE A 747 -22.25 -10.64 -7.83
N ALA A 748 -22.05 -11.95 -8.08
CA ALA A 748 -21.66 -12.93 -7.08
C ALA A 748 -20.35 -13.63 -7.46
N GLU A 749 -19.69 -14.23 -6.45
CA GLU A 749 -18.37 -14.86 -6.54
C GLU A 749 -17.36 -14.00 -7.33
N ASN A 750 -17.20 -12.74 -6.92
CA ASN A 750 -16.20 -11.81 -7.47
C ASN A 750 -16.24 -11.64 -9.00
N GLY A 751 -17.45 -11.61 -9.55
CA GLY A 751 -17.65 -11.37 -10.98
C GLY A 751 -17.83 -12.64 -11.81
N CYS A 752 -17.99 -13.81 -11.19
CA CYS A 752 -18.29 -15.03 -11.93
C CYS A 752 -19.75 -15.17 -12.35
N PHE A 753 -20.66 -14.55 -11.58
CA PHE A 753 -22.08 -14.56 -11.88
C PHE A 753 -22.66 -13.15 -11.88
N VAL A 754 -23.54 -12.89 -12.84
CA VAL A 754 -24.26 -11.63 -12.96
C VAL A 754 -25.75 -11.93 -13.06
N ARG A 755 -26.55 -11.36 -12.17
CA ARG A 755 -28.01 -11.35 -12.26
C ARG A 755 -28.47 -9.95 -12.67
N GLU A 756 -29.19 -9.89 -13.77
CA GLU A 756 -29.79 -8.65 -14.23
C GLU A 756 -30.96 -8.22 -13.32
N PRO A 757 -31.23 -6.90 -13.21
CA PRO A 757 -32.41 -6.35 -12.57
C PRO A 757 -33.69 -7.05 -13.00
N SER A 758 -34.54 -7.37 -12.03
CA SER A 758 -35.87 -7.98 -12.25
C SER A 758 -35.89 -9.34 -12.97
N LYS A 759 -34.73 -10.00 -13.14
CA LYS A 759 -34.63 -11.40 -13.60
C LYS A 759 -34.22 -12.32 -12.46
N ASP A 760 -34.76 -13.53 -12.47
CA ASP A 760 -34.42 -14.58 -11.50
C ASP A 760 -33.25 -15.48 -11.96
N SER A 761 -32.81 -15.35 -13.22
CA SER A 761 -31.74 -16.18 -13.79
C SER A 761 -30.36 -15.52 -13.69
N TRP A 762 -29.35 -16.27 -13.26
CA TRP A 762 -27.95 -15.85 -13.26
C TRP A 762 -27.24 -16.14 -14.59
N ILE A 763 -26.48 -15.17 -15.06
CA ILE A 763 -25.55 -15.30 -16.18
C ILE A 763 -24.19 -15.70 -15.63
N LYS A 764 -23.68 -16.85 -16.08
CA LYS A 764 -22.38 -17.38 -15.68
C LYS A 764 -21.31 -16.95 -16.70
N LEU A 765 -20.27 -16.25 -16.24
CA LEU A 765 -19.22 -15.67 -17.09
C LEU A 765 -18.08 -16.63 -17.41
N ASN A 766 -17.84 -17.62 -16.54
CA ASN A 766 -16.80 -18.61 -16.75
C ASN A 766 -17.26 -19.79 -17.62
N GLN A 767 -16.30 -20.37 -18.35
CA GLN A 767 -16.53 -21.59 -19.12
C GLN A 767 -16.64 -22.78 -18.15
N GLY A 768 -17.87 -23.25 -17.92
CA GLY A 768 -18.17 -24.27 -16.91
C GLY A 768 -17.34 -25.57 -17.03
N LYS A 769 -16.98 -25.97 -18.26
CA LYS A 769 -16.15 -27.17 -18.51
C LYS A 769 -14.71 -26.99 -18.04
N LEU A 770 -14.04 -25.91 -18.47
CA LEU A 770 -12.67 -25.57 -18.03
C LEU A 770 -12.60 -25.36 -16.51
N THR A 771 -13.65 -24.75 -15.93
CA THR A 771 -13.71 -24.54 -14.48
C THR A 771 -13.72 -25.85 -13.71
N GLN A 772 -14.49 -26.83 -14.17
CA GLN A 772 -14.53 -28.15 -13.54
C GLN A 772 -13.22 -28.91 -13.75
N GLU A 773 -12.60 -28.81 -14.93
CA GLU A 773 -11.32 -29.45 -15.24
C GLU A 773 -10.19 -28.95 -14.33
N TRP A 774 -10.02 -27.63 -14.19
CA TRP A 774 -8.96 -27.11 -13.32
C TRP A 774 -9.27 -27.35 -11.84
N LYS A 775 -10.52 -27.17 -11.40
CA LYS A 775 -10.89 -27.46 -10.01
C LYS A 775 -10.61 -28.91 -9.64
N ALA A 776 -10.90 -29.85 -10.54
CA ALA A 776 -10.56 -31.26 -10.34
C ALA A 776 -9.05 -31.47 -10.20
N GLY A 777 -8.24 -30.81 -11.04
CA GLY A 777 -6.77 -30.85 -10.96
C GLY A 777 -6.23 -30.26 -9.64
N THR A 778 -6.72 -29.09 -9.23
CA THR A 778 -6.27 -28.40 -8.03
C THR A 778 -6.74 -29.09 -6.74
N LYS A 779 -7.92 -29.70 -6.74
CA LYS A 779 -8.48 -30.39 -5.56
C LYS A 779 -7.58 -31.52 -5.06
N GLY A 780 -6.88 -32.21 -5.95
CA GLY A 780 -5.86 -33.20 -5.57
C GLY A 780 -4.73 -32.57 -4.74
N ILE A 781 -4.21 -31.43 -5.18
CA ILE A 781 -3.16 -30.67 -4.50
C ILE A 781 -3.68 -30.14 -3.15
N LEU A 782 -4.88 -29.54 -3.13
CA LEU A 782 -5.47 -29.00 -1.89
C LEU A 782 -5.70 -30.09 -0.85
N ASN A 783 -6.19 -31.27 -1.25
CA ASN A 783 -6.38 -32.39 -0.32
C ASN A 783 -5.06 -32.84 0.32
N TYR A 784 -3.97 -32.89 -0.47
CA TYR A 784 -2.64 -33.21 0.03
C TYR A 784 -2.19 -32.25 1.15
N PHE A 785 -2.40 -30.93 0.97
CA PHE A 785 -2.05 -29.94 2.00
C PHE A 785 -3.03 -29.89 3.17
N ARG A 786 -4.33 -30.14 2.93
CA ARG A 786 -5.36 -30.24 3.96
C ARG A 786 -5.04 -31.34 4.97
N GLU A 787 -4.64 -32.53 4.50
CA GLU A 787 -4.29 -33.66 5.36
C GLU A 787 -3.06 -33.40 6.24
N ARG A 788 -2.19 -32.45 5.84
CA ARG A 788 -0.96 -32.08 6.55
C ARG A 788 -1.12 -30.85 7.43
N THR A 789 -2.25 -30.14 7.32
CA THR A 789 -2.52 -28.90 8.03
C THR A 789 -3.74 -29.12 8.92
N GLU A 790 -3.52 -29.57 10.15
CA GLU A 790 -4.60 -29.84 11.11
C GLU A 790 -5.42 -28.55 11.38
N GLY A 791 -6.75 -28.68 11.42
CA GLY A 791 -7.67 -27.54 11.52
C GLY A 791 -7.95 -26.80 10.20
N SER A 792 -7.31 -27.19 9.09
CA SER A 792 -7.62 -26.65 7.76
C SER A 792 -8.80 -27.34 7.08
N TRP A 793 -9.48 -26.63 6.18
CA TRP A 793 -10.56 -27.17 5.38
C TRP A 793 -10.63 -26.50 4.01
N ILE A 794 -11.30 -27.16 3.06
CA ILE A 794 -11.46 -26.66 1.70
C ILE A 794 -12.91 -26.26 1.50
N GLU A 795 -13.12 -25.01 1.12
CA GLU A 795 -14.40 -24.53 0.64
C GLU A 795 -14.47 -24.65 -0.88
N GLU A 796 -15.54 -25.29 -1.35
CA GLU A 796 -15.83 -25.35 -2.78
C GLU A 796 -16.94 -24.35 -3.13
N LEU A 797 -16.55 -23.28 -3.83
CA LEU A 797 -17.44 -22.30 -4.48
C LEU A 797 -17.73 -22.75 -5.92
N HIS A 798 -18.65 -22.09 -6.64
CA HIS A 798 -18.98 -22.54 -7.99
C HIS A 798 -17.82 -22.31 -8.98
N CYS A 799 -17.07 -21.22 -8.81
CA CYS A 799 -16.04 -20.78 -9.75
C CYS A 799 -14.65 -20.67 -9.13
N SER A 800 -14.52 -20.87 -7.82
CA SER A 800 -13.25 -20.81 -7.09
C SER A 800 -13.17 -21.92 -6.04
N LEU A 801 -11.98 -22.10 -5.49
CA LEU A 801 -11.71 -22.95 -4.33
C LEU A 801 -11.04 -22.09 -3.26
N VAL A 802 -11.42 -22.26 -1.99
CA VAL A 802 -10.77 -21.57 -0.89
C VAL A 802 -10.18 -22.60 0.06
N PHE A 803 -8.88 -22.47 0.36
CA PHE A 803 -8.20 -23.30 1.35
C PHE A 803 -8.05 -22.50 2.63
N HIS A 804 -8.88 -22.81 3.63
CA HIS A 804 -8.89 -22.15 4.92
C HIS A 804 -7.90 -22.83 5.86
N TYR A 805 -6.93 -22.08 6.38
CA TYR A 805 -5.92 -22.58 7.32
C TYR A 805 -5.78 -21.72 8.58
N GLY A 806 -6.53 -20.62 8.71
CA GLY A 806 -6.45 -19.69 9.83
C GLY A 806 -6.87 -20.29 11.18
N ALA A 807 -7.67 -21.36 11.16
CA ALA A 807 -8.07 -22.12 12.35
C ALA A 807 -7.06 -23.20 12.76
N ALA A 808 -5.93 -23.33 12.05
CA ALA A 808 -4.90 -24.31 12.38
C ALA A 808 -4.21 -23.98 13.71
N GLU A 809 -3.89 -25.03 14.49
CA GLU A 809 -3.24 -24.88 15.80
C GLU A 809 -1.83 -24.28 15.67
N ASP A 810 -1.03 -24.80 14.74
CA ASP A 810 0.28 -24.23 14.38
C ASP A 810 0.14 -23.28 13.19
N LYS A 811 -0.08 -22.00 13.50
CA LYS A 811 -0.19 -20.94 12.48
C LYS A 811 1.05 -20.81 11.59
N VAL A 812 2.25 -21.09 12.10
CA VAL A 812 3.50 -20.92 11.35
C VAL A 812 3.70 -22.07 10.37
N ALA A 813 3.42 -23.31 10.80
CA ALA A 813 3.43 -24.46 9.90
C ALA A 813 2.31 -24.35 8.85
N ALA A 814 1.11 -23.92 9.25
CA ALA A 814 -0.02 -23.73 8.35
C ALA A 814 0.27 -22.68 7.27
N ALA A 815 0.81 -21.51 7.62
CA ALA A 815 1.20 -20.49 6.65
C ALA A 815 2.27 -21.00 5.66
N ARG A 816 3.22 -21.81 6.13
CA ARG A 816 4.23 -22.44 5.29
C ARG A 816 3.61 -23.46 4.31
N GLN A 817 2.73 -24.34 4.80
CA GLN A 817 2.02 -25.30 3.96
C GLN A 817 1.11 -24.59 2.96
N ALA A 818 0.47 -23.48 3.35
CA ALA A 818 -0.32 -22.66 2.46
C ALA A 818 0.55 -22.02 1.35
N SER A 819 1.73 -21.50 1.69
CA SER A 819 2.63 -20.93 0.68
C SER A 819 3.18 -21.99 -0.28
N GLU A 820 3.55 -23.17 0.21
CA GLU A 820 3.94 -24.32 -0.62
C GLU A 820 2.78 -24.78 -1.52
N CYS A 821 1.56 -24.74 -1.01
CA CYS A 821 0.34 -25.04 -1.76
C CYS A 821 0.09 -24.03 -2.88
N ALA A 822 0.22 -22.73 -2.58
CA ALA A 822 0.07 -21.67 -3.56
C ALA A 822 1.03 -21.83 -4.72
N ASP A 823 2.31 -22.10 -4.44
CA ASP A 823 3.32 -22.34 -5.46
C ASP A 823 3.04 -23.60 -6.28
N HIS A 824 2.69 -24.72 -5.63
CA HIS A 824 2.36 -25.96 -6.35
C HIS A 824 1.21 -25.77 -7.32
N ILE A 825 0.20 -24.97 -6.94
CA ILE A 825 -0.95 -24.68 -7.79
C ILE A 825 -0.56 -23.71 -8.90
N ASN A 826 0.16 -22.63 -8.58
CA ASN A 826 0.62 -21.67 -9.58
C ASN A 826 1.51 -22.33 -10.64
N ASP A 827 2.39 -23.26 -10.24
CA ASP A 827 3.27 -24.01 -11.17
C ASP A 827 2.48 -25.06 -11.97
N ALA A 828 1.70 -25.92 -11.30
CA ALA A 828 1.00 -27.02 -11.96
C ALA A 828 -0.17 -26.55 -12.86
N CYS A 829 -0.80 -25.43 -12.49
CA CYS A 829 -1.95 -24.87 -13.19
C CYS A 829 -1.61 -23.61 -14.02
N ALA A 830 -0.32 -23.28 -14.22
CA ALA A 830 0.10 -22.12 -15.03
C ALA A 830 -0.55 -22.10 -16.43
N ASN A 831 -0.60 -23.26 -17.11
CA ASN A 831 -1.20 -23.40 -18.44
C ASN A 831 -2.74 -23.35 -18.43
N GLN A 832 -3.37 -23.51 -17.27
CA GLN A 832 -4.82 -23.50 -17.10
C GLN A 832 -5.35 -22.10 -16.79
N ARG A 833 -4.49 -21.07 -16.77
CA ARG A 833 -4.83 -19.67 -16.43
C ARG A 833 -5.51 -19.56 -15.06
N VAL A 834 -5.02 -20.31 -14.08
CA VAL A 834 -5.45 -20.29 -12.68
C VAL A 834 -4.32 -19.72 -11.83
N HIS A 835 -4.67 -18.99 -10.79
CA HIS A 835 -3.72 -18.48 -9.80
C HIS A 835 -4.26 -18.58 -8.38
N VAL A 836 -3.34 -18.46 -7.45
CA VAL A 836 -3.62 -18.43 -6.02
C VAL A 836 -3.41 -17.02 -5.48
N ILE A 837 -4.41 -16.51 -4.77
CA ILE A 837 -4.37 -15.25 -4.03
C ILE A 837 -4.26 -15.59 -2.55
N PRO A 838 -3.12 -15.29 -1.90
CA PRO A 838 -3.01 -15.40 -0.45
C PRO A 838 -3.85 -14.30 0.22
N VAL A 839 -4.69 -14.71 1.18
CA VAL A 839 -5.47 -13.82 2.04
C VAL A 839 -5.24 -14.20 3.51
N GLU A 840 -5.63 -13.36 4.46
CA GLU A 840 -5.37 -13.64 5.88
C GLU A 840 -6.03 -14.96 6.32
N GLY A 841 -5.21 -15.97 6.59
CA GLY A 841 -5.68 -17.29 7.04
C GLY A 841 -6.32 -18.17 5.95
N ALA A 842 -6.27 -17.78 4.67
CA ALA A 842 -6.77 -18.62 3.58
C ALA A 842 -6.03 -18.40 2.25
N LEU A 843 -6.21 -19.32 1.31
CA LEU A 843 -5.79 -19.16 -0.09
C LEU A 843 -7.03 -19.21 -0.98
N VAL A 844 -7.20 -18.21 -1.83
CA VAL A 844 -8.29 -18.18 -2.82
C VAL A 844 -7.72 -18.58 -4.18
N ILE A 845 -8.26 -19.63 -4.76
CA ILE A 845 -7.85 -20.14 -6.08
C ILE A 845 -8.93 -19.78 -7.09
N GLN A 846 -8.55 -19.05 -8.13
CA GLN A 846 -9.47 -18.60 -9.18
C GLN A 846 -8.79 -18.44 -10.55
N SER A 847 -9.60 -18.32 -11.60
CA SER A 847 -9.11 -18.06 -12.95
C SER A 847 -8.70 -16.59 -13.13
N PHE A 848 -7.70 -16.33 -13.98
CA PHE A 848 -7.38 -14.97 -14.43
C PHE A 848 -8.48 -14.32 -15.28
N ASP A 849 -9.36 -15.12 -15.88
CA ASP A 849 -10.28 -14.66 -16.92
C ASP A 849 -11.58 -14.05 -16.37
N THR A 850 -11.77 -14.07 -15.05
CA THR A 850 -13.04 -13.68 -14.44
C THR A 850 -12.78 -12.91 -13.16
N ASN A 851 -13.17 -11.63 -13.15
CA ASN A 851 -13.14 -10.75 -11.99
C ASN A 851 -14.33 -9.77 -12.02
N LYS A 852 -14.48 -8.97 -10.95
CA LYS A 852 -15.56 -7.97 -10.82
C LYS A 852 -15.63 -7.01 -12.01
N ALA A 853 -14.50 -6.68 -12.66
CA ALA A 853 -14.45 -5.79 -13.82
C ALA A 853 -15.03 -6.43 -15.08
N ASN A 854 -14.78 -7.73 -15.33
CA ASN A 854 -15.42 -8.45 -16.45
C ASN A 854 -16.94 -8.51 -16.29
N ALA A 855 -17.43 -8.67 -15.06
CA ALA A 855 -18.85 -8.60 -14.76
C ALA A 855 -19.43 -7.20 -14.99
N ALA A 856 -18.72 -6.16 -14.55
CA ALA A 856 -19.12 -4.78 -14.82
C ALA A 856 -19.14 -4.45 -16.33
N GLU A 857 -18.18 -4.97 -17.10
CA GLU A 857 -18.15 -4.84 -18.55
C GLU A 857 -19.33 -5.55 -19.24
N LEU A 858 -19.72 -6.74 -18.77
CA LEU A 858 -20.93 -7.43 -19.25
C LEU A 858 -22.18 -6.58 -19.00
N VAL A 859 -22.34 -6.04 -17.79
CA VAL A 859 -23.45 -5.16 -17.41
C VAL A 859 -23.47 -3.91 -18.28
N TRP A 860 -22.32 -3.30 -18.54
CA TRP A 860 -22.19 -2.15 -19.42
C TRP A 860 -22.63 -2.45 -20.85
N ARG A 861 -22.18 -3.58 -21.42
CA ARG A 861 -22.61 -4.04 -22.75
C ARG A 861 -24.11 -4.28 -22.81
N TYR A 862 -24.67 -4.92 -21.79
CA TYR A 862 -26.11 -5.10 -21.66
C TYR A 862 -26.85 -3.75 -21.69
N CYS A 863 -26.34 -2.75 -20.95
CA CYS A 863 -26.92 -1.42 -20.91
C CYS A 863 -26.91 -0.71 -22.26
N LEU A 864 -25.87 -0.93 -23.08
CA LEU A 864 -25.76 -0.41 -24.45
C LEU A 864 -26.80 -1.05 -25.38
N GLU A 865 -26.98 -2.37 -25.29
CA GLU A 865 -27.87 -3.12 -26.17
C GLU A 865 -29.37 -2.92 -25.84
N HIS A 866 -29.70 -2.73 -24.55
CA HIS A 866 -31.09 -2.71 -24.07
C HIS A 866 -31.66 -1.32 -23.73
N GLY A 867 -30.88 -0.24 -23.83
CA GLY A 867 -31.32 1.13 -23.48
C GLY A 867 -32.64 1.56 -24.14
N LYS A 868 -32.83 1.21 -25.42
CA LYS A 868 -34.01 1.59 -26.23
C LYS A 868 -35.33 0.97 -25.77
N ARG A 869 -35.33 -0.18 -25.06
CA ARG A 869 -36.56 -0.88 -24.65
C ARG A 869 -37.24 -0.29 -23.42
N ASN A 870 -36.50 0.45 -22.59
CA ASN A 870 -36.99 1.03 -21.34
C ASN A 870 -37.23 2.55 -21.42
N GLY A 871 -37.29 3.13 -22.63
CA GLY A 871 -37.60 4.56 -22.83
C GLY A 871 -36.42 5.52 -22.63
N PHE A 872 -35.19 5.03 -22.54
CA PHE A 872 -33.97 5.84 -22.43
C PHE A 872 -33.16 5.80 -23.74
N ASP A 873 -32.69 6.96 -24.20
CA ASP A 873 -31.87 7.07 -25.41
C ASP A 873 -30.38 7.12 -25.03
N GLY A 874 -29.66 6.00 -25.22
CA GLY A 874 -28.19 5.96 -25.10
C GLY A 874 -27.59 5.17 -23.91
N PRO A 875 -26.24 5.08 -23.84
CA PRO A 875 -25.49 4.51 -22.71
C PRO A 875 -25.76 5.24 -21.39
N PRO A 876 -25.48 4.61 -20.24
CA PRO A 876 -25.36 5.35 -18.98
C PRO A 876 -24.31 6.47 -19.10
N ASP A 877 -24.68 7.70 -18.75
CA ASP A 877 -23.83 8.89 -18.81
C ASP A 877 -23.09 9.15 -17.49
N PHE A 878 -23.50 8.46 -16.42
CA PHE A 878 -22.90 8.54 -15.10
C PHE A 878 -22.62 7.16 -14.51
N LEU A 879 -21.41 6.98 -13.96
CA LEU A 879 -20.95 5.76 -13.32
C LEU A 879 -20.49 6.04 -11.89
N PHE A 880 -21.01 5.31 -10.91
CA PHE A 880 -20.60 5.40 -9.52
C PHE A 880 -20.16 4.03 -9.01
N VAL A 881 -18.89 3.90 -8.60
CA VAL A 881 -18.31 2.65 -8.10
C VAL A 881 -17.80 2.88 -6.68
N VAL A 882 -18.23 2.06 -5.73
CA VAL A 882 -17.79 2.12 -4.33
C VAL A 882 -17.31 0.75 -3.88
N GLY A 883 -16.12 0.71 -3.27
CA GLY A 883 -15.53 -0.52 -2.72
C GLY A 883 -14.54 -0.24 -1.58
N ASP A 884 -14.08 -1.27 -0.89
CA ASP A 884 -13.17 -1.16 0.27
C ASP A 884 -11.90 -1.98 0.10
N ASP A 885 -11.95 -3.05 -0.69
CA ASP A 885 -10.92 -4.07 -0.75
C ASP A 885 -10.23 -4.19 -2.12
N ARG A 886 -9.14 -4.97 -2.16
CA ARG A 886 -8.24 -5.04 -3.33
C ARG A 886 -8.95 -5.59 -4.57
N GLU A 887 -10.02 -6.34 -4.41
CA GLU A 887 -10.76 -6.95 -5.51
C GLU A 887 -11.52 -5.89 -6.33
N ASP A 888 -11.82 -4.75 -5.71
CA ASP A 888 -12.52 -3.62 -6.35
C ASP A 888 -11.61 -2.77 -7.26
N GLU A 889 -10.29 -2.88 -7.12
CA GLU A 889 -9.30 -2.13 -7.90
C GLU A 889 -9.48 -2.33 -9.40
N ALA A 890 -9.78 -3.57 -9.82
CA ALA A 890 -10.04 -3.87 -11.23
C ALA A 890 -11.27 -3.13 -11.77
N VAL A 891 -12.30 -2.92 -10.94
CA VAL A 891 -13.53 -2.21 -11.31
C VAL A 891 -13.26 -0.70 -11.36
N PHE A 892 -12.49 -0.17 -10.41
CA PHE A 892 -12.06 1.22 -10.44
C PHE A 892 -11.26 1.52 -11.71
N HIS A 893 -10.30 0.65 -12.07
CA HIS A 893 -9.52 0.75 -13.30
C HIS A 893 -10.42 0.82 -14.53
N TRP A 894 -11.35 -0.13 -14.64
CA TRP A 894 -12.29 -0.24 -15.74
C TRP A 894 -13.16 1.01 -15.87
N ALA A 895 -13.73 1.49 -14.75
CA ALA A 895 -14.57 2.69 -14.70
C ALA A 895 -13.82 3.95 -15.13
N ASN A 896 -12.60 4.15 -14.59
CA ASN A 896 -11.75 5.29 -14.93
C ASN A 896 -11.36 5.27 -16.42
N LYS A 897 -11.01 4.10 -16.96
CA LYS A 897 -10.66 3.92 -18.38
C LYS A 897 -11.83 4.27 -19.31
N LEU A 898 -13.07 3.96 -18.93
CA LEU A 898 -14.24 4.36 -19.70
C LEU A 898 -14.41 5.88 -19.76
N GLN A 899 -14.17 6.58 -18.65
CA GLN A 899 -14.19 8.05 -18.63
C GLN A 899 -13.04 8.65 -19.46
N ASP A 900 -11.83 8.11 -19.34
CA ASP A 900 -10.66 8.59 -20.09
C ASP A 900 -10.82 8.37 -21.61
N ALA A 901 -11.50 7.27 -21.99
CA ALA A 901 -11.90 6.99 -23.37
C ALA A 901 -13.14 7.79 -23.82
N LYS A 902 -13.73 8.63 -22.94
CA LYS A 902 -14.96 9.41 -23.17
C LYS A 902 -16.18 8.56 -23.54
N ALA A 903 -16.25 7.33 -23.02
CA ALA A 903 -17.41 6.45 -23.17
C ALA A 903 -18.51 6.74 -22.13
N VAL A 904 -18.13 7.32 -20.98
CA VAL A 904 -19.01 7.83 -19.92
C VAL A 904 -18.61 9.28 -19.65
N ASP A 905 -19.57 10.18 -19.46
CA ASP A 905 -19.28 11.60 -19.22
C ASP A 905 -18.62 11.81 -17.85
N GLU A 906 -19.13 11.13 -16.82
CA GLU A 906 -18.60 11.22 -15.47
C GLU A 906 -18.56 9.86 -14.75
N ALA A 907 -17.36 9.44 -14.34
CA ALA A 907 -17.14 8.27 -13.50
C ALA A 907 -16.58 8.68 -12.15
N VAL A 908 -17.29 8.33 -11.08
CA VAL A 908 -16.88 8.59 -9.70
C VAL A 908 -16.57 7.24 -9.03
N THR A 909 -15.28 6.98 -8.82
CA THR A 909 -14.76 5.79 -8.15
C THR A 909 -14.35 6.13 -6.71
N VAL A 910 -14.83 5.37 -5.74
CA VAL A 910 -14.66 5.67 -4.30
C VAL A 910 -14.13 4.45 -3.55
N THR A 911 -13.01 4.61 -2.84
CA THR A 911 -12.52 3.61 -1.90
C THR A 911 -12.91 3.95 -0.45
N LEU A 912 -13.08 2.94 0.40
CA LEU A 912 -13.21 3.09 1.85
C LEU A 912 -11.87 2.86 2.54
N GLY A 913 -11.38 3.88 3.23
CA GLY A 913 -10.11 3.83 3.96
C GLY A 913 -8.96 4.56 3.28
N SER A 914 -7.78 4.46 3.88
CA SER A 914 -6.56 5.15 3.48
C SER A 914 -5.53 4.14 2.99
N ARG A 915 -5.64 3.74 1.72
CA ARG A 915 -4.71 2.85 1.03
C ARG A 915 -4.40 3.40 -0.37
N SER A 916 -3.34 2.89 -0.99
CA SER A 916 -3.10 3.11 -2.42
C SER A 916 -4.20 2.43 -3.24
N THR A 917 -4.83 3.17 -4.17
CA THR A 917 -5.99 2.69 -4.91
C THR A 917 -6.10 3.41 -6.26
N GLU A 918 -6.75 2.77 -7.22
CA GLU A 918 -7.20 3.37 -8.47
C GLU A 918 -8.46 4.23 -8.29
N ALA A 919 -9.13 4.20 -7.13
CA ALA A 919 -10.27 5.07 -6.89
C ALA A 919 -9.86 6.55 -6.89
N ARG A 920 -10.66 7.40 -7.54
CA ARG A 920 -10.43 8.86 -7.65
C ARG A 920 -10.87 9.65 -6.42
N ALA A 921 -11.62 9.03 -5.51
CA ALA A 921 -12.04 9.63 -4.25
C ALA A 921 -12.00 8.63 -3.08
N THR A 922 -11.84 9.13 -1.85
CA THR A 922 -11.87 8.31 -0.63
C THR A 922 -13.00 8.77 0.30
N LEU A 923 -13.57 7.82 1.02
CA LEU A 923 -14.53 8.09 2.07
C LEU A 923 -14.08 7.46 3.40
N THR A 924 -13.59 8.30 4.31
CA THR A 924 -12.97 7.84 5.58
C THR A 924 -13.97 7.45 6.67
N GLN A 925 -15.27 7.64 6.42
CA GLN A 925 -16.34 7.37 7.39
C GLN A 925 -16.85 5.92 7.34
N GLY A 926 -16.22 5.06 6.52
CA GLY A 926 -16.57 3.65 6.31
C GLY A 926 -18.03 3.48 5.86
N VAL A 927 -18.61 2.33 6.23
CA VAL A 927 -19.99 1.92 5.90
C VAL A 927 -21.02 3.01 6.21
N THR A 928 -20.92 3.65 7.39
CA THR A 928 -21.87 4.69 7.82
C THR A 928 -21.86 5.90 6.88
N GLY A 929 -20.69 6.30 6.41
CA GLY A 929 -20.56 7.42 5.48
C GLY A 929 -21.11 7.07 4.09
N VAL A 930 -20.85 5.86 3.59
CA VAL A 930 -21.39 5.39 2.30
C VAL A 930 -22.90 5.41 2.34
N LEU A 931 -23.51 4.80 3.36
CA LEU A 931 -24.96 4.78 3.51
C LEU A 931 -25.55 6.19 3.62
N SER A 932 -24.89 7.10 4.34
CA SER A 932 -25.34 8.49 4.44
C SER A 932 -25.24 9.24 3.09
N CYS A 933 -24.20 8.95 2.30
CA CYS A 933 -24.03 9.48 0.95
C CYS A 933 -25.13 8.98 0.01
N LEU A 934 -25.36 7.66 -0.02
CA LEU A 934 -26.41 7.03 -0.84
C LEU A 934 -27.82 7.52 -0.45
N GLN A 935 -28.12 7.67 0.84
CA GLN A 935 -29.38 8.23 1.32
C GLN A 935 -29.59 9.68 0.85
N ARG A 936 -28.53 10.48 0.81
CA ARG A 936 -28.59 11.85 0.28
C ARG A 936 -28.87 11.89 -1.22
N LEU A 937 -28.41 10.91 -1.99
CA LEU A 937 -28.74 10.78 -3.41
C LEU A 937 -30.21 10.35 -3.60
N ALA A 938 -30.70 9.40 -2.79
CA ALA A 938 -32.07 8.90 -2.88
C ALA A 938 -33.14 9.92 -2.42
N ALA A 939 -32.85 10.75 -1.42
CA ALA A 939 -33.83 11.65 -0.83
C ALA A 939 -34.29 12.82 -1.73
N GLN A 940 -33.64 13.05 -2.89
CA GLN A 940 -33.79 14.33 -3.61
C GLN A 940 -34.96 14.39 -4.60
N ASP A 941 -35.63 13.27 -4.92
CA ASP A 941 -36.74 13.24 -5.88
C ASP A 941 -38.14 13.07 -5.25
N ARG A 942 -38.28 13.18 -3.93
CA ARG A 942 -39.60 13.22 -3.26
C ARG A 942 -40.27 14.60 -3.43
N THR A 943 -40.76 14.93 -4.63
CA THR A 943 -41.74 16.02 -4.78
C THR A 943 -43.13 15.52 -4.37
N MET A 944 -43.36 15.42 -3.06
CA MET A 944 -44.69 15.17 -2.48
C MET A 944 -45.44 16.50 -2.26
N PRO A 945 -46.77 16.54 -2.42
CA PRO A 945 -47.56 17.73 -2.10
C PRO A 945 -47.40 18.09 -0.62
N PRO A 946 -47.32 19.39 -0.27
CA PRO A 946 -47.11 19.82 1.11
C PRO A 946 -48.24 19.31 2.02
N PRO A 947 -47.94 18.84 3.25
CA PRO A 947 -48.94 18.29 4.18
C PRO A 947 -49.98 19.33 4.64
N HIS A 948 -49.69 20.63 4.43
CA HIS A 948 -50.49 21.77 4.86
C HIS A 948 -50.64 22.81 3.74
N THR A 949 -51.67 23.64 3.83
CA THR A 949 -51.79 24.84 2.98
C THR A 949 -50.77 25.89 3.35
N GLN A 950 -50.32 26.69 2.38
CA GLN A 950 -49.48 27.86 2.62
C GLN A 950 -50.05 28.79 3.70
N ALA A 951 -51.37 29.01 3.71
CA ALA A 951 -52.03 29.85 4.72
C ALA A 951 -51.89 29.34 6.17
N TYR A 952 -51.67 28.03 6.35
CA TYR A 952 -51.41 27.44 7.66
C TYR A 952 -49.94 27.53 8.03
N GLU A 953 -49.04 27.29 7.07
CA GLU A 953 -47.59 27.52 7.24
C GLU A 953 -47.29 28.98 7.61
N ASP A 954 -47.94 29.93 6.92
CA ASP A 954 -47.86 31.35 7.22
C ASP A 954 -48.35 31.66 8.64
N ALA A 955 -49.42 30.99 9.10
CA ALA A 955 -49.99 31.17 10.43
C ALA A 955 -49.13 30.60 11.57
N LEU A 956 -48.21 29.66 11.27
CA LEU A 956 -47.25 29.10 12.22
C LEU A 956 -45.84 29.67 12.06
N THR A 957 -45.66 30.67 11.19
CA THR A 957 -44.34 31.22 10.90
C THR A 957 -43.73 31.85 12.14
N ILE A 958 -42.48 31.46 12.44
CA ILE A 958 -41.66 31.99 13.51
C ILE A 958 -40.48 32.71 12.87
N THR A 959 -40.31 34.00 13.17
CA THR A 959 -39.20 34.80 12.67
C THR A 959 -38.18 35.02 13.80
N PRO A 960 -36.92 34.59 13.66
CA PRO A 960 -35.89 34.87 14.66
C PRO A 960 -35.56 36.37 14.67
N GLU A 961 -35.63 37.01 15.84
CA GLU A 961 -35.16 38.39 16.06
C GLU A 961 -33.77 38.41 16.71
N SER A 962 -33.49 37.42 17.56
CA SER A 962 -32.19 37.16 18.18
C SER A 962 -32.06 35.67 18.53
N SER A 963 -30.95 35.27 19.16
CA SER A 963 -30.76 33.88 19.61
C SER A 963 -31.86 33.39 20.57
N HIS A 964 -32.48 34.27 21.35
CA HIS A 964 -33.46 33.88 22.39
C HIS A 964 -34.78 34.63 22.26
N THR A 965 -34.99 35.33 21.15
CA THR A 965 -36.20 36.14 20.90
C THR A 965 -36.67 35.95 19.48
N TYR A 966 -37.97 35.74 19.33
CA TYR A 966 -38.62 35.43 18.07
C TYR A 966 -39.94 36.21 17.98
N SER A 967 -40.41 36.47 16.77
CA SER A 967 -41.73 37.04 16.53
C SER A 967 -42.64 36.05 15.80
N ALA A 968 -43.93 36.13 16.10
CA ALA A 968 -44.99 35.39 15.44
C ALA A 968 -46.22 36.30 15.28
N ASN A 969 -47.08 35.98 14.31
CA ASN A 969 -48.33 36.71 14.09
C ASN A 969 -49.52 35.75 14.23
N LEU A 970 -50.30 35.92 15.31
CA LEU A 970 -51.41 35.02 15.61
C LEU A 970 -52.60 35.28 14.68
N SER A 971 -52.94 34.29 13.87
CA SER A 971 -53.96 34.40 12.83
C SER A 971 -55.38 34.48 13.39
N GLU A 972 -56.19 35.37 12.79
CA GLU A 972 -57.60 35.52 13.12
C GLU A 972 -58.45 34.29 12.70
N ALA A 973 -58.00 33.52 11.71
CA ALA A 973 -58.69 32.33 11.24
C ALA A 973 -58.73 31.20 12.28
N TRP A 974 -57.85 31.24 13.30
CA TRP A 974 -57.68 30.22 14.33
C TRP A 974 -58.15 30.71 15.72
N THR A 975 -59.17 31.58 15.76
CA THR A 975 -59.71 32.13 17.02
C THR A 975 -61.02 31.48 17.46
N ILE A 976 -61.31 31.56 18.77
CA ILE A 976 -62.66 31.50 19.33
C ILE A 976 -63.03 32.92 19.75
N GLY A 977 -64.03 33.51 19.09
CA GLY A 977 -64.32 34.94 19.18
C GLY A 977 -63.11 35.75 18.78
N ALA A 978 -62.64 36.64 19.65
CA ALA A 978 -61.44 37.45 19.43
C ALA A 978 -60.18 36.89 20.11
N VAL A 979 -60.19 35.63 20.58
CA VAL A 979 -59.05 34.99 21.27
C VAL A 979 -58.50 33.84 20.43
N PRO A 980 -57.19 33.80 20.13
CA PRO A 980 -56.55 32.63 19.53
C PRO A 980 -56.84 31.34 20.31
N HIS A 981 -57.14 30.26 19.59
CA HIS A 981 -57.39 28.95 20.20
C HIS A 981 -56.17 28.46 20.99
N GLY A 982 -56.38 27.78 22.11
CA GLY A 982 -55.29 27.31 22.97
C GLY A 982 -54.37 26.34 22.24
N GLY A 983 -54.93 25.32 21.58
CA GLY A 983 -54.19 24.35 20.76
C GLY A 983 -53.45 24.97 19.57
N TYR A 984 -53.99 26.03 18.96
CA TYR A 984 -53.27 26.78 17.91
C TYR A 984 -52.08 27.55 18.50
N THR A 985 -52.28 28.19 19.66
CA THR A 985 -51.20 28.86 20.37
C THR A 985 -50.09 27.88 20.76
N MET A 986 -50.45 26.66 21.17
CA MET A 986 -49.50 25.58 21.43
C MET A 986 -48.76 25.15 20.15
N ALA A 987 -49.43 25.05 19.00
CA ALA A 987 -48.77 24.71 17.72
C ALA A 987 -47.70 25.75 17.33
N VAL A 988 -47.96 27.05 17.57
CA VAL A 988 -46.96 28.13 17.40
C VAL A 988 -45.76 27.92 18.34
N LEU A 989 -46.01 27.58 19.60
CA LEU A 989 -44.94 27.31 20.58
C LEU A 989 -44.17 26.00 20.29
N TYR A 990 -44.82 25.00 19.70
CA TYR A 990 -44.16 23.79 19.24
C TYR A 990 -43.15 24.12 18.13
N ARG A 991 -43.56 24.93 17.14
CA ARG A 991 -42.68 25.37 16.06
C ARG A 991 -41.58 26.31 16.54
N LEU A 992 -41.85 27.15 17.54
CA LEU A 992 -40.82 27.94 18.23
C LEU A 992 -39.70 27.07 18.80
N ALA A 993 -40.02 25.95 19.46
CA ALA A 993 -39.02 25.07 20.04
C ALA A 993 -38.10 24.48 18.96
N ILE A 994 -38.66 24.02 17.84
CA ILE A 994 -37.89 23.52 16.70
C ILE A 994 -37.02 24.62 16.10
N ALA A 995 -37.59 25.80 15.86
CA ALA A 995 -36.86 26.95 15.31
C ALA A 995 -35.71 27.37 16.23
N HIS A 996 -35.92 27.35 17.55
CA HIS A 996 -34.91 27.71 18.52
C HIS A 996 -33.69 26.78 18.50
N PHE A 997 -33.90 25.45 18.51
CA PHE A 997 -32.77 24.53 18.43
C PHE A 997 -32.06 24.59 17.07
N LYS A 998 -32.79 24.83 15.97
CA LYS A 998 -32.17 25.03 14.65
C LYS A 998 -31.37 26.32 14.55
N HIS A 999 -31.86 27.41 15.16
CA HIS A 999 -31.24 28.73 15.06
C HIS A 999 -30.11 28.93 16.08
N THR A 1000 -30.33 28.54 17.33
CA THR A 1000 -29.46 28.88 18.47
C THR A 1000 -28.53 27.73 18.87
N HIS A 1001 -28.95 26.48 18.65
CA HIS A 1001 -28.21 25.28 19.05
C HIS A 1001 -28.05 24.25 17.91
N PRO A 1002 -27.55 24.64 16.72
CA PRO A 1002 -27.61 23.82 15.49
C PRO A 1002 -26.82 22.51 15.57
N THR A 1003 -25.85 22.41 16.48
CA THR A 1003 -24.98 21.23 16.65
C THR A 1003 -25.32 20.41 17.89
N ARG A 1004 -26.41 20.71 18.60
CA ARG A 1004 -26.69 20.11 19.91
C ARG A 1004 -27.24 18.69 19.83
N HIS A 1005 -28.07 18.41 18.83
CA HIS A 1005 -28.70 17.12 18.59
C HIS A 1005 -28.20 16.57 17.25
N ASN A 1006 -27.98 15.26 17.16
CA ASN A 1006 -27.45 14.62 15.95
C ASN A 1006 -28.54 14.46 14.87
N ALA A 1007 -29.81 14.48 15.25
CA ALA A 1007 -30.97 14.50 14.36
C ALA A 1007 -31.92 15.67 14.70
N ASP A 1008 -33.05 15.78 13.99
CA ASP A 1008 -34.01 16.87 14.16
C ASP A 1008 -34.58 16.92 15.60
N PRO A 1009 -34.41 18.04 16.34
CA PRO A 1009 -34.86 18.18 17.72
C PRO A 1009 -36.38 18.33 17.79
N MET A 1010 -37.07 17.45 18.51
CA MET A 1010 -38.54 17.41 18.56
C MET A 1010 -39.10 17.53 19.99
N PRO A 1011 -40.15 18.36 20.22
CA PRO A 1011 -40.86 18.40 21.50
C PRO A 1011 -41.50 17.04 21.86
N ILE A 1012 -41.19 16.56 23.06
CA ILE A 1012 -41.76 15.33 23.64
C ILE A 1012 -42.72 15.61 24.80
N ALA A 1013 -42.63 16.80 25.41
CA ALA A 1013 -43.58 17.27 26.44
C ALA A 1013 -43.71 18.80 26.42
N MET A 1014 -44.92 19.31 26.64
CA MET A 1014 -45.23 20.75 26.73
C MET A 1014 -46.15 21.03 27.92
N GLN A 1015 -45.76 21.95 28.79
CA GLN A 1015 -46.54 22.32 29.98
C GLN A 1015 -46.79 23.84 30.01
N MET A 1016 -47.98 24.28 29.60
CA MET A 1016 -48.28 25.70 29.40
C MET A 1016 -49.36 26.23 30.33
N SER A 1017 -49.17 27.47 30.79
CA SER A 1017 -50.13 28.27 31.57
C SER A 1017 -50.55 29.52 30.80
N PHE A 1018 -51.86 29.67 30.59
CA PHE A 1018 -52.48 30.80 29.93
C PHE A 1018 -52.83 31.88 30.98
N LEU A 1019 -51.85 32.73 31.27
CA LEU A 1019 -51.93 33.75 32.34
C LEU A 1019 -52.98 34.83 32.06
N ARG A 1020 -53.10 35.24 30.79
CA ARG A 1020 -53.96 36.34 30.36
C ARG A 1020 -54.48 36.07 28.96
N ARG A 1021 -55.65 36.63 28.67
CA ARG A 1021 -56.27 36.58 27.35
C ARG A 1021 -55.32 37.11 26.26
N SER A 1022 -55.04 36.27 25.25
CA SER A 1022 -54.34 36.63 24.01
C SER A 1022 -55.28 37.28 22.99
N ALA A 1023 -54.71 37.92 21.98
CA ALA A 1023 -55.44 38.51 20.85
C ALA A 1023 -54.79 38.10 19.52
N ALA A 1024 -55.57 38.10 18.44
CA ALA A 1024 -55.00 37.99 17.10
C ALA A 1024 -54.06 39.17 16.81
N GLY A 1025 -53.02 38.95 16.00
CA GLY A 1025 -51.98 39.93 15.72
C GLY A 1025 -50.60 39.58 16.29
N PRO A 1026 -49.65 40.53 16.28
CA PRO A 1026 -48.24 40.27 16.57
C PRO A 1026 -48.02 39.83 18.03
N ALA A 1027 -47.12 38.87 18.20
CA ALA A 1027 -46.67 38.34 19.48
C ALA A 1027 -45.14 38.25 19.50
N LEU A 1028 -44.55 38.58 20.65
CA LEU A 1028 -43.15 38.35 20.94
C LEU A 1028 -43.00 37.04 21.70
N LEU A 1029 -42.08 36.20 21.26
CA LEU A 1029 -41.77 34.92 21.86
C LEU A 1029 -40.35 34.99 22.43
N THR A 1030 -40.17 34.70 23.71
CA THR A 1030 -38.85 34.63 24.35
C THR A 1030 -38.60 33.22 24.86
N VAL A 1031 -37.37 32.74 24.68
CA VAL A 1031 -36.94 31.39 25.09
C VAL A 1031 -35.78 31.53 26.06
N GLU A 1032 -35.85 30.81 27.19
CA GLU A 1032 -34.78 30.69 28.17
C GLU A 1032 -34.36 29.21 28.27
N ASP A 1033 -33.06 28.94 28.15
CA ASP A 1033 -32.51 27.60 28.23
C ASP A 1033 -32.47 27.09 29.68
N ALA A 1034 -33.52 26.38 30.10
CA ALA A 1034 -33.61 25.87 31.47
C ALA A 1034 -32.63 24.70 31.72
N LYS A 1035 -32.48 23.79 30.75
CA LYS A 1035 -31.53 22.68 30.78
C LYS A 1035 -31.17 22.24 29.36
N LEU A 1036 -29.89 22.27 29.01
CA LEU A 1036 -29.41 21.71 27.75
C LEU A 1036 -28.73 20.37 27.99
N GLY A 1037 -29.30 19.28 27.47
CA GLY A 1037 -28.74 17.93 27.53
C GLY A 1037 -28.45 17.36 26.14
N ALA A 1038 -27.61 16.33 26.06
CA ALA A 1038 -27.27 15.66 24.80
C ALA A 1038 -28.36 14.68 24.33
N ARG A 1039 -29.25 14.25 25.23
CA ARG A 1039 -30.42 13.41 24.91
C ARG A 1039 -31.71 14.23 24.98
N THR A 1040 -31.95 14.86 26.13
CA THR A 1040 -33.12 15.71 26.35
C THR A 1040 -32.71 17.10 26.80
N SER A 1041 -33.38 18.12 26.25
CA SER A 1041 -33.23 19.53 26.62
C SER A 1041 -34.58 20.12 27.01
N THR A 1042 -34.60 21.00 27.99
CA THR A 1042 -35.81 21.69 28.47
C THR A 1042 -35.62 23.19 28.33
N ILE A 1043 -36.58 23.85 27.69
CA ILE A 1043 -36.62 25.30 27.49
C ILE A 1043 -37.84 25.89 28.19
N HIS A 1044 -37.70 27.10 28.73
CA HIS A 1044 -38.79 27.90 29.25
C HIS A 1044 -39.19 28.92 28.17
N VAL A 1045 -40.48 28.98 27.85
CA VAL A 1045 -41.00 29.83 26.76
C VAL A 1045 -42.02 30.82 27.30
N THR A 1046 -41.99 32.05 26.77
CA THR A 1046 -42.96 33.10 27.08
C THR A 1046 -43.50 33.74 25.81
N LEU A 1047 -44.82 33.80 25.67
CA LEU A 1047 -45.52 34.56 24.65
C LEU A 1047 -46.06 35.86 25.27
N ALA A 1048 -45.58 37.01 24.79
CA ALA A 1048 -45.99 38.32 25.25
C ALA A 1048 -46.63 39.15 24.13
N GLN A 1049 -47.67 39.92 24.49
CA GLN A 1049 -48.36 40.85 23.59
C GLN A 1049 -48.51 42.21 24.25
N VAL A 1050 -48.56 43.28 23.44
CA VAL A 1050 -48.78 44.65 23.92
C VAL A 1050 -50.17 44.75 24.57
N ASP A 1051 -50.22 45.25 25.80
CA ASP A 1051 -51.48 45.54 26.47
C ASP A 1051 -52.06 46.85 25.90
N PRO A 1052 -53.28 46.85 25.32
CA PRO A 1052 -53.90 48.06 24.79
C PRO A 1052 -54.04 49.17 25.82
N ASN A 1053 -54.16 48.81 27.11
CA ASN A 1053 -54.40 49.76 28.18
C ASN A 1053 -53.11 50.27 28.85
N LYS A 1054 -51.96 49.61 28.63
CA LYS A 1054 -50.72 49.90 29.38
C LYS A 1054 -49.49 50.21 28.52
N LYS A 1055 -49.58 50.19 27.18
CA LYS A 1055 -48.46 50.36 26.21
C LYS A 1055 -47.23 49.45 26.46
N SER A 1056 -47.22 48.62 27.49
CA SER A 1056 -46.16 47.64 27.81
C SER A 1056 -46.54 46.24 27.34
N ARG A 1057 -45.53 45.43 27.01
CA ARG A 1057 -45.71 44.02 26.68
C ARG A 1057 -46.01 43.25 27.96
N THR A 1058 -47.03 42.39 27.93
CA THR A 1058 -47.41 41.55 29.05
C THR A 1058 -47.43 40.09 28.62
N ALA A 1059 -46.86 39.21 29.43
CA ALA A 1059 -46.92 37.77 29.22
C ALA A 1059 -48.38 37.29 29.18
N ARG A 1060 -48.71 36.51 28.15
CA ARG A 1060 -50.02 35.90 27.90
C ARG A 1060 -49.98 34.41 28.16
N VAL A 1061 -48.93 33.73 27.67
CA VAL A 1061 -48.69 32.30 27.88
C VAL A 1061 -47.25 32.10 28.34
N VAL A 1062 -47.03 31.24 29.32
CA VAL A 1062 -45.70 30.84 29.81
C VAL A 1062 -45.68 29.34 30.07
N GLY A 1063 -44.51 28.72 29.96
CA GLY A 1063 -44.38 27.31 30.32
C GLY A 1063 -43.07 26.67 29.89
N TYR A 1064 -42.97 25.35 30.05
CA TYR A 1064 -41.78 24.57 29.73
C TYR A 1064 -42.03 23.60 28.58
N ILE A 1065 -41.06 23.49 27.67
CA ILE A 1065 -41.05 22.51 26.57
C ILE A 1065 -39.82 21.63 26.74
N THR A 1066 -40.01 20.31 26.71
CA THR A 1066 -38.91 19.33 26.69
C THR A 1066 -38.78 18.74 25.30
N VAL A 1067 -37.55 18.69 24.79
CA VAL A 1067 -37.16 18.31 23.43
C VAL A 1067 -36.16 17.15 23.49
N SER A 1068 -36.31 16.14 22.63
CA SER A 1068 -35.41 14.96 22.55
C SER A 1068 -34.77 14.83 21.17
N ASP A 1069 -33.61 14.16 21.11
CA ASP A 1069 -32.95 13.71 19.87
C ASP A 1069 -33.55 12.38 19.40
N THR A 1070 -34.16 12.38 18.23
CA THR A 1070 -34.83 11.23 17.61
C THR A 1070 -33.91 10.02 17.40
N ALA A 1071 -32.60 10.21 17.25
CA ALA A 1071 -31.67 9.09 17.12
C ALA A 1071 -31.34 8.39 18.46
N SER A 1072 -31.73 9.00 19.59
CA SER A 1072 -31.32 8.57 20.94
C SER A 1072 -32.43 7.89 21.75
N ASP A 1073 -33.67 7.90 21.26
CA ASP A 1073 -34.83 7.32 21.93
C ASP A 1073 -34.87 5.78 21.73
N VAL A 1074 -34.39 5.02 22.72
CA VAL A 1074 -34.40 3.54 22.74
C VAL A 1074 -35.05 3.05 24.03
N GLY A 1075 -36.11 2.24 23.92
CA GLY A 1075 -36.81 1.69 25.09
C GLY A 1075 -37.92 0.69 24.75
N PRO A 1076 -38.44 -0.04 25.75
CA PRO A 1076 -39.54 -1.00 25.53
C PRO A 1076 -40.84 -0.27 25.18
N SER A 1077 -41.61 -0.85 24.25
CA SER A 1077 -42.94 -0.37 23.87
C SER A 1077 -44.02 -1.37 24.33
N SER A 1078 -45.18 -0.85 24.75
CA SER A 1078 -46.34 -1.66 25.13
C SER A 1078 -47.61 -1.07 24.50
N ILE A 1079 -48.55 -1.94 24.13
CA ILE A 1079 -49.78 -1.56 23.46
C ILE A 1079 -50.84 -1.20 24.51
N SER A 1080 -51.60 -0.12 24.28
CA SER A 1080 -52.71 0.27 25.15
C SER A 1080 -53.96 -0.58 24.91
N ASP A 1081 -54.64 -0.93 26.00
CA ASP A 1081 -55.90 -1.66 26.09
C ASP A 1081 -57.15 -0.85 25.66
N TRP A 1082 -57.00 0.46 25.41
CA TRP A 1082 -58.11 1.31 24.98
C TRP A 1082 -58.56 1.03 23.53
N THR A 1083 -59.86 0.77 23.33
CA THR A 1083 -60.51 0.69 22.01
C THR A 1083 -61.61 1.73 21.82
N LEU A 1084 -61.78 2.19 20.58
CA LEU A 1084 -62.78 3.18 20.17
C LEU A 1084 -64.20 2.60 20.29
N TYR A 1085 -65.15 3.40 20.78
CA TYR A 1085 -66.55 3.00 20.87
C TYR A 1085 -67.50 4.03 20.24
N PRO A 1086 -68.29 3.66 19.20
CA PRO A 1086 -68.33 2.37 18.53
C PRO A 1086 -67.05 2.11 17.70
N PRO A 1087 -66.73 0.85 17.35
CA PRO A 1087 -65.56 0.55 16.52
C PRO A 1087 -65.61 1.26 15.15
N PRO A 1088 -64.46 1.51 14.51
CA PRO A 1088 -64.41 2.17 13.19
C PRO A 1088 -65.09 1.31 12.10
N PRO A 1089 -65.67 1.92 11.04
CA PRO A 1089 -66.55 1.21 10.08
C PRO A 1089 -65.90 0.13 9.19
N SER A 1090 -64.57 0.07 9.05
CA SER A 1090 -63.85 -1.00 8.35
C SER A 1090 -62.33 -0.91 8.62
N ALA A 1091 -61.51 -1.78 8.01
CA ALA A 1091 -60.05 -1.69 8.06
C ALA A 1091 -59.46 -0.46 7.35
N HIS A 1092 -60.29 0.27 6.59
CA HIS A 1092 -59.93 1.52 5.93
C HIS A 1092 -60.87 2.67 6.35
N PRO A 1093 -60.36 3.90 6.52
CA PRO A 1093 -61.20 5.07 6.81
C PRO A 1093 -62.21 5.31 5.68
N PRO A 1094 -63.49 5.63 5.98
CA PRO A 1094 -64.49 5.84 4.93
C PRO A 1094 -64.29 7.16 4.19
N ASP A 1095 -64.65 7.14 2.90
CA ASP A 1095 -64.65 8.33 2.06
C ASP A 1095 -65.73 9.31 2.49
N VAL A 1096 -65.43 10.60 2.30
CA VAL A 1096 -66.31 11.71 2.67
C VAL A 1096 -66.56 12.54 1.43
N ARG A 1097 -67.82 12.88 1.15
CA ARG A 1097 -68.20 13.76 0.05
C ARG A 1097 -68.85 15.04 0.58
N PRO A 1098 -68.61 16.21 -0.04
CA PRO A 1098 -69.38 17.41 0.25
C PRO A 1098 -70.86 17.19 -0.12
N THR A 1099 -71.78 17.78 0.63
CA THR A 1099 -73.20 17.83 0.26
C THR A 1099 -73.40 18.66 -0.99
N ALA A 1100 -74.51 18.45 -1.71
CA ALA A 1100 -74.77 19.08 -3.02
C ALA A 1100 -74.79 20.63 -2.97
N ASP A 1101 -74.98 21.21 -1.79
CA ASP A 1101 -74.94 22.66 -1.53
C ASP A 1101 -73.58 23.17 -1.02
N GLY A 1102 -72.58 22.28 -0.88
CA GLY A 1102 -71.24 22.59 -0.38
C GLY A 1102 -71.18 23.04 1.08
N SER A 1103 -72.29 22.96 1.82
CA SER A 1103 -72.41 23.50 3.17
C SER A 1103 -71.96 22.52 4.26
N SER A 1104 -71.95 21.22 3.96
CA SER A 1104 -71.60 20.15 4.90
C SER A 1104 -70.94 18.96 4.20
N PHE A 1105 -70.56 17.94 4.98
CA PHE A 1105 -69.92 16.72 4.49
C PHE A 1105 -70.74 15.52 4.95
N GLU A 1106 -70.91 14.54 4.06
CA GLU A 1106 -71.56 13.26 4.35
C GLU A 1106 -70.59 12.12 4.12
N LEU A 1107 -70.72 11.07 4.94
CA LEU A 1107 -70.01 9.81 4.71
C LEU A 1107 -70.55 9.16 3.43
N VAL A 1108 -69.65 8.70 2.57
CA VAL A 1108 -70.01 7.85 1.44
C VAL A 1108 -70.44 6.48 2.01
N PRO A 1109 -71.66 6.00 1.72
CA PRO A 1109 -72.09 4.67 2.16
C PRO A 1109 -71.13 3.59 1.63
N ASP A 1110 -70.86 2.59 2.46
CA ASP A 1110 -70.08 1.43 2.02
C ASP A 1110 -70.83 0.61 0.96
N SER A 1111 -70.14 -0.31 0.29
CA SER A 1111 -70.73 -1.21 -0.71
C SER A 1111 -71.80 -2.16 -0.14
N SER A 1112 -71.99 -2.18 1.19
CA SER A 1112 -72.98 -3.00 1.89
C SER A 1112 -74.29 -2.28 2.22
N GLY A 1113 -74.35 -0.95 2.02
CA GLY A 1113 -75.54 -0.13 2.31
C GLY A 1113 -75.85 0.03 3.80
N SER A 1114 -74.89 -0.26 4.68
CA SER A 1114 -75.05 -0.16 6.13
C SER A 1114 -74.92 1.30 6.59
N SER A 1115 -75.83 1.77 7.45
CA SER A 1115 -75.71 3.12 8.02
C SER A 1115 -74.51 3.18 8.96
N SER A 1116 -73.51 4.02 8.65
CA SER A 1116 -72.34 4.25 9.50
C SER A 1116 -72.76 4.55 10.95
N ALA A 1117 -72.13 3.90 11.93
CA ALA A 1117 -72.30 4.18 13.36
C ALA A 1117 -71.76 5.58 13.76
N TRP A 1118 -71.12 6.29 12.82
CA TRP A 1118 -70.55 7.62 12.96
C TRP A 1118 -71.27 8.62 12.04
N LYS A 1119 -71.48 9.85 12.52
CA LYS A 1119 -71.99 10.98 11.73
C LYS A 1119 -71.04 12.18 11.80
N VAL A 1120 -70.87 12.90 10.69
CA VAL A 1120 -70.18 14.20 10.65
C VAL A 1120 -70.91 15.17 11.57
N VAL A 1121 -70.17 15.84 12.46
CA VAL A 1121 -70.74 16.87 13.33
C VAL A 1121 -70.13 18.22 12.99
N GLY A 1122 -70.98 19.15 12.55
CA GLY A 1122 -70.60 20.55 12.39
C GLY A 1122 -70.31 21.21 13.74
N SER A 1123 -69.36 22.14 13.77
CA SER A 1123 -69.05 22.91 14.97
C SER A 1123 -70.23 23.83 15.35
N PRO A 1124 -70.78 23.73 16.57
CA PRO A 1124 -71.79 24.67 17.04
C PRO A 1124 -71.20 26.09 17.07
N PHE A 1125 -71.96 27.08 16.57
CA PHE A 1125 -71.52 28.49 16.49
C PHE A 1125 -70.21 28.66 15.70
N SER A 1126 -70.14 28.13 14.47
CA SER A 1126 -68.95 28.15 13.58
C SER A 1126 -68.33 29.53 13.34
N ASP A 1127 -69.15 30.59 13.34
CA ASP A 1127 -68.68 31.97 13.19
C ASP A 1127 -67.96 32.48 14.45
N PHE A 1128 -68.39 32.01 15.62
CA PHE A 1128 -67.72 32.27 16.89
C PHE A 1128 -66.54 31.33 17.12
N ARG A 1129 -66.63 30.05 16.74
CA ARG A 1129 -65.59 29.02 16.94
C ARG A 1129 -64.80 28.75 15.65
N ARG A 1130 -64.22 29.80 15.05
CA ARG A 1130 -63.54 29.74 13.73
C ARG A 1130 -62.45 28.68 13.65
N ALA A 1131 -61.69 28.46 14.73
CA ALA A 1131 -60.66 27.42 14.79
C ALA A 1131 -61.18 26.00 14.48
N ALA A 1132 -62.43 25.70 14.85
CA ALA A 1132 -63.03 24.39 14.61
C ALA A 1132 -63.35 24.12 13.13
N ASN A 1133 -63.46 25.18 12.32
CA ASN A 1133 -63.79 25.07 10.89
C ASN A 1133 -62.64 24.46 10.07
N HIS A 1134 -61.44 24.34 10.63
CA HIS A 1134 -60.27 23.72 10.00
C HIS A 1134 -60.17 22.22 10.25
N SER A 1135 -61.21 21.58 10.80
CA SER A 1135 -61.25 20.14 11.02
C SER A 1135 -62.63 19.57 10.68
N LEU A 1136 -62.65 18.32 10.23
CA LEU A 1136 -63.85 17.49 10.17
C LEU A 1136 -63.82 16.57 11.38
N VAL A 1137 -64.78 16.74 12.28
CA VAL A 1137 -64.95 15.88 13.46
C VAL A 1137 -66.18 15.04 13.26
N PHE A 1138 -66.10 13.76 13.63
CA PHE A 1138 -67.27 12.92 13.64
C PHE A 1138 -67.47 12.17 14.95
N ALA A 1139 -68.73 11.90 15.23
CA ALA A 1139 -69.21 11.42 16.50
C ALA A 1139 -70.20 10.25 16.33
N PRO A 1140 -70.44 9.45 17.37
CA PRO A 1140 -71.36 8.32 17.31
C PRO A 1140 -72.82 8.75 17.06
N VAL A 1141 -73.58 7.96 16.29
CA VAL A 1141 -75.04 8.11 16.10
C VAL A 1141 -75.76 7.48 17.31
N THR A 1142 -76.41 8.31 18.15
CA THR A 1142 -76.92 8.00 19.51
C THR A 1142 -77.86 6.79 19.60
N ASP A 1143 -77.57 5.81 20.47
CA ASP A 1143 -78.30 5.61 21.75
C ASP A 1143 -77.38 5.19 22.94
N LYS A 1144 -76.06 5.43 22.85
CA LYS A 1144 -75.06 4.98 23.84
C LYS A 1144 -73.93 5.99 24.14
N GLN A 1145 -74.23 7.29 24.21
CA GLN A 1145 -73.24 8.26 24.70
C GLN A 1145 -73.13 8.17 26.24
N ARG A 1146 -71.91 7.98 26.76
CA ARG A 1146 -71.64 8.08 28.21
C ARG A 1146 -71.48 9.55 28.56
N VAL A 1147 -72.24 10.03 29.55
CA VAL A 1147 -72.16 11.41 30.03
C VAL A 1147 -70.73 11.71 30.47
N GLY A 1148 -70.11 12.75 29.90
CA GLY A 1148 -68.74 13.18 30.22
C GLY A 1148 -67.62 12.43 29.49
N LEU A 1149 -67.89 11.39 28.70
CA LEU A 1149 -66.87 10.66 27.93
C LEU A 1149 -67.24 10.58 26.45
N VAL A 1150 -66.44 11.23 25.59
CA VAL A 1150 -66.71 11.37 24.16
C VAL A 1150 -65.55 10.80 23.34
N ASP A 1151 -65.84 9.79 22.53
CA ASP A 1151 -64.94 9.35 21.46
C ASP A 1151 -65.25 10.13 20.19
N GLN A 1152 -64.22 10.68 19.56
CA GLN A 1152 -64.31 11.38 18.29
C GLN A 1152 -63.12 11.00 17.39
N TRP A 1153 -63.36 10.99 16.08
CA TRP A 1153 -62.31 10.89 15.05
C TRP A 1153 -62.28 12.17 14.23
N ALA A 1154 -61.11 12.57 13.75
CA ALA A 1154 -60.95 13.84 13.06
C ALA A 1154 -59.96 13.80 11.90
N ARG A 1155 -60.24 14.62 10.89
CA ARG A 1155 -59.37 14.93 9.75
C ARG A 1155 -59.18 16.44 9.62
N LEU A 1156 -57.98 16.87 9.24
CA LEU A 1156 -57.69 18.29 9.01
C LEU A 1156 -58.30 18.77 7.68
N ARG A 1157 -58.91 19.95 7.66
CA ARG A 1157 -59.43 20.61 6.44
C ARG A 1157 -58.43 21.64 5.93
N THR A 1158 -58.37 21.80 4.61
CA THR A 1158 -57.79 23.01 4.01
C THR A 1158 -58.87 24.09 3.83
N ILE A 1159 -58.47 25.36 3.86
CA ILE A 1159 -59.39 26.51 3.99
C ILE A 1159 -60.34 26.63 2.77
N GLY A 1160 -61.62 26.86 3.05
CA GLY A 1160 -62.66 27.27 2.08
C GLY A 1160 -63.78 26.23 1.89
N PRO A 1161 -64.95 26.62 1.35
CA PRO A 1161 -66.05 25.71 1.02
C PRO A 1161 -65.69 24.62 -0.01
N GLY A 1162 -64.52 24.73 -0.68
CA GLY A 1162 -63.98 23.77 -1.64
C GLY A 1162 -62.54 23.34 -1.39
N GLY A 1163 -62.00 23.51 -0.17
CA GLY A 1163 -60.63 23.08 0.16
C GLY A 1163 -60.47 21.55 0.17
N GLY A 1164 -59.38 21.04 -0.40
CA GLY A 1164 -59.00 19.62 -0.37
C GLY A 1164 -58.66 19.08 1.04
N PRO A 1165 -58.40 17.77 1.17
CA PRO A 1165 -58.03 17.17 2.45
C PRO A 1165 -56.63 17.59 2.92
N GLY A 1166 -56.50 18.02 4.18
CA GLY A 1166 -55.21 18.26 4.84
C GLY A 1166 -54.79 17.07 5.71
N ARG A 1167 -53.50 17.00 6.08
CA ARG A 1167 -52.95 15.92 6.90
C ARG A 1167 -52.51 16.41 8.29
N TRP A 1168 -52.63 15.53 9.28
CA TRP A 1168 -52.15 15.76 10.63
C TRP A 1168 -50.65 15.45 10.75
N THR A 1169 -49.87 16.49 11.01
CA THR A 1169 -48.47 16.47 11.43
C THR A 1169 -48.34 16.60 12.94
N ASN A 1170 -47.12 16.49 13.45
CA ASN A 1170 -46.85 16.63 14.89
C ASN A 1170 -47.27 18.01 15.42
N GLU A 1171 -47.09 19.08 14.66
CA GLU A 1171 -47.49 20.45 15.05
C GLU A 1171 -49.00 20.65 15.02
N THR A 1172 -49.69 20.11 14.00
CA THR A 1172 -51.15 20.27 13.85
C THR A 1172 -51.93 19.37 14.80
N ALA A 1173 -51.42 18.20 15.15
CA ALA A 1173 -52.08 17.29 16.10
C ALA A 1173 -52.34 17.97 17.45
N VAL A 1174 -51.46 18.90 17.87
CA VAL A 1174 -51.62 19.72 19.08
C VAL A 1174 -52.93 20.51 19.09
N VAL A 1175 -53.42 20.93 17.91
CA VAL A 1175 -54.69 21.66 17.79
C VAL A 1175 -55.87 20.76 18.15
N LEU A 1176 -55.84 19.49 17.71
CA LEU A 1176 -56.91 18.52 17.98
C LEU A 1176 -57.01 18.18 19.48
N LEU A 1177 -55.90 18.20 20.22
CA LEU A 1177 -55.88 17.94 21.66
C LEU A 1177 -56.63 18.99 22.49
N ASP A 1178 -56.88 20.18 21.95
CA ASP A 1178 -57.66 21.26 22.58
C ASP A 1178 -58.99 21.50 21.83
N LEU A 1179 -59.39 20.61 20.92
CA LEU A 1179 -60.59 20.78 20.09
C LEU A 1179 -61.66 19.71 20.38
N PHE A 1180 -62.67 20.09 21.16
CA PHE A 1180 -63.69 19.18 21.70
C PHE A 1180 -65.14 19.64 21.42
N PRO A 1181 -65.55 19.80 20.14
CA PRO A 1181 -66.84 20.42 19.78
C PRO A 1181 -68.06 19.67 20.33
N MET A 1182 -67.97 18.34 20.43
CA MET A 1182 -69.03 17.49 20.96
C MET A 1182 -69.26 17.68 22.46
N ALA A 1183 -68.17 17.76 23.22
CA ALA A 1183 -68.20 17.96 24.65
C ALA A 1183 -68.73 19.37 25.00
N LEU A 1184 -68.35 20.36 24.20
CA LEU A 1184 -68.89 21.73 24.32
C LEU A 1184 -70.39 21.81 24.02
N GLY A 1185 -70.86 21.14 22.96
CA GLY A 1185 -72.28 21.13 22.60
C GLY A 1185 -73.18 20.46 23.64
N GLU A 1186 -72.65 19.56 24.47
CA GLU A 1186 -73.37 19.03 25.63
C GLU A 1186 -73.54 20.09 26.73
N ILE A 1187 -72.49 20.84 27.05
CA ILE A 1187 -72.53 21.92 28.05
C ILE A 1187 -73.43 23.06 27.59
N ASP A 1188 -73.34 23.47 26.33
CA ASP A 1188 -74.21 24.50 25.75
C ASP A 1188 -75.70 24.10 25.93
N ARG A 1189 -76.05 22.82 25.69
CA ARG A 1189 -77.40 22.28 25.91
C ARG A 1189 -77.80 22.20 27.39
N GLN A 1190 -76.91 21.74 28.27
CA GLN A 1190 -77.17 21.66 29.71
C GLN A 1190 -77.40 23.04 30.34
N ALA A 1191 -76.71 24.07 29.84
CA ALA A 1191 -76.82 25.44 30.35
C ALA A 1191 -78.09 26.20 29.89
N ALA A 1192 -78.73 25.77 28.80
CA ALA A 1192 -79.93 26.44 28.26
C ALA A 1192 -81.22 26.19 29.06
N GLY A 1193 -81.27 25.16 29.91
CA GLY A 1193 -82.47 24.76 30.65
C GLY A 1193 -83.61 24.27 29.74
N SER A 1194 -84.50 23.41 30.25
CA SER A 1194 -85.65 22.91 29.48
C SER A 1194 -86.68 24.04 29.25
N GLY A 1195 -86.61 24.72 28.10
CA GLY A 1195 -87.65 25.68 27.68
C GLY A 1195 -87.22 26.87 26.81
N GLN A 1196 -85.92 27.08 26.54
CA GLN A 1196 -85.46 28.16 25.65
C GLN A 1196 -85.26 27.68 24.20
N THR A 1197 -85.75 28.45 23.23
CA THR A 1197 -85.65 28.14 21.78
C THR A 1197 -84.31 28.53 21.14
N LYS A 1198 -83.42 29.22 21.87
CA LYS A 1198 -82.06 29.57 21.40
C LYS A 1198 -81.03 29.34 22.51
N THR A 1199 -80.08 28.45 22.25
CA THR A 1199 -78.94 28.16 23.13
C THR A 1199 -77.89 29.28 23.02
N PRO A 1200 -77.50 29.97 24.11
CA PRO A 1200 -76.44 30.98 24.05
C PRO A 1200 -75.05 30.31 23.98
N PRO A 1201 -74.08 30.87 23.22
CA PRO A 1201 -72.74 30.30 23.15
C PRO A 1201 -71.96 30.50 24.45
N PHE A 1202 -71.25 29.47 24.90
CA PHE A 1202 -70.25 29.56 25.95
C PHE A 1202 -68.83 29.59 25.37
N TRP A 1203 -67.94 30.30 26.07
CA TRP A 1203 -66.50 30.32 25.84
C TRP A 1203 -65.78 29.50 26.90
N PHE A 1204 -64.84 28.67 26.44
CA PHE A 1204 -64.10 27.74 27.27
C PHE A 1204 -62.61 28.09 27.28
N PRO A 1205 -62.17 29.12 28.01
CA PRO A 1205 -60.76 29.48 28.04
C PRO A 1205 -59.95 28.41 28.77
N THR A 1206 -58.94 27.92 28.07
CA THR A 1206 -57.84 27.10 28.59
C THR A 1206 -57.05 27.91 29.63
N VAL A 1207 -56.87 27.37 30.83
CA VAL A 1207 -56.04 27.94 31.91
C VAL A 1207 -54.68 27.28 31.92
N THR A 1208 -54.65 25.94 31.86
CA THR A 1208 -53.42 25.16 31.71
C THR A 1208 -53.63 24.07 30.67
N LEU A 1209 -52.60 23.79 29.87
CA LEU A 1209 -52.60 22.72 28.87
C LEU A 1209 -51.25 22.01 28.90
N ASN A 1210 -51.28 20.74 29.31
CA ASN A 1210 -50.12 19.87 29.39
C ASN A 1210 -50.26 18.75 28.36
N ILE A 1211 -49.22 18.49 27.57
CA ILE A 1211 -49.21 17.52 26.49
C ILE A 1211 -47.96 16.66 26.58
N ASP A 1212 -48.12 15.33 26.53
CA ASP A 1212 -47.05 14.34 26.42
C ASP A 1212 -47.16 13.60 25.09
N PHE A 1213 -46.13 13.69 24.25
CA PHE A 1213 -46.08 12.98 22.97
C PHE A 1213 -45.47 11.58 23.17
N LYS A 1214 -46.10 10.55 22.59
CA LYS A 1214 -45.72 9.14 22.73
C LYS A 1214 -45.23 8.51 21.42
N LYS A 1215 -45.79 8.94 20.29
CA LYS A 1215 -45.41 8.48 18.95
C LYS A 1215 -45.31 9.66 18.01
N ARG A 1216 -44.30 9.63 17.13
CA ARG A 1216 -44.12 10.60 16.06
C ARG A 1216 -45.01 10.26 14.87
N LEU A 1217 -45.70 11.26 14.34
CA LEU A 1217 -46.39 11.16 13.06
C LEU A 1217 -45.38 11.29 11.90
N PRO A 1218 -45.56 10.56 10.78
CA PRO A 1218 -44.73 10.70 9.58
C PRO A 1218 -44.63 12.16 9.10
N ALA A 1219 -43.55 12.50 8.39
CA ALA A 1219 -43.29 13.86 7.94
C ALA A 1219 -44.36 14.38 6.95
N GLU A 1220 -44.91 13.45 6.16
CA GLU A 1220 -46.03 13.64 5.26
C GLU A 1220 -47.39 13.81 5.97
N GLY A 1221 -47.44 13.58 7.28
CA GLY A 1221 -48.65 13.59 8.10
C GLY A 1221 -49.58 12.39 7.88
N VAL A 1222 -50.53 12.19 8.79
CA VAL A 1222 -51.56 11.15 8.71
C VAL A 1222 -52.91 11.75 8.34
N ASP A 1223 -53.74 10.99 7.63
CA ASP A 1223 -55.05 11.46 7.22
C ASP A 1223 -56.03 11.52 8.41
N TRP A 1224 -55.96 10.55 9.33
CA TRP A 1224 -56.91 10.45 10.44
C TRP A 1224 -56.25 10.32 11.81
N LEU A 1225 -56.87 10.96 12.81
CA LEU A 1225 -56.55 10.80 14.22
C LEU A 1225 -57.82 10.51 15.02
N TYR A 1226 -57.69 9.65 16.02
CA TYR A 1226 -58.75 9.26 16.94
C TYR A 1226 -58.47 9.86 18.31
N CYS A 1227 -59.47 10.42 18.97
CA CYS A 1227 -59.29 10.91 20.33
C CYS A 1227 -60.49 10.63 21.24
N ARG A 1228 -60.17 10.27 22.49
CA ARG A 1228 -61.12 10.15 23.60
C ARG A 1228 -60.99 11.36 24.50
N VAL A 1229 -62.07 12.12 24.63
CA VAL A 1229 -62.19 13.29 25.50
C VAL A 1229 -62.98 12.89 26.75
N ASN A 1230 -62.36 13.03 27.91
CA ASN A 1230 -62.96 12.74 29.21
C ASN A 1230 -63.09 14.03 30.02
N MET A 1231 -64.32 14.53 30.18
CA MET A 1231 -64.64 15.65 31.05
C MET A 1231 -64.99 15.13 32.44
N LYS A 1232 -64.08 15.30 33.41
CA LYS A 1232 -64.22 14.68 34.74
C LYS A 1232 -65.25 15.36 35.63
N ALA A 1233 -65.19 16.67 35.77
CA ALA A 1233 -66.10 17.45 36.59
C ALA A 1233 -66.19 18.89 36.11
N VAL A 1234 -67.37 19.49 36.25
CA VAL A 1234 -67.58 20.94 36.16
C VAL A 1234 -68.07 21.43 37.51
N ARG A 1235 -67.29 22.27 38.20
CA ARG A 1235 -67.67 22.83 39.51
C ARG A 1235 -67.36 24.31 39.57
N ASN A 1236 -68.37 25.14 39.86
CA ASN A 1236 -68.25 26.60 39.92
C ASN A 1236 -67.61 27.21 38.64
N GLY A 1237 -67.94 26.64 37.47
CA GLY A 1237 -67.40 27.10 36.18
C GLY A 1237 -65.95 26.71 35.89
N ARG A 1238 -65.33 25.80 36.66
CA ARG A 1238 -64.03 25.17 36.34
C ARG A 1238 -64.25 23.76 35.78
N THR A 1239 -63.48 23.37 34.78
CA THR A 1239 -63.56 22.05 34.13
C THR A 1239 -62.19 21.40 34.01
N ASP A 1240 -62.14 20.10 34.27
CA ASP A 1240 -60.95 19.26 34.06
C ASP A 1240 -61.21 18.32 32.87
N ILE A 1241 -60.32 18.36 31.87
CA ILE A 1241 -60.44 17.62 30.61
C ILE A 1241 -59.17 16.79 30.41
N GLU A 1242 -59.36 15.52 30.05
CA GLU A 1242 -58.28 14.64 29.60
C GLU A 1242 -58.54 14.17 28.18
N VAL A 1243 -57.51 14.18 27.35
CA VAL A 1243 -57.58 13.73 25.95
C VAL A 1243 -56.52 12.68 25.69
N VAL A 1244 -56.93 11.54 25.14
CA VAL A 1244 -56.03 10.48 24.66
C VAL A 1244 -56.17 10.40 23.15
N MET A 1245 -55.05 10.49 22.42
CA MET A 1245 -55.02 10.47 20.95
C MET A 1245 -54.34 9.21 20.41
N LYS A 1246 -54.91 8.61 19.37
CA LYS A 1246 -54.39 7.47 18.62
C LYS A 1246 -54.33 7.75 17.12
N ASP A 1247 -53.43 7.06 16.42
CA ASP A 1247 -53.41 7.01 14.96
C ASP A 1247 -54.23 5.83 14.40
N GLU A 1248 -54.20 5.65 13.08
CA GLU A 1248 -54.88 4.56 12.36
C GLU A 1248 -54.37 3.16 12.71
N ALA A 1249 -53.11 3.03 13.14
CA ALA A 1249 -52.55 1.78 13.60
C ALA A 1249 -53.02 1.43 15.04
N GLY A 1250 -53.70 2.36 15.72
CA GLY A 1250 -54.17 2.19 17.09
C GLY A 1250 -53.11 2.51 18.15
N ASP A 1251 -51.98 3.10 17.76
CA ASP A 1251 -50.90 3.50 18.65
C ASP A 1251 -51.20 4.85 19.30
N ILE A 1252 -50.85 5.02 20.57
CA ILE A 1252 -51.01 6.30 21.26
C ILE A 1252 -50.02 7.32 20.68
N VAL A 1253 -50.55 8.42 20.16
CA VAL A 1253 -49.77 9.53 19.59
C VAL A 1253 -49.44 10.55 20.68
N ALA A 1254 -50.45 11.00 21.44
CA ALA A 1254 -50.28 12.00 22.47
C ALA A 1254 -51.34 11.89 23.58
N LEU A 1255 -51.00 12.39 24.76
CA LEU A 1255 -51.88 12.52 25.92
C LEU A 1255 -51.94 14.00 26.33
N ALA A 1256 -53.12 14.51 26.63
CA ALA A 1256 -53.29 15.88 27.12
C ALA A 1256 -54.14 15.96 28.38
N SER A 1257 -53.76 16.87 29.28
CA SER A 1257 -54.53 17.23 30.47
C SER A 1257 -54.68 18.74 30.54
N GLN A 1258 -55.92 19.19 30.74
CA GLN A 1258 -56.31 20.59 30.65
C GLN A 1258 -57.23 20.99 31.79
N VAL A 1259 -56.97 22.20 32.32
CA VAL A 1259 -57.91 22.90 33.19
C VAL A 1259 -58.49 24.07 32.40
N GLY A 1260 -59.81 24.13 32.29
CA GLY A 1260 -60.55 25.18 31.60
C GLY A 1260 -61.55 25.88 32.51
N LEU A 1261 -62.09 27.01 32.04
CA LEU A 1261 -63.27 27.63 32.63
C LEU A 1261 -64.47 27.51 31.68
N VAL A 1262 -65.69 27.55 32.22
CA VAL A 1262 -66.93 27.66 31.46
C VAL A 1262 -67.53 29.03 31.73
N VAL A 1263 -67.49 29.92 30.75
CA VAL A 1263 -67.97 31.31 30.89
C VAL A 1263 -68.82 31.73 29.70
N SER A 1264 -69.72 32.70 29.88
CA SER A 1264 -70.52 33.25 28.78
C SER A 1264 -69.63 33.82 27.66
N ALA A 1265 -69.99 33.58 26.40
CA ALA A 1265 -69.28 34.14 25.23
C ALA A 1265 -69.21 35.68 25.25
N ALA A 1266 -70.10 36.37 25.96
CA ALA A 1266 -70.03 37.83 26.15
C ALA A 1266 -68.72 38.28 26.83
N ARG A 1267 -68.05 37.43 27.64
CA ARG A 1267 -66.72 37.74 28.21
C ARG A 1267 -65.60 37.68 27.17
N ASN A 1268 -65.83 36.96 26.06
CA ASN A 1268 -64.96 36.93 24.91
C ASN A 1268 -65.21 38.16 24.01
N THR A 1269 -66.44 38.63 23.84
CA THR A 1269 -66.73 39.72 22.89
C THR A 1269 -66.83 41.13 23.49
N SER A 1270 -66.92 41.29 24.82
CA SER A 1270 -67.00 42.61 25.46
C SER A 1270 -65.68 43.37 25.49
N GLY A 1271 -65.72 44.65 25.06
CA GLY A 1271 -64.64 45.63 25.28
C GLY A 1271 -63.82 46.08 24.06
N ARG A 1272 -64.16 45.70 22.82
CA ARG A 1272 -63.58 46.27 21.58
C ARG A 1272 -64.62 46.31 20.47
N GLU A 1273 -64.67 47.40 19.69
CA GLU A 1273 -65.53 47.52 18.50
C GLU A 1273 -65.15 46.43 17.48
N TYR A 1274 -66.00 45.41 17.36
CA TYR A 1274 -65.99 44.49 16.23
C TYR A 1274 -67.29 44.69 15.47
N GLY A 1275 -67.16 45.00 14.17
CA GLY A 1275 -68.29 45.30 13.30
C GLY A 1275 -69.33 44.19 13.35
N ASN A 1276 -70.56 44.56 13.70
CA ASN A 1276 -71.83 43.83 13.57
C ASN A 1276 -71.73 42.33 13.21
N VAL A 1277 -71.21 41.51 14.13
CA VAL A 1277 -71.49 40.07 14.13
C VAL A 1277 -72.70 39.86 15.03
N LYS A 1278 -73.88 39.70 14.41
CA LYS A 1278 -75.09 39.27 15.14
C LYS A 1278 -74.85 37.85 15.66
N ILE A 1279 -74.85 37.69 16.99
CA ILE A 1279 -74.86 36.39 17.68
C ILE A 1279 -76.26 35.78 17.57
#